data_AF-A0A966EPH5-F1
#
_entry.id   AF-A0A966EPH5-F1
#
_cell.length_a   1.000
_cell.length_b   1.000
_cell.length_c   1.000
_cell.angle_alpha   90.00
_cell.angle_beta   90.00
_cell.angle_gamma   90.00
#
_symmetry.space_group_name_H-M   'P 1'
#
loop_
_entity.id
_entity.type
_entity.pdbx_description
1 polymer ?
#
loop_
_entity_poly.entity_id
_entity_poly.type
_entity_poly.pdbx_seq_one_letter_code
_entity_poly.pdbx_strand_id
1 'polypeptide(L)'
;MKLNKGFIFYFQLVLISCFTKSVALSDVVRLPLGKDLQSIINEQDKGTSFLLETGIHRGYELDLKDGDTLTGSDGAILSGAELLTGWKYEDPYWVHEGPHSKAIPSLDDETRVWESRANFPHDLFCDDVPLIQRMSRSLYLREGNYWFYDYDEDKIYIGFDPSGCELELSGLCRYGLRAKGRGVTLRNVRFENYATYDLNPAVDLGPGAVVERCTVSGSHCIGIRISSNSVIRHSVFNYNGLAGLHNGGNETLIEFCEFGHNGWAGFSGDWARGGCKVPGVTNTVLRRNYAHHNTGPGFWFDINSNGNLFEENLSEFNSWEGLIYELSCGCEIRNNILRWNGLVPRGGQLWGVPFVIQNAENANIHHNYLEASPANGARGGGLSMINQFRPQYADGICGEHTTEGNHIHNNVMVMPNGGYNGLQYGSFGWDTYDDFLKAGNLWEKNTYLSGKPTRGNFHWYGPGKEEDFVIEFLNWNEWRNRGQDTDSILIGKHSSFFNPFNPELDDLILKTTGVSYQEIKGPFVQLVFDDEDDSDNDGMPDAWEKSNGLDWTSEDANEDTDSDGLKNIVEYQRSTNPQKPDTDGDGIPDGWELDHGINPLFEDSLLDPDEDSFTNLEEYELNTEPIVADKLKLSVPEEGLTMWLKSGAPMNTKYLGRVSSWKDWRQKNNQMDTPFNHQAPVINNETHNGYPLLDFSSGDLKSSANDVLGDAGDGWTLFNVFRVKKINKGSKKFALMGNSVWRESGFRLTIEQGHLHFYSTQSEDPISVGAHRRLIDQELVVMTLYYDDINREGRLYLDGIEQERAKGHIPFNSEPLWIGHIGGMQSQEAKHAELLTYNKPLDHAERKAVEAMLLGKYKSKGVLSNDSDNDGISDWWEMEYGAIEIAQGDADSDGLSNLEEYLNHTNPYVLDTDGDGLTDAWELSNGWNPRLDDSAVDIDSDGLDSVKEMELKTNSERADTDGDLMHDGWEFINGLDPLVDDADDDPDKDKLKNLDEFLNNTLAQNPDSDMDSLSDSWEIINGWDPLNNAIENDSDDDGLTDFEEFRYKTDIASVDTDNDKIADGDEIKNNLNPLVNDADQDPDSDGLNNLSEIDLGTDPFLKDTDSDGMPDGWESKNRMNALSDDALEDFDFDSISNLSEYVNGTDPIEWIDIDEDGMHDLWERQSGLRVNVVDGDEDPDQDNVPNLIEFILGGDPYDKTKAPGMGVQEMNSKSTEIWYNVLKSRHYFYRINLERLNPNNSWEELLNFDQGVRALDLSSKILDGLHDKAVYRIRMERLP
;
A
#
# COMPACT_ATOMS: atom_id res chain seq x y z
N MET A 1 6.73 61.33 -48.08
CA MET A 1 6.11 60.49 -49.13
C MET A 1 4.65 60.26 -48.75
N LYS A 2 3.77 60.13 -49.75
CA LYS A 2 2.31 60.04 -49.60
C LYS A 2 1.85 58.76 -48.89
N LEU A 3 0.86 58.94 -48.02
CA LEU A 3 -0.24 58.06 -47.58
C LEU A 3 -0.23 56.57 -47.97
N ASN A 4 -0.60 55.71 -47.00
CA ASN A 4 -1.53 54.63 -47.31
C ASN A 4 -2.63 54.47 -46.23
N LYS A 5 -3.89 54.54 -46.67
CA LYS A 5 -5.13 54.51 -45.88
C LYS A 5 -5.59 53.05 -45.65
N GLY A 6 -4.75 52.24 -45.01
CA GLY A 6 -5.06 50.84 -44.67
C GLY A 6 -5.16 50.55 -43.17
N PHE A 7 -4.62 51.41 -42.31
CA PHE A 7 -4.50 51.12 -40.87
C PHE A 7 -5.72 51.51 -40.03
N ILE A 8 -6.69 52.23 -40.62
CA ILE A 8 -7.82 52.81 -39.88
C ILE A 8 -9.03 51.85 -39.78
N PHE A 9 -9.03 50.73 -40.52
CA PHE A 9 -10.14 49.76 -40.45
C PHE A 9 -9.93 48.62 -39.44
N TYR A 10 -8.70 48.41 -38.96
CA TYR A 10 -8.42 47.43 -37.90
C TYR A 10 -8.67 47.99 -36.48
N PHE A 11 -8.69 49.33 -36.35
CA PHE A 11 -8.97 50.00 -35.07
C PHE A 11 -10.46 50.23 -34.80
N GLN A 12 -11.35 50.00 -35.77
CA GLN A 12 -12.80 50.27 -35.61
C GLN A 12 -13.67 49.02 -35.40
N LEU A 13 -13.13 47.80 -35.51
CA LEU A 13 -13.83 46.58 -35.09
C LEU A 13 -13.50 46.15 -33.65
N VAL A 14 -12.46 46.72 -33.04
CA VAL A 14 -12.11 46.53 -31.62
C VAL A 14 -12.92 47.47 -30.70
N LEU A 15 -13.66 48.44 -31.25
CA LEU A 15 -14.44 49.42 -30.47
C LEU A 15 -15.95 49.13 -30.36
N ILE A 16 -16.44 47.99 -30.86
CA ILE A 16 -17.85 47.56 -30.73
C ILE A 16 -17.98 46.18 -30.03
N SER A 17 -17.06 45.85 -29.11
CA SER A 17 -17.32 44.80 -28.09
C SER A 17 -17.11 45.27 -26.64
N CYS A 18 -16.67 46.50 -26.40
CA CYS A 18 -16.39 47.01 -25.04
C CYS A 18 -17.53 47.82 -24.39
N PHE A 19 -18.78 47.66 -24.82
CA PHE A 19 -19.93 48.16 -24.07
C PHE A 19 -20.95 47.04 -23.84
N THR A 20 -20.79 46.30 -22.74
CA THR A 20 -21.74 46.23 -21.60
C THR A 20 -21.48 44.98 -20.74
N LYS A 21 -20.71 45.14 -19.65
CA LYS A 21 -21.12 44.94 -18.25
C LYS A 21 -19.88 44.90 -17.37
N SER A 22 -19.69 45.98 -16.60
CA SER A 22 -18.95 45.95 -15.35
C SER A 22 -19.58 44.91 -14.41
N VAL A 23 -18.78 44.02 -13.85
CA VAL A 23 -19.14 43.26 -12.65
C VAL A 23 -18.15 43.71 -11.56
N ALA A 24 -18.72 44.08 -10.41
CA ALA A 24 -18.06 44.64 -9.24
C ALA A 24 -17.00 43.70 -8.65
N LEU A 25 -15.99 44.26 -7.96
CA LEU A 25 -15.20 43.51 -6.97
C LEU A 25 -16.20 42.93 -5.95
N SER A 26 -16.27 41.60 -5.81
CA SER A 26 -17.09 40.98 -4.77
C SER A 26 -16.35 41.02 -3.44
N ASP A 27 -16.97 41.58 -2.41
CA ASP A 27 -16.56 41.39 -1.01
C ASP A 27 -16.42 39.89 -0.71
N VAL A 28 -15.32 39.52 -0.05
CA VAL A 28 -15.13 38.13 0.36
C VAL A 28 -15.98 37.87 1.62
N VAL A 29 -16.97 36.98 1.51
CA VAL A 29 -17.94 36.64 2.57
C VAL A 29 -17.38 35.52 3.45
N ARG A 30 -17.17 35.81 4.74
CA ARG A 30 -16.61 34.84 5.67
C ARG A 30 -17.59 33.76 6.09
N LEU A 31 -17.07 32.56 6.27
CA LEU A 31 -17.77 31.37 6.74
C LEU A 31 -17.14 30.93 8.08
N PRO A 32 -17.63 31.47 9.22
CA PRO A 32 -17.06 31.28 10.54
C PRO A 32 -17.44 29.96 11.22
N LEU A 33 -16.55 29.46 12.09
CA LEU A 33 -16.74 28.21 12.84
C LEU A 33 -18.00 28.24 13.72
N GLY A 34 -18.80 27.17 13.66
CA GLY A 34 -20.00 27.00 14.48
C GLY A 34 -21.22 27.87 14.08
N LYS A 35 -21.22 28.47 12.88
CA LYS A 35 -22.39 29.19 12.32
C LYS A 35 -23.06 28.40 11.20
N ASP A 36 -24.32 28.73 10.93
CA ASP A 36 -25.04 28.21 9.77
C ASP A 36 -24.45 28.76 8.45
N LEU A 37 -23.42 28.09 7.94
CA LEU A 37 -22.67 28.48 6.75
C LEU A 37 -23.57 28.52 5.50
N GLN A 38 -24.53 27.59 5.38
CA GLN A 38 -25.38 27.53 4.19
C GLN A 38 -26.36 28.70 4.13
N SER A 39 -26.93 29.13 5.27
CA SER A 39 -27.76 30.33 5.31
C SER A 39 -26.98 31.57 4.85
N ILE A 40 -25.71 31.70 5.27
CA ILE A 40 -24.83 32.80 4.83
C ILE A 40 -24.65 32.75 3.32
N ILE A 41 -24.31 31.59 2.75
CA ILE A 41 -24.15 31.40 1.31
C ILE A 41 -25.45 31.75 0.56
N ASN A 42 -26.59 31.32 1.07
CA ASN A 42 -27.90 31.53 0.46
C ASN A 42 -28.28 33.02 0.34
N GLU A 43 -27.84 33.85 1.26
CA GLU A 43 -28.14 35.28 1.27
C GLU A 43 -27.32 36.09 0.25
N GLN A 44 -26.20 35.54 -0.25
CA GLN A 44 -25.33 36.24 -1.19
C GLN A 44 -25.79 36.15 -2.65
N ASP A 45 -25.29 37.02 -3.51
CA ASP A 45 -25.46 36.84 -4.95
C ASP A 45 -24.56 35.71 -5.47
N LYS A 46 -24.78 35.28 -6.71
CA LYS A 46 -23.88 34.36 -7.40
C LYS A 46 -22.59 35.09 -7.82
N GLY A 47 -21.47 34.39 -7.89
CA GLY A 47 -20.16 34.96 -8.19
C GLY A 47 -19.44 35.46 -6.94
N THR A 48 -19.91 35.05 -5.76
CA THR A 48 -19.41 35.55 -4.47
C THR A 48 -18.17 34.79 -4.05
N SER A 49 -17.16 35.51 -3.58
CA SER A 49 -15.99 34.90 -2.96
C SER A 49 -16.31 34.64 -1.50
N PHE A 50 -16.10 33.41 -1.05
CA PHE A 50 -16.31 32.92 0.29
C PHE A 50 -14.99 32.44 0.86
N LEU A 51 -14.93 32.48 2.18
CA LEU A 51 -13.68 32.31 2.88
C LEU A 51 -13.93 31.59 4.20
N LEU A 52 -13.56 30.32 4.23
CA LEU A 52 -13.77 29.40 5.34
C LEU A 52 -12.73 29.65 6.42
N GLU A 53 -13.17 30.04 7.62
CA GLU A 53 -12.27 30.32 8.75
C GLU A 53 -11.57 29.04 9.24
N THR A 54 -10.41 29.16 9.91
CA THR A 54 -9.63 28.03 10.47
C THR A 54 -10.46 27.19 11.46
N GLY A 55 -10.21 25.88 11.50
CA GLY A 55 -10.83 24.92 12.41
C GLY A 55 -11.64 23.82 11.71
N ILE A 56 -12.10 22.83 12.49
CA ILE A 56 -12.89 21.70 11.98
C ILE A 56 -14.39 22.04 12.01
N HIS A 57 -14.93 22.38 10.85
CA HIS A 57 -16.35 22.65 10.61
C HIS A 57 -17.10 21.33 10.42
N ARG A 58 -17.56 20.76 11.53
CA ARG A 58 -18.31 19.50 11.54
C ARG A 58 -19.75 19.66 11.11
N GLY A 59 -20.23 18.75 10.27
CA GLY A 59 -21.65 18.59 9.99
C GLY A 59 -22.26 19.62 9.03
N TYR A 60 -21.50 20.07 8.02
CA TYR A 60 -22.01 20.96 6.98
C TYR A 60 -22.21 20.26 5.63
N GLU A 61 -23.33 20.57 5.00
CA GLU A 61 -23.65 20.27 3.60
C GLU A 61 -23.78 21.62 2.87
N LEU A 62 -22.78 22.00 2.06
CA LEU A 62 -22.75 23.33 1.40
C LEU A 62 -23.16 23.28 -0.07
N ASP A 63 -23.97 24.24 -0.51
CA ASP A 63 -24.39 24.45 -1.89
C ASP A 63 -23.95 25.85 -2.37
N LEU A 64 -22.95 25.92 -3.26
CA LEU A 64 -22.46 27.16 -3.89
C LEU A 64 -23.17 27.48 -5.21
N LYS A 65 -23.23 28.77 -5.56
CA LYS A 65 -23.86 29.33 -6.77
C LYS A 65 -22.85 29.52 -7.90
N ASP A 66 -23.35 29.81 -9.11
CA ASP A 66 -22.51 30.05 -10.29
C ASP A 66 -21.42 31.11 -10.03
N GLY A 67 -20.15 30.77 -10.28
CA GLY A 67 -19.02 31.69 -10.20
C GLY A 67 -18.50 31.92 -8.79
N ASP A 68 -19.09 31.29 -7.78
CA ASP A 68 -18.64 31.47 -6.41
C ASP A 68 -17.20 30.94 -6.22
N THR A 69 -16.43 31.59 -5.37
CA THR A 69 -15.12 31.10 -4.93
C THR A 69 -15.22 30.67 -3.48
N LEU A 70 -14.64 29.56 -3.06
CA LEU A 70 -14.44 29.20 -1.66
C LEU A 70 -12.95 29.02 -1.43
N THR A 71 -12.37 29.83 -0.55
CA THR A 71 -10.98 29.68 -0.12
C THR A 71 -10.97 29.25 1.35
N GLY A 72 -10.16 28.28 1.73
CA GLY A 72 -9.95 27.93 3.12
C GLY A 72 -8.77 28.69 3.71
N SER A 73 -8.94 29.15 4.94
CA SER A 73 -7.82 29.51 5.79
C SER A 73 -6.93 28.28 6.04
N ASP A 74 -5.68 28.51 6.44
CA ASP A 74 -4.81 27.42 6.88
C ASP A 74 -5.46 26.72 8.10
N GLY A 75 -5.54 25.39 8.05
CA GLY A 75 -6.24 24.56 9.05
C GLY A 75 -7.77 24.59 8.96
N ALA A 76 -8.37 25.10 7.87
CA ALA A 76 -9.82 25.04 7.66
C ALA A 76 -10.25 23.68 7.07
N ILE A 77 -11.02 22.93 7.85
CA ILE A 77 -11.48 21.57 7.52
C ILE A 77 -13.00 21.54 7.51
N LEU A 78 -13.62 21.02 6.47
CA LEU A 78 -15.05 20.65 6.45
C LEU A 78 -15.16 19.15 6.70
N SER A 79 -15.55 18.73 7.90
CA SER A 79 -15.68 17.30 8.24
C SER A 79 -17.15 16.84 8.29
N GLY A 80 -17.42 15.70 7.67
CA GLY A 80 -18.70 15.00 7.72
C GLY A 80 -18.86 14.09 8.95
N ALA A 81 -17.83 14.00 9.79
CA ALA A 81 -17.79 13.12 10.95
C ALA A 81 -17.95 13.85 12.28
N GLU A 82 -18.50 13.13 13.25
CA GLU A 82 -18.57 13.53 14.64
C GLU A 82 -17.51 12.83 15.48
N LEU A 83 -16.91 13.57 16.40
CA LEU A 83 -16.02 13.01 17.42
C LEU A 83 -16.85 12.19 18.43
N LEU A 84 -16.47 10.93 18.62
CA LEU A 84 -17.10 10.02 19.58
C LEU A 84 -16.42 10.12 20.94
N THR A 85 -17.21 10.39 21.99
CA THR A 85 -16.71 10.48 23.37
C THR A 85 -17.62 9.71 24.32
N GLY A 86 -17.04 9.09 25.35
CA GLY A 86 -17.83 8.39 26.39
C GLY A 86 -18.05 6.90 26.13
N TRP A 87 -17.06 6.23 25.54
CA TRP A 87 -16.98 4.78 25.41
C TRP A 87 -17.11 4.06 26.76
N LYS A 88 -17.77 2.91 26.76
CA LYS A 88 -17.97 2.06 27.94
C LYS A 88 -17.48 0.65 27.64
N TYR A 89 -16.70 0.09 28.55
CA TYR A 89 -16.32 -1.31 28.45
C TYR A 89 -17.47 -2.23 28.87
N GLU A 90 -17.95 -3.05 27.93
CA GLU A 90 -18.92 -4.13 28.10
C GLU A 90 -18.28 -5.44 27.62
N ASP A 91 -17.61 -6.16 28.53
CA ASP A 91 -16.85 -7.39 28.24
C ASP A 91 -17.56 -8.30 27.20
N PRO A 92 -16.94 -8.57 26.03
CA PRO A 92 -15.54 -8.32 25.68
C PRO A 92 -15.25 -7.07 24.80
N TYR A 93 -16.15 -6.10 24.73
CA TYR A 93 -16.05 -4.97 23.79
C TYR A 93 -16.07 -3.60 24.48
N TRP A 94 -15.47 -2.60 23.85
CA TRP A 94 -15.79 -1.21 24.12
C TRP A 94 -16.97 -0.79 23.26
N VAL A 95 -17.93 -0.09 23.88
CA VAL A 95 -19.22 0.22 23.29
C VAL A 95 -19.49 1.71 23.39
N HIS A 96 -19.86 2.32 22.25
CA HIS A 96 -20.39 3.67 22.19
C HIS A 96 -21.91 3.62 21.94
N GLU A 97 -22.69 4.34 22.73
CA GLU A 97 -24.16 4.37 22.61
C GLU A 97 -24.60 5.62 21.84
N GLY A 98 -25.56 5.46 20.92
CA GLY A 98 -26.12 6.55 20.14
C GLY A 98 -27.06 7.51 20.90
N PRO A 99 -27.78 8.41 20.18
CA PRO A 99 -28.21 8.18 18.81
C PRO A 99 -27.32 8.77 17.71
N HIS A 100 -26.99 7.97 16.69
CA HIS A 100 -26.15 8.37 15.54
C HIS A 100 -26.93 8.49 14.21
N SER A 101 -28.17 9.02 14.24
CA SER A 101 -29.17 9.00 13.14
C SER A 101 -28.65 9.21 11.70
N LYS A 102 -28.98 8.38 10.69
CA LYS A 102 -30.27 8.28 9.94
C LYS A 102 -30.42 6.94 9.19
N ALA A 103 -31.66 6.52 8.94
CA ALA A 103 -31.99 5.34 8.11
C ALA A 103 -31.25 5.35 6.76
N ILE A 104 -30.48 4.29 6.51
CA ILE A 104 -29.71 4.10 5.29
C ILE A 104 -30.62 3.52 4.21
N PRO A 105 -30.82 4.20 3.06
CA PRO A 105 -31.52 3.63 1.92
C PRO A 105 -30.71 2.45 1.34
N SER A 106 -31.35 1.38 0.91
CA SER A 106 -30.68 0.34 0.09
C SER A 106 -30.13 0.95 -1.19
N LEU A 107 -28.99 0.47 -1.70
CA LEU A 107 -28.45 0.91 -2.98
C LEU A 107 -29.49 0.68 -4.08
N ASP A 108 -29.55 1.59 -5.04
CA ASP A 108 -30.44 1.45 -6.20
C ASP A 108 -30.05 0.25 -7.10
N ASP A 109 -28.81 -0.24 -6.96
CA ASP A 109 -28.24 -1.33 -7.76
C ASP A 109 -27.23 -2.18 -6.93
N GLU A 110 -27.65 -3.37 -6.50
CA GLU A 110 -26.82 -4.31 -5.73
C GLU A 110 -25.60 -4.82 -6.51
N THR A 111 -25.56 -4.69 -7.84
CA THR A 111 -24.39 -5.12 -8.64
C THR A 111 -23.14 -4.25 -8.44
N ARG A 112 -23.30 -3.12 -7.74
CA ARG A 112 -22.21 -2.18 -7.39
C ARG A 112 -21.48 -2.56 -6.11
N VAL A 113 -21.92 -3.60 -5.42
CA VAL A 113 -21.39 -4.04 -4.13
C VAL A 113 -20.54 -5.28 -4.32
N TRP A 114 -19.31 -5.24 -3.81
CA TRP A 114 -18.49 -6.43 -3.64
C TRP A 114 -18.58 -6.97 -2.21
N GLU A 115 -18.56 -6.09 -1.22
CA GLU A 115 -18.73 -6.42 0.20
C GLU A 115 -19.91 -5.68 0.82
N SER A 116 -20.65 -6.36 1.70
CA SER A 116 -21.87 -5.81 2.30
C SER A 116 -21.68 -4.42 2.95
N ARG A 117 -20.49 -4.11 3.49
CA ARG A 117 -20.16 -2.82 4.11
C ARG A 117 -20.32 -1.61 3.19
N ALA A 118 -20.20 -1.77 1.87
CA ALA A 118 -20.43 -0.67 0.91
C ALA A 118 -21.88 -0.15 0.92
N ASN A 119 -22.81 -0.91 1.51
CA ASN A 119 -24.19 -0.47 1.71
C ASN A 119 -24.35 0.43 2.94
N PHE A 120 -23.32 0.61 3.76
CA PHE A 120 -23.39 1.24 5.07
C PHE A 120 -22.42 2.42 5.15
N PRO A 121 -22.88 3.64 4.82
CA PRO A 121 -21.99 4.79 4.63
C PRO A 121 -21.44 5.41 5.91
N HIS A 122 -21.64 4.76 7.06
CA HIS A 122 -21.01 5.21 8.30
C HIS A 122 -19.69 4.49 8.41
N ASP A 123 -18.63 5.24 8.57
CA ASP A 123 -17.26 4.80 8.70
C ASP A 123 -16.71 5.33 10.02
N LEU A 124 -16.00 4.49 10.76
CA LEU A 124 -15.32 4.86 11.98
C LEU A 124 -13.85 5.10 11.64
N PHE A 125 -13.32 6.23 12.06
CA PHE A 125 -11.94 6.65 11.88
C PHE A 125 -11.24 6.67 13.22
N CYS A 126 -9.98 6.29 13.26
CA CYS A 126 -9.06 6.39 14.40
C CYS A 126 -7.89 7.24 13.90
N ASP A 127 -7.73 8.46 14.42
CA ASP A 127 -6.73 9.43 13.96
C ASP A 127 -6.75 9.66 12.44
N ASP A 128 -7.93 9.96 11.89
CA ASP A 128 -8.19 10.13 10.45
C ASP A 128 -8.00 8.87 9.56
N VAL A 129 -7.64 7.70 10.13
CA VAL A 129 -7.52 6.43 9.41
C VAL A 129 -8.82 5.62 9.49
N PRO A 130 -9.42 5.18 8.36
CA PRO A 130 -10.67 4.43 8.38
C PRO A 130 -10.48 2.98 8.88
N LEU A 131 -11.29 2.58 9.85
CA LEU A 131 -11.38 1.21 10.36
C LEU A 131 -12.33 0.35 9.49
N ILE A 132 -12.09 -0.96 9.47
CA ILE A 132 -12.84 -1.91 8.65
C ILE A 132 -14.15 -2.31 9.34
N GLN A 133 -15.28 -1.90 8.78
CA GLN A 133 -16.60 -2.27 9.30
C GLN A 133 -16.90 -3.76 9.09
N ARG A 134 -17.23 -4.46 10.18
CA ARG A 134 -17.81 -5.80 10.19
C ARG A 134 -19.33 -5.71 10.26
N MET A 135 -20.03 -6.74 9.78
CA MET A 135 -21.50 -6.80 9.76
C MET A 135 -22.12 -7.45 11.00
N SER A 136 -21.30 -7.93 11.93
CA SER A 136 -21.73 -8.54 13.18
C SER A 136 -20.62 -8.47 14.22
N ARG A 137 -21.00 -8.56 15.50
CA ARG A 137 -20.06 -8.89 16.58
C ARG A 137 -19.31 -10.18 16.27
N SER A 138 -17.99 -10.13 16.31
CA SER A 138 -17.10 -11.27 16.07
C SER A 138 -15.82 -11.11 16.89
N LEU A 139 -14.98 -12.16 16.92
CA LEU A 139 -13.67 -12.11 17.59
C LEU A 139 -12.70 -11.16 16.88
N TYR A 140 -12.81 -11.03 15.56
CA TYR A 140 -12.01 -10.10 14.73
C TYR A 140 -12.07 -8.65 15.21
N LEU A 141 -13.13 -8.23 15.91
CA LEU A 141 -13.21 -6.87 16.47
C LEU A 141 -12.06 -6.55 17.45
N ARG A 142 -11.37 -7.57 17.97
CA ARG A 142 -10.25 -7.43 18.91
C ARG A 142 -8.91 -7.10 18.24
N GLU A 143 -8.80 -7.26 16.92
CA GLU A 143 -7.56 -7.08 16.14
C GLU A 143 -7.25 -5.60 15.82
N GLY A 144 -7.75 -4.63 16.61
CA GLY A 144 -7.46 -3.19 16.47
C GLY A 144 -8.05 -2.47 15.24
N ASN A 145 -8.22 -3.18 14.12
CA ASN A 145 -8.56 -2.59 12.83
C ASN A 145 -10.04 -2.71 12.44
N TYR A 146 -10.85 -3.33 13.30
CA TYR A 146 -12.24 -3.66 13.00
C TYR A 146 -13.22 -3.05 14.00
N TRP A 147 -14.39 -2.69 13.47
CA TRP A 147 -15.49 -2.17 14.27
C TRP A 147 -16.82 -2.72 13.78
N PHE A 148 -17.86 -2.65 14.59
CA PHE A 148 -19.22 -3.06 14.21
C PHE A 148 -20.23 -2.01 14.64
N TYR A 149 -21.09 -1.59 13.72
CA TYR A 149 -22.24 -0.75 14.02
C TYR A 149 -23.52 -1.61 14.03
N ASP A 150 -24.10 -1.79 15.21
CA ASP A 150 -25.44 -2.32 15.38
C ASP A 150 -26.48 -1.22 15.13
N TYR A 151 -27.02 -1.19 13.91
CA TYR A 151 -28.06 -0.24 13.50
C TYR A 151 -29.42 -0.47 14.19
N ASP A 152 -29.69 -1.68 14.70
CA ASP A 152 -30.94 -1.98 15.40
C ASP A 152 -30.90 -1.46 16.84
N GLU A 153 -29.74 -1.55 17.48
CA GLU A 153 -29.50 -1.07 18.84
C GLU A 153 -28.94 0.36 18.92
N ASP A 154 -28.51 0.93 17.79
CA ASP A 154 -27.83 2.24 17.68
C ASP A 154 -26.56 2.26 18.56
N LYS A 155 -25.72 1.23 18.40
CA LYS A 155 -24.50 0.99 19.17
C LYS A 155 -23.31 0.67 18.29
N ILE A 156 -22.16 1.20 18.65
CA ILE A 156 -20.87 0.89 18.02
C ILE A 156 -20.06 0.02 18.97
N TYR A 157 -19.42 -1.01 18.42
CA TYR A 157 -18.58 -1.97 19.13
C TYR A 157 -17.18 -1.98 18.51
N ILE A 158 -16.16 -1.88 19.36
CA ILE A 158 -14.75 -2.12 19.04
C ILE A 158 -14.16 -3.08 20.08
N GLY A 159 -13.09 -3.79 19.74
CA GLY A 159 -12.44 -4.74 20.65
C GLY A 159 -11.12 -4.25 21.26
N PHE A 160 -10.69 -3.03 20.94
CA PHE A 160 -9.47 -2.38 21.46
C PHE A 160 -9.81 -1.16 22.33
N ASP A 161 -8.84 -0.67 23.10
CA ASP A 161 -9.03 0.49 23.98
C ASP A 161 -9.12 1.80 23.17
N PRO A 162 -10.26 2.52 23.22
CA PRO A 162 -10.46 3.75 22.46
C PRO A 162 -9.68 4.96 23.00
N SER A 163 -8.96 4.85 24.12
CA SER A 163 -8.21 5.99 24.67
C SER A 163 -6.91 6.31 23.93
N GLY A 164 -6.44 5.40 23.08
CA GLY A 164 -5.22 5.56 22.28
C GLY A 164 -5.38 6.37 20.99
N CYS A 165 -6.61 6.70 20.54
CA CYS A 165 -6.82 7.48 19.32
C CYS A 165 -8.09 8.35 19.31
N GLU A 166 -8.12 9.38 18.46
CA GLU A 166 -9.32 10.16 18.18
C GLU A 166 -10.30 9.34 17.31
N LEU A 167 -11.40 8.87 17.93
CA LEU A 167 -12.43 8.12 17.21
C LEU A 167 -13.52 9.03 16.64
N GLU A 168 -13.63 9.08 15.32
CA GLU A 168 -14.65 9.85 14.60
C GLU A 168 -15.58 8.96 13.80
N LEU A 169 -16.88 9.27 13.77
CA LEU A 169 -17.86 8.54 12.97
C LEU A 169 -18.40 9.42 11.84
N SER A 170 -18.21 9.00 10.59
CA SER A 170 -18.93 9.61 9.46
C SER A 170 -20.41 9.28 9.55
N GLY A 171 -21.27 10.30 9.40
CA GLY A 171 -22.71 10.10 9.55
C GLY A 171 -23.52 11.38 9.70
N LEU A 172 -22.89 12.51 10.03
CA LEU A 172 -23.57 13.79 10.16
C LEU A 172 -24.10 14.28 8.80
N CYS A 173 -23.32 14.10 7.74
CA CYS A 173 -23.54 14.70 6.42
C CYS A 173 -23.27 13.71 5.28
N ARG A 174 -24.04 13.85 4.19
CA ARG A 174 -23.93 13.01 2.99
C ARG A 174 -23.03 13.58 1.90
N TYR A 175 -22.62 14.84 2.06
CA TYR A 175 -21.69 15.55 1.18
C TYR A 175 -21.12 16.76 1.91
N GLY A 176 -19.96 17.25 1.49
CA GLY A 176 -19.37 18.48 2.01
C GLY A 176 -19.77 19.69 1.18
N LEU A 177 -19.66 19.58 -0.15
CA LEU A 177 -19.93 20.71 -1.04
C LEU A 177 -20.50 20.30 -2.40
N ARG A 178 -21.48 21.07 -2.86
CA ARG A 178 -22.05 20.99 -4.20
C ARG A 178 -22.04 22.36 -4.83
N ALA A 179 -21.56 22.43 -6.06
CA ALA A 179 -21.50 23.66 -6.82
C ALA A 179 -21.77 23.35 -8.29
N LYS A 180 -23.02 23.01 -8.60
CA LYS A 180 -23.45 22.62 -9.96
C LYS A 180 -23.44 23.77 -10.98
N GLY A 181 -23.23 24.98 -10.48
CA GLY A 181 -23.07 26.17 -11.28
C GLY A 181 -21.79 26.21 -12.10
N ARG A 182 -21.69 27.17 -13.03
CA ARG A 182 -20.47 27.34 -13.84
C ARG A 182 -19.44 28.23 -13.16
N GLY A 183 -18.16 27.93 -13.32
CA GLY A 183 -17.06 28.85 -12.98
C GLY A 183 -16.70 28.92 -11.49
N VAL A 184 -17.04 27.89 -10.71
CA VAL A 184 -16.80 27.86 -9.25
C VAL A 184 -15.31 27.64 -8.97
N THR A 185 -14.75 28.29 -7.96
CA THR A 185 -13.35 28.11 -7.58
C THR A 185 -13.21 27.61 -6.15
N LEU A 186 -12.44 26.55 -5.91
CA LEU A 186 -12.03 26.07 -4.60
C LEU A 186 -10.51 26.28 -4.43
N ARG A 187 -10.08 26.81 -3.28
CA ARG A 187 -8.65 26.97 -2.95
C ARG A 187 -8.37 26.64 -1.49
N ASN A 188 -7.34 25.84 -1.20
CA ASN A 188 -6.88 25.63 0.18
C ASN A 188 -7.97 25.11 1.14
N VAL A 189 -8.84 24.20 0.67
CA VAL A 189 -9.93 23.63 1.50
C VAL A 189 -9.70 22.14 1.68
N ARG A 190 -9.78 21.65 2.92
CA ARG A 190 -9.75 20.22 3.28
C ARG A 190 -11.18 19.73 3.57
N PHE A 191 -11.57 18.62 2.96
CA PHE A 191 -12.89 17.97 3.11
C PHE A 191 -12.68 16.55 3.60
N GLU A 192 -13.35 16.14 4.69
CA GLU A 192 -13.04 14.88 5.36
C GLU A 192 -14.28 14.09 5.80
N ASN A 193 -14.13 12.77 5.82
CA ASN A 193 -14.96 11.85 6.60
C ASN A 193 -16.47 11.99 6.30
N TYR A 194 -16.83 12.10 5.01
CA TYR A 194 -18.22 12.22 4.57
C TYR A 194 -18.87 10.86 4.24
N ALA A 195 -20.03 10.62 4.85
CA ALA A 195 -20.90 9.47 4.63
C ALA A 195 -21.64 9.52 3.28
N THR A 196 -20.87 9.62 2.19
CA THR A 196 -21.37 9.66 0.81
C THR A 196 -21.86 8.29 0.36
N TYR A 197 -22.85 8.27 -0.54
CA TYR A 197 -23.52 7.02 -0.93
C TYR A 197 -24.07 7.09 -2.35
N ASP A 198 -24.26 5.93 -3.00
CA ASP A 198 -24.85 5.80 -4.34
C ASP A 198 -24.19 6.71 -5.40
N LEU A 199 -22.87 6.58 -5.57
CA LEU A 199 -22.06 7.35 -6.54
C LEU A 199 -22.13 8.88 -6.36
N ASN A 200 -22.54 9.34 -5.17
CA ASN A 200 -22.45 10.74 -4.82
C ASN A 200 -21.04 11.06 -4.31
N PRO A 201 -20.46 12.18 -4.76
CA PRO A 201 -19.18 12.64 -4.25
C PRO A 201 -19.36 13.51 -3.01
N ALA A 202 -18.31 13.64 -2.20
CA ALA A 202 -18.26 14.62 -1.13
C ALA A 202 -18.19 16.06 -1.67
N VAL A 203 -17.49 16.25 -2.79
CA VAL A 203 -17.38 17.52 -3.50
C VAL A 203 -17.88 17.38 -4.95
N ASP A 204 -18.88 18.18 -5.35
CA ASP A 204 -19.55 18.01 -6.65
C ASP A 204 -19.63 19.30 -7.47
N LEU A 205 -18.77 19.44 -8.48
CA LEU A 205 -18.56 20.69 -9.19
C LEU A 205 -19.08 20.67 -10.64
N GLY A 206 -19.67 21.79 -11.04
CA GLY A 206 -20.13 22.06 -12.40
C GLY A 206 -19.01 22.51 -13.35
N PRO A 207 -19.35 22.87 -14.61
CA PRO A 207 -18.35 23.20 -15.63
C PRO A 207 -17.56 24.48 -15.33
N GLY A 208 -16.29 24.53 -15.72
CA GLY A 208 -15.43 25.69 -15.53
C GLY A 208 -14.86 25.81 -14.11
N ALA A 209 -14.87 24.72 -13.35
CA ALA A 209 -14.42 24.75 -11.97
C ALA A 209 -12.89 24.91 -11.88
N VAL A 210 -12.40 25.63 -10.89
CA VAL A 210 -10.97 25.70 -10.57
C VAL A 210 -10.77 25.12 -9.17
N VAL A 211 -9.98 24.07 -9.02
CA VAL A 211 -9.64 23.45 -7.73
C VAL A 211 -8.12 23.52 -7.58
N GLU A 212 -7.65 24.12 -6.49
CA GLU A 212 -6.22 24.36 -6.29
C GLU A 212 -5.87 24.17 -4.81
N ARG A 213 -4.86 23.35 -4.49
CA ARG A 213 -4.45 23.14 -3.09
C ARG A 213 -5.57 22.63 -2.19
N CYS A 214 -6.44 21.75 -2.70
CA CYS A 214 -7.52 21.19 -1.89
C CYS A 214 -7.22 19.73 -1.54
N THR A 215 -7.73 19.28 -0.39
CA THR A 215 -7.66 17.87 0.03
C THR A 215 -9.07 17.33 0.19
N VAL A 216 -9.35 16.13 -0.34
CA VAL A 216 -10.60 15.41 -0.08
C VAL A 216 -10.27 13.99 0.36
N SER A 217 -10.51 13.71 1.64
CA SER A 217 -10.16 12.46 2.30
C SER A 217 -11.35 11.79 3.00
N GLY A 218 -11.26 10.49 3.24
CA GLY A 218 -12.18 9.74 4.11
C GLY A 218 -13.65 9.69 3.66
N SER A 219 -13.97 10.03 2.41
CA SER A 219 -15.36 9.97 1.94
C SER A 219 -15.74 8.53 1.60
N HIS A 220 -16.86 8.02 2.12
CA HIS A 220 -17.27 6.62 1.94
C HIS A 220 -17.36 6.16 0.47
N CYS A 221 -17.73 7.07 -0.45
CA CYS A 221 -17.89 6.80 -1.87
C CYS A 221 -16.88 7.60 -2.71
N ILE A 222 -17.32 8.62 -3.46
CA ILE A 222 -16.42 9.41 -4.32
C ILE A 222 -15.91 10.63 -3.53
N GLY A 223 -14.62 10.97 -3.64
CA GLY A 223 -14.07 12.19 -3.09
C GLY A 223 -14.62 13.42 -3.82
N ILE A 224 -14.15 13.65 -5.05
CA ILE A 224 -14.57 14.80 -5.87
C ILE A 224 -15.11 14.40 -7.24
N ARG A 225 -16.11 15.14 -7.73
CA ARG A 225 -16.56 15.10 -9.12
C ARG A 225 -16.44 16.47 -9.79
N ILE A 226 -15.91 16.48 -11.01
CA ILE A 226 -15.81 17.70 -11.84
C ILE A 226 -16.46 17.53 -13.22
N SER A 227 -16.64 18.66 -13.91
CA SER A 227 -17.25 18.76 -15.24
C SER A 227 -16.38 19.57 -16.21
N SER A 228 -16.89 19.87 -17.41
CA SER A 228 -16.09 20.36 -18.54
C SER A 228 -15.42 21.71 -18.28
N ASN A 229 -14.28 21.99 -18.92
CA ASN A 229 -13.50 23.24 -18.82
C ASN A 229 -12.92 23.52 -17.43
N SER A 230 -12.79 22.51 -16.59
CA SER A 230 -12.26 22.65 -15.23
C SER A 230 -10.75 22.50 -15.18
N VAL A 231 -10.13 23.14 -14.19
CA VAL A 231 -8.70 23.03 -13.87
C VAL A 231 -8.58 22.55 -12.44
N ILE A 232 -7.90 21.43 -12.23
CA ILE A 232 -7.53 20.91 -10.91
C ILE A 232 -6.02 20.87 -10.83
N ARG A 233 -5.46 21.39 -9.74
CA ARG A 233 -4.03 21.29 -9.51
C ARG A 233 -3.58 21.30 -8.05
N HIS A 234 -2.40 20.74 -7.80
CA HIS A 234 -1.77 20.75 -6.48
C HIS A 234 -2.73 20.24 -5.38
N SER A 235 -3.53 19.22 -5.67
CA SER A 235 -4.63 18.78 -4.79
C SER A 235 -4.53 17.29 -4.49
N VAL A 236 -5.03 16.87 -3.34
CA VAL A 236 -4.87 15.52 -2.79
C VAL A 236 -6.24 14.85 -2.66
N PHE A 237 -6.39 13.64 -3.19
CA PHE A 237 -7.64 12.88 -3.18
C PHE A 237 -7.38 11.44 -2.74
N ASN A 238 -7.36 11.23 -1.43
CA ASN A 238 -6.89 10.01 -0.80
C ASN A 238 -7.90 9.41 0.18
N TYR A 239 -7.75 8.11 0.50
CA TYR A 239 -8.61 7.42 1.48
C TYR A 239 -10.13 7.55 1.23
N ASN A 240 -10.58 7.65 -0.02
CA ASN A 240 -12.01 7.65 -0.36
C ASN A 240 -12.47 6.23 -0.70
N GLY A 241 -13.63 5.81 -0.20
CA GLY A 241 -14.05 4.41 -0.21
C GLY A 241 -14.44 3.81 -1.57
N LEU A 242 -14.74 4.64 -2.59
CA LEU A 242 -14.85 4.20 -4.00
C LEU A 242 -13.72 4.78 -4.85
N ALA A 243 -13.67 6.12 -5.01
CA ALA A 243 -12.70 6.77 -5.88
C ALA A 243 -12.30 8.15 -5.38
N GLY A 244 -11.03 8.53 -5.57
CA GLY A 244 -10.57 9.88 -5.25
C GLY A 244 -11.25 10.94 -6.11
N LEU A 245 -11.21 10.74 -7.44
CA LEU A 245 -11.81 11.67 -8.40
C LEU A 245 -12.62 10.97 -9.50
N HIS A 246 -13.75 11.59 -9.85
CA HIS A 246 -14.57 11.20 -11.00
C HIS A 246 -14.80 12.40 -11.96
N ASN A 247 -14.34 12.33 -13.22
CA ASN A 247 -14.47 13.42 -14.19
C ASN A 247 -15.38 13.07 -15.38
N GLY A 248 -16.54 13.71 -15.46
CA GLY A 248 -17.47 13.55 -16.59
C GLY A 248 -17.45 14.71 -17.59
N GLY A 249 -16.36 15.48 -17.67
CA GLY A 249 -16.26 16.74 -18.41
C GLY A 249 -15.14 16.82 -19.44
N ASN A 250 -15.40 17.53 -20.55
CA ASN A 250 -14.45 17.78 -21.64
C ASN A 250 -13.50 18.95 -21.34
N GLU A 251 -12.35 19.00 -22.00
CA GLU A 251 -11.42 20.15 -21.99
C GLU A 251 -10.96 20.51 -20.58
N THR A 252 -10.72 19.48 -19.75
CA THR A 252 -10.27 19.66 -18.36
C THR A 252 -8.76 19.46 -18.24
N LEU A 253 -8.13 20.16 -17.28
CA LEU A 253 -6.73 19.98 -16.90
C LEU A 253 -6.67 19.46 -15.47
N ILE A 254 -5.96 18.35 -15.26
CA ILE A 254 -5.69 17.77 -13.94
C ILE A 254 -4.17 17.60 -13.83
N GLU A 255 -3.54 18.37 -12.94
CA GLU A 255 -2.08 18.36 -12.82
C GLU A 255 -1.56 18.45 -11.39
N PHE A 256 -0.40 17.88 -11.09
CA PHE A 256 0.18 17.95 -9.74
C PHE A 256 -0.79 17.46 -8.65
N CYS A 257 -1.59 16.44 -8.94
CA CYS A 257 -2.54 15.88 -7.97
C CYS A 257 -2.13 14.48 -7.52
N GLU A 258 -2.47 14.17 -6.27
CA GLU A 258 -2.24 12.86 -5.64
C GLU A 258 -3.56 12.09 -5.51
N PHE A 259 -3.50 10.78 -5.79
CA PHE A 259 -4.61 9.84 -5.71
C PHE A 259 -4.17 8.58 -4.94
N GLY A 260 -4.22 8.64 -3.61
CA GLY A 260 -3.68 7.60 -2.72
C GLY A 260 -4.76 6.78 -1.99
N HIS A 261 -4.55 5.48 -1.76
CA HIS A 261 -5.31 4.70 -0.76
C HIS A 261 -6.85 4.66 -0.95
N ASN A 262 -7.35 4.80 -2.17
CA ASN A 262 -8.79 4.81 -2.44
C ASN A 262 -9.37 3.40 -2.70
N GLY A 263 -10.70 3.28 -2.59
CA GLY A 263 -11.49 2.10 -2.93
C GLY A 263 -11.76 1.12 -1.79
N TRP A 264 -11.43 1.48 -0.55
CA TRP A 264 -11.45 0.59 0.60
C TRP A 264 -12.85 0.22 1.12
N ALA A 265 -13.94 0.89 0.72
CA ALA A 265 -15.27 0.69 1.32
C ALA A 265 -16.05 -0.52 0.75
N GLY A 266 -15.42 -1.37 -0.07
CA GLY A 266 -16.03 -2.62 -0.54
C GLY A 266 -16.96 -2.48 -1.76
N PHE A 267 -16.90 -1.35 -2.47
CA PHE A 267 -17.59 -1.21 -3.76
C PHE A 267 -16.96 -2.12 -4.83
N SER A 268 -17.78 -2.57 -5.78
CA SER A 268 -17.32 -3.35 -6.93
C SER A 268 -16.36 -2.55 -7.80
N GLY A 269 -15.22 -3.17 -8.11
CA GLY A 269 -14.20 -2.55 -8.96
C GLY A 269 -14.61 -2.39 -10.42
N ASP A 270 -15.64 -3.09 -10.90
CA ASP A 270 -16.09 -3.00 -12.29
C ASP A 270 -16.71 -1.64 -12.65
N TRP A 271 -17.02 -0.78 -11.66
CA TRP A 271 -17.71 0.49 -11.88
C TRP A 271 -16.81 1.70 -11.85
N ALA A 272 -16.07 1.94 -10.77
CA ALA A 272 -15.24 3.15 -10.64
C ALA A 272 -14.16 3.08 -9.56
N ARG A 273 -13.92 1.92 -8.95
CA ARG A 273 -12.99 1.81 -7.81
C ARG A 273 -11.57 2.19 -8.23
N GLY A 274 -10.87 3.02 -7.45
CA GLY A 274 -9.48 3.37 -7.74
C GLY A 274 -9.13 4.83 -7.48
N GLY A 275 -8.01 5.30 -8.04
CA GLY A 275 -7.57 6.69 -7.84
C GLY A 275 -8.46 7.70 -8.57
N CYS A 276 -8.50 7.61 -9.91
CA CYS A 276 -9.18 8.59 -10.76
C CYS A 276 -9.88 7.93 -11.95
N LYS A 277 -11.19 8.14 -12.09
CA LYS A 277 -11.99 7.67 -13.24
C LYS A 277 -12.51 8.84 -14.08
N VAL A 278 -12.36 8.73 -15.39
CA VAL A 278 -12.57 9.81 -16.36
C VAL A 278 -13.45 9.32 -17.53
N PRO A 279 -14.78 9.17 -17.36
CA PRO A 279 -15.65 8.66 -18.42
C PRO A 279 -16.15 9.75 -19.38
N GLY A 280 -16.17 9.45 -20.69
CA GLY A 280 -16.85 10.28 -21.70
C GLY A 280 -16.24 11.64 -21.94
N VAL A 281 -14.93 11.80 -21.73
CA VAL A 281 -14.26 13.11 -21.82
C VAL A 281 -13.57 13.32 -23.15
N THR A 282 -13.55 14.57 -23.62
CA THR A 282 -12.83 14.96 -24.83
C THR A 282 -11.79 16.04 -24.54
N ASN A 283 -10.58 15.91 -25.09
CA ASN A 283 -9.48 16.89 -24.94
C ASN A 283 -9.08 17.18 -23.48
N THR A 284 -9.18 16.18 -22.61
CA THR A 284 -8.75 16.27 -21.21
C THR A 284 -7.26 15.95 -21.08
N VAL A 285 -6.57 16.71 -20.24
CA VAL A 285 -5.13 16.57 -19.96
C VAL A 285 -4.95 16.13 -18.50
N LEU A 286 -4.30 14.98 -18.31
CA LEU A 286 -3.78 14.52 -17.02
C LEU A 286 -2.26 14.57 -17.10
N ARG A 287 -1.62 15.44 -16.31
CA ARG A 287 -0.16 15.55 -16.30
C ARG A 287 0.47 15.69 -14.93
N ARG A 288 1.64 15.08 -14.70
CA ARG A 288 2.38 15.22 -13.43
C ARG A 288 1.52 14.91 -12.20
N ASN A 289 0.72 13.85 -12.28
CA ASN A 289 -0.06 13.35 -11.14
C ASN A 289 0.57 12.07 -10.58
N TYR A 290 0.25 11.76 -9.32
CA TYR A 290 0.70 10.58 -8.61
C TYR A 290 -0.48 9.73 -8.14
N ALA A 291 -0.56 8.46 -8.54
CA ALA A 291 -1.62 7.55 -8.09
C ALA A 291 -1.02 6.29 -7.46
N HIS A 292 -1.30 6.05 -6.17
CA HIS A 292 -0.67 4.95 -5.43
C HIS A 292 -1.60 4.24 -4.45
N HIS A 293 -1.30 2.98 -4.17
CA HIS A 293 -1.93 2.19 -3.10
C HIS A 293 -3.47 2.11 -3.18
N ASN A 294 -4.05 2.25 -4.36
CA ASN A 294 -5.49 2.12 -4.53
C ASN A 294 -5.89 0.64 -4.65
N THR A 295 -7.03 0.26 -4.09
CA THR A 295 -7.61 -1.10 -4.20
C THR A 295 -8.23 -1.41 -5.58
N GLY A 296 -7.97 -0.54 -6.56
CA GLY A 296 -8.39 -0.60 -7.96
C GLY A 296 -7.30 0.00 -8.84
N PRO A 297 -7.61 0.46 -10.06
CA PRO A 297 -6.64 1.13 -10.92
C PRO A 297 -6.20 2.49 -10.38
N GLY A 298 -5.01 2.93 -10.78
CA GLY A 298 -4.56 4.31 -10.56
C GLY A 298 -5.43 5.29 -11.36
N PHE A 299 -5.42 5.15 -12.69
CA PHE A 299 -6.18 5.97 -13.63
C PHE A 299 -7.04 5.14 -14.57
N TRP A 300 -8.26 5.59 -14.85
CA TRP A 300 -9.20 4.89 -15.72
C TRP A 300 -9.98 5.84 -16.63
N PHE A 301 -9.64 5.84 -17.93
CA PHE A 301 -10.45 6.46 -18.97
C PHE A 301 -11.47 5.45 -19.48
N ASP A 302 -12.73 5.87 -19.57
CA ASP A 302 -13.81 4.96 -19.91
C ASP A 302 -14.81 5.61 -20.90
N ILE A 303 -15.54 4.79 -21.64
CA ILE A 303 -16.66 5.10 -22.55
C ILE A 303 -16.53 6.43 -23.32
N ASN A 304 -16.25 6.36 -24.61
CA ASN A 304 -16.24 7.49 -25.55
C ASN A 304 -15.29 8.64 -25.16
N SER A 305 -14.18 8.33 -24.51
CA SER A 305 -13.13 9.32 -24.28
C SER A 305 -12.32 9.56 -25.57
N ASN A 306 -12.06 10.83 -25.92
CA ASN A 306 -11.42 11.20 -27.20
C ASN A 306 -10.48 12.42 -27.15
N GLY A 307 -9.35 12.34 -27.85
CA GLY A 307 -8.37 13.44 -27.96
C GLY A 307 -7.64 13.76 -26.66
N ASN A 308 -7.53 12.81 -25.73
CA ASN A 308 -6.96 13.06 -24.40
C ASN A 308 -5.43 12.94 -24.37
N LEU A 309 -4.81 13.61 -23.40
CA LEU A 309 -3.37 13.60 -23.15
C LEU A 309 -3.11 13.08 -21.72
N PHE A 310 -2.31 12.02 -21.61
CA PHE A 310 -1.81 11.49 -20.34
C PHE A 310 -0.29 11.54 -20.38
N GLU A 311 0.32 12.51 -19.68
CA GLU A 311 1.77 12.74 -19.75
C GLU A 311 2.45 12.96 -18.41
N GLU A 312 3.66 12.41 -18.24
CA GLU A 312 4.50 12.65 -17.06
C GLU A 312 3.83 12.29 -15.72
N ASN A 313 2.91 11.30 -15.71
CA ASN A 313 2.28 10.82 -14.47
C ASN A 313 3.05 9.63 -13.89
N LEU A 314 2.99 9.49 -12.56
CA LEU A 314 3.49 8.33 -11.81
C LEU A 314 2.30 7.52 -11.29
N SER A 315 2.34 6.21 -11.48
CA SER A 315 1.38 5.28 -10.85
C SER A 315 2.09 4.04 -10.34
N GLU A 316 1.91 3.72 -9.07
CA GLU A 316 2.55 2.57 -8.43
C GLU A 316 1.76 1.93 -7.32
N PHE A 317 2.02 0.66 -7.03
CA PHE A 317 1.41 -0.09 -5.93
C PHE A 317 -0.13 -0.17 -5.94
N ASN A 318 -0.75 0.01 -7.09
CA ASN A 318 -2.20 -0.16 -7.21
C ASN A 318 -2.53 -1.65 -7.31
N SER A 319 -3.61 -2.09 -6.64
CA SER A 319 -4.00 -3.49 -6.65
C SER A 319 -4.35 -3.97 -8.07
N TRP A 320 -4.87 -3.09 -8.94
CA TRP A 320 -5.12 -3.37 -10.36
C TRP A 320 -4.16 -2.58 -11.26
N GLU A 321 -4.56 -2.21 -12.47
CA GLU A 321 -3.69 -1.55 -13.44
C GLU A 321 -3.28 -0.12 -13.02
N GLY A 322 -2.09 0.33 -13.43
CA GLY A 322 -1.71 1.75 -13.23
C GLY A 322 -2.57 2.68 -14.10
N LEU A 323 -2.82 2.27 -15.35
CA LEU A 323 -3.71 2.95 -16.29
C LEU A 323 -4.62 1.95 -17.02
N ILE A 324 -5.89 2.32 -17.17
CA ILE A 324 -6.85 1.69 -18.08
C ILE A 324 -7.33 2.74 -19.09
N TYR A 325 -7.24 2.42 -20.38
CA TYR A 325 -7.90 3.17 -21.45
C TYR A 325 -8.95 2.30 -22.12
N GLU A 326 -10.22 2.46 -21.73
CA GLU A 326 -11.33 1.59 -22.08
C GLU A 326 -12.36 2.29 -22.98
N LEU A 327 -12.89 1.55 -23.97
CA LEU A 327 -14.05 1.94 -24.80
C LEU A 327 -13.93 3.34 -25.39
N SER A 328 -12.75 3.68 -25.93
CA SER A 328 -12.39 5.08 -26.23
C SER A 328 -11.61 5.19 -27.55
N CYS A 329 -11.30 6.39 -28.02
CA CYS A 329 -10.58 6.57 -29.28
C CYS A 329 -9.61 7.75 -29.17
N GLY A 330 -8.53 7.76 -29.97
CA GLY A 330 -7.62 8.90 -30.12
C GLY A 330 -7.06 9.45 -28.81
N CYS A 331 -5.88 9.02 -28.39
CA CYS A 331 -5.20 9.61 -27.23
C CYS A 331 -3.69 9.67 -27.43
N GLU A 332 -3.03 10.55 -26.69
CA GLU A 332 -1.59 10.62 -26.55
C GLU A 332 -1.21 10.19 -25.13
N ILE A 333 -0.40 9.14 -24.99
CA ILE A 333 0.05 8.59 -23.71
C ILE A 333 1.57 8.54 -23.73
N ARG A 334 2.22 9.43 -22.98
CA ARG A 334 3.68 9.59 -23.08
C ARG A 334 4.41 9.99 -21.81
N ASN A 335 5.68 9.63 -21.70
CA ASN A 335 6.56 10.07 -20.61
C ASN A 335 6.08 9.66 -19.22
N ASN A 336 5.20 8.66 -19.10
CA ASN A 336 4.67 8.21 -17.81
C ASN A 336 5.54 7.12 -17.20
N ILE A 337 5.51 7.02 -15.88
CA ILE A 337 6.12 5.95 -15.09
C ILE A 337 4.98 5.14 -14.46
N LEU A 338 4.75 3.92 -14.93
CA LEU A 338 3.77 3.01 -14.36
C LEU A 338 4.50 1.77 -13.86
N ARG A 339 4.74 1.67 -12.55
CA ARG A 339 5.53 0.58 -11.96
C ARG A 339 4.78 -0.15 -10.86
N TRP A 340 4.99 -1.46 -10.72
CA TRP A 340 4.48 -2.26 -9.59
C TRP A 340 2.98 -2.16 -9.33
N ASN A 341 2.21 -2.01 -10.40
CA ASN A 341 0.76 -2.10 -10.36
C ASN A 341 0.33 -3.54 -10.68
N GLY A 342 -0.89 -3.90 -10.31
CA GLY A 342 -1.49 -5.21 -10.57
C GLY A 342 -1.16 -6.22 -9.48
N LEU A 343 -1.02 -5.76 -8.23
CA LEU A 343 -0.69 -6.60 -7.07
C LEU A 343 -1.74 -7.69 -6.82
N VAL A 344 -3.01 -7.39 -7.09
CA VAL A 344 -4.16 -8.32 -6.94
C VAL A 344 -4.98 -8.30 -8.23
N PRO A 345 -4.54 -9.00 -9.29
CA PRO A 345 -5.09 -8.83 -10.62
C PRO A 345 -6.51 -9.40 -10.75
N ARG A 346 -7.41 -8.62 -11.36
CA ARG A 346 -8.78 -9.08 -11.69
C ARG A 346 -8.80 -10.26 -12.67
N GLY A 347 -9.90 -11.02 -12.65
CA GLY A 347 -10.08 -12.23 -13.47
C GLY A 347 -9.94 -12.00 -14.99
N GLY A 348 -9.31 -12.96 -15.68
CA GLY A 348 -9.15 -13.00 -17.15
C GLY A 348 -7.76 -12.55 -17.62
N GLN A 349 -7.10 -13.30 -18.51
CA GLN A 349 -5.63 -13.44 -18.63
C GLN A 349 -4.75 -12.22 -19.02
N LEU A 350 -5.30 -11.11 -19.53
CA LEU A 350 -4.50 -9.92 -19.87
C LEU A 350 -4.73 -8.68 -18.98
N TRP A 351 -5.63 -8.77 -18.00
CA TRP A 351 -5.76 -7.76 -16.94
C TRP A 351 -4.59 -7.82 -15.94
N GLY A 352 -4.45 -6.80 -15.09
CA GLY A 352 -3.48 -6.78 -13.99
C GLY A 352 -2.03 -6.53 -14.41
N VAL A 353 -1.84 -5.68 -15.41
CA VAL A 353 -0.52 -5.18 -15.86
C VAL A 353 -0.46 -3.66 -15.67
N PRO A 354 0.73 -3.02 -15.69
CA PRO A 354 0.84 -1.57 -15.50
C PRO A 354 -0.07 -0.74 -16.42
N PHE A 355 -0.27 -1.17 -17.67
CA PHE A 355 -1.17 -0.49 -18.59
C PHE A 355 -2.03 -1.45 -19.41
N VAL A 356 -3.36 -1.26 -19.36
CA VAL A 356 -4.31 -1.92 -20.26
C VAL A 356 -4.98 -0.92 -21.19
N ILE A 357 -5.03 -1.27 -22.48
CA ILE A 357 -5.91 -0.66 -23.47
C ILE A 357 -6.99 -1.68 -23.88
N GLN A 358 -8.26 -1.29 -23.77
CA GLN A 358 -9.37 -2.20 -24.01
C GLN A 358 -10.44 -1.55 -24.87
N ASN A 359 -10.79 -2.19 -25.99
CA ASN A 359 -11.80 -1.70 -26.92
C ASN A 359 -11.57 -0.23 -27.30
N ALA A 360 -10.30 0.15 -27.45
CA ALA A 360 -9.93 1.52 -27.74
C ALA A 360 -8.99 1.63 -28.94
N GLU A 361 -9.19 2.67 -29.74
CA GLU A 361 -8.60 2.80 -31.07
C GLU A 361 -7.76 4.07 -31.24
N ASN A 362 -6.82 4.02 -32.19
CA ASN A 362 -6.01 5.17 -32.62
C ASN A 362 -5.23 5.86 -31.48
N ALA A 363 -4.84 5.11 -30.43
CA ALA A 363 -3.98 5.60 -29.37
C ALA A 363 -2.51 5.67 -29.83
N ASN A 364 -1.81 6.73 -29.45
CA ASN A 364 -0.38 6.88 -29.63
C ASN A 364 0.30 6.77 -28.24
N ILE A 365 1.08 5.71 -28.04
CA ILE A 365 1.61 5.30 -26.73
C ILE A 365 3.13 5.22 -26.84
N HIS A 366 3.85 6.17 -26.24
CA HIS A 366 5.29 6.21 -26.40
C HIS A 366 6.10 6.84 -25.29
N HIS A 367 7.38 6.48 -25.17
CA HIS A 367 8.30 7.04 -24.17
C HIS A 367 7.80 6.82 -22.74
N ASN A 368 7.03 5.75 -22.49
CA ASN A 368 6.61 5.37 -21.14
C ASN A 368 7.52 4.29 -20.58
N TYR A 369 7.74 4.34 -19.26
CA TYR A 369 8.39 3.29 -18.49
C TYR A 369 7.30 2.45 -17.79
N LEU A 370 7.19 1.18 -18.14
CA LEU A 370 6.17 0.25 -17.67
C LEU A 370 6.85 -0.91 -16.95
N GLU A 371 6.73 -1.00 -15.64
CA GLU A 371 7.39 -2.02 -14.84
C GLU A 371 6.35 -2.89 -14.12
N ALA A 372 6.35 -4.18 -14.41
CA ALA A 372 5.45 -5.12 -13.78
C ALA A 372 5.82 -5.33 -12.31
N SER A 373 4.82 -5.59 -11.46
CA SER A 373 5.08 -5.95 -10.06
C SER A 373 5.84 -7.29 -9.98
N PRO A 374 6.87 -7.38 -9.13
CA PRO A 374 7.54 -8.65 -8.81
C PRO A 374 6.73 -9.51 -7.83
N ALA A 375 5.64 -8.98 -7.23
CA ALA A 375 4.85 -9.69 -6.23
C ALA A 375 4.26 -11.01 -6.74
N ASN A 376 4.20 -12.01 -5.86
CA ASN A 376 3.53 -13.28 -6.13
C ASN A 376 2.05 -13.05 -6.48
N GLY A 377 1.58 -13.64 -7.58
CA GLY A 377 0.22 -13.44 -8.09
C GLY A 377 0.07 -12.31 -9.12
N ALA A 378 1.04 -11.39 -9.24
CA ALA A 378 1.05 -10.39 -10.33
C ALA A 378 1.27 -11.06 -11.70
N ARG A 379 0.73 -10.45 -12.76
CA ARG A 379 0.73 -11.05 -14.13
C ARG A 379 2.06 -10.89 -14.87
N GLY A 380 2.95 -10.03 -14.37
CA GLY A 380 4.31 -9.85 -14.88
C GLY A 380 4.46 -9.16 -16.25
N GLY A 381 3.38 -8.76 -16.92
CA GLY A 381 3.40 -8.06 -18.22
C GLY A 381 3.49 -6.54 -18.08
N GLY A 382 3.91 -5.83 -19.13
CA GLY A 382 4.02 -4.35 -19.16
C GLY A 382 2.79 -3.66 -19.76
N LEU A 383 2.34 -4.09 -20.95
CA LEU A 383 1.17 -3.56 -21.64
C LEU A 383 0.31 -4.66 -22.26
N SER A 384 -1.01 -4.55 -22.06
CA SER A 384 -2.00 -5.47 -22.60
C SER A 384 -3.06 -4.77 -23.45
N MET A 385 -3.44 -5.42 -24.54
CA MET A 385 -4.47 -4.97 -25.48
C MET A 385 -5.64 -5.95 -25.50
N ILE A 386 -6.86 -5.48 -25.22
CA ILE A 386 -8.03 -6.36 -25.06
C ILE A 386 -9.19 -5.89 -25.94
N ASN A 387 -9.67 -6.74 -26.84
CA ASN A 387 -10.82 -6.47 -27.69
C ASN A 387 -12.00 -7.38 -27.36
N GLN A 388 -13.11 -6.84 -26.88
CA GLN A 388 -14.33 -7.59 -26.53
C GLN A 388 -15.53 -7.15 -27.38
N PHE A 389 -16.47 -8.06 -27.64
CA PHE A 389 -17.72 -7.66 -28.29
C PHE A 389 -18.62 -6.84 -27.33
N ARG A 390 -18.76 -5.54 -27.61
CA ARG A 390 -19.49 -4.57 -26.77
C ARG A 390 -20.45 -3.69 -27.61
N PRO A 391 -21.39 -4.27 -28.38
CA PRO A 391 -22.26 -3.53 -29.31
C PRO A 391 -23.18 -2.52 -28.61
N GLN A 392 -23.42 -2.70 -27.31
CA GLN A 392 -24.28 -1.82 -26.51
C GLN A 392 -23.73 -0.40 -26.34
N TYR A 393 -22.45 -0.16 -26.67
CA TYR A 393 -21.80 1.14 -26.53
C TYR A 393 -21.46 1.82 -27.87
N ALA A 394 -21.96 1.29 -29.00
CA ALA A 394 -21.55 1.74 -30.35
C ALA A 394 -22.12 3.10 -30.83
N ASP A 395 -23.03 3.72 -30.07
CA ASP A 395 -23.75 4.95 -30.48
C ASP A 395 -23.02 6.27 -30.12
N GLY A 396 -21.70 6.23 -29.91
CA GLY A 396 -20.90 7.34 -29.39
C GLY A 396 -19.97 8.05 -30.39
N ILE A 397 -19.16 9.01 -29.88
CA ILE A 397 -18.20 9.80 -30.68
C ILE A 397 -17.14 8.92 -31.35
N CYS A 398 -16.74 7.84 -30.68
CA CYS A 398 -15.78 6.87 -31.20
C CYS A 398 -16.42 5.81 -32.09
N GLY A 399 -17.75 5.84 -32.27
CA GLY A 399 -18.46 4.81 -33.02
C GLY A 399 -18.36 3.43 -32.36
N GLU A 400 -18.10 2.40 -33.17
CA GLU A 400 -17.93 1.05 -32.67
C GLU A 400 -16.57 0.89 -31.96
N HIS A 401 -16.60 0.57 -30.68
CA HIS A 401 -15.40 0.44 -29.86
C HIS A 401 -14.62 -0.84 -30.18
N THR A 402 -13.60 -0.71 -31.00
CA THR A 402 -12.66 -1.78 -31.33
C THR A 402 -11.24 -1.41 -30.88
N THR A 403 -10.39 -2.41 -30.71
CA THR A 403 -9.00 -2.20 -30.31
C THR A 403 -8.12 -2.20 -31.55
N GLU A 404 -8.11 -1.10 -32.31
CA GLU A 404 -7.42 -0.98 -33.59
C GLU A 404 -6.65 0.33 -33.80
N GLY A 405 -5.72 0.36 -34.75
CA GLY A 405 -4.96 1.58 -35.09
C GLY A 405 -4.04 2.12 -33.99
N ASN A 406 -3.79 1.37 -32.92
CA ASN A 406 -2.96 1.83 -31.80
C ASN A 406 -1.47 1.68 -32.12
N HIS A 407 -0.68 2.72 -31.89
CA HIS A 407 0.76 2.74 -32.12
C HIS A 407 1.51 2.75 -30.78
N ILE A 408 2.17 1.63 -30.46
CA ILE A 408 2.95 1.44 -29.24
C ILE A 408 4.41 1.51 -29.63
N HIS A 409 5.10 2.61 -29.30
CA HIS A 409 6.49 2.76 -29.72
C HIS A 409 7.41 3.47 -28.73
N ASN A 410 8.70 3.19 -28.77
CA ASN A 410 9.69 3.85 -27.90
C ASN A 410 9.40 3.72 -26.38
N ASN A 411 8.69 2.69 -25.94
CA ASN A 411 8.46 2.43 -24.52
C ASN A 411 9.52 1.46 -23.96
N VAL A 412 9.73 1.52 -22.65
CA VAL A 412 10.48 0.51 -21.89
C VAL A 412 9.49 -0.32 -21.09
N MET A 413 9.60 -1.65 -21.21
CA MET A 413 8.76 -2.61 -20.51
C MET A 413 9.65 -3.55 -19.69
N VAL A 414 9.55 -3.46 -18.37
CA VAL A 414 10.34 -4.19 -17.39
C VAL A 414 9.48 -5.30 -16.80
N MET A 415 9.94 -6.55 -16.93
CA MET A 415 9.21 -7.77 -16.54
C MET A 415 10.12 -8.64 -15.67
N PRO A 416 10.25 -8.34 -14.37
CA PRO A 416 11.19 -9.03 -13.48
C PRO A 416 11.02 -10.55 -13.49
N ASN A 417 9.78 -11.02 -13.36
CA ASN A 417 9.45 -12.45 -13.34
C ASN A 417 9.14 -13.04 -14.73
N GLY A 418 9.40 -12.29 -15.80
CA GLY A 418 8.72 -12.48 -17.09
C GLY A 418 7.23 -12.14 -17.00
N GLY A 419 6.48 -12.32 -18.08
CA GLY A 419 5.02 -12.15 -18.06
C GLY A 419 4.43 -11.63 -19.36
N TYR A 420 3.11 -11.47 -19.40
CA TYR A 420 2.37 -11.45 -20.66
C TYR A 420 2.12 -10.02 -21.19
N ASN A 421 2.94 -9.52 -22.10
CA ASN A 421 2.50 -8.46 -23.01
C ASN A 421 1.66 -9.09 -24.10
N GLY A 422 0.52 -8.52 -24.50
CA GLY A 422 -0.28 -9.28 -25.45
C GLY A 422 -1.56 -8.68 -25.96
N LEU A 423 -2.19 -9.48 -26.82
CA LEU A 423 -3.43 -9.19 -27.52
C LEU A 423 -4.46 -10.26 -27.14
N GLN A 424 -5.59 -9.85 -26.58
CA GLN A 424 -6.71 -10.72 -26.23
C GLN A 424 -7.96 -10.35 -27.04
N TYR A 425 -8.55 -11.34 -27.72
CA TYR A 425 -9.84 -11.22 -28.39
C TYR A 425 -10.92 -11.99 -27.60
N GLY A 426 -12.04 -11.34 -27.24
CA GLY A 426 -13.12 -11.90 -26.41
C GLY A 426 -14.46 -12.06 -27.13
N SER A 427 -14.87 -13.32 -27.31
CA SER A 427 -16.14 -13.95 -27.76
C SER A 427 -17.29 -13.19 -28.49
N PHE A 428 -17.70 -13.79 -29.63
CA PHE A 428 -18.95 -13.78 -30.43
C PHE A 428 -19.64 -12.46 -30.81
N GLY A 429 -19.47 -12.05 -32.07
CA GLY A 429 -20.30 -11.01 -32.69
C GLY A 429 -19.95 -10.57 -34.11
N TRP A 430 -18.74 -10.83 -34.62
CA TRP A 430 -18.31 -10.37 -35.95
C TRP A 430 -17.49 -11.41 -36.73
N ASP A 431 -17.59 -11.34 -38.06
CA ASP A 431 -16.89 -12.17 -39.06
C ASP A 431 -15.40 -11.79 -39.27
N THR A 432 -14.75 -11.02 -38.37
CA THR A 432 -13.50 -10.32 -38.72
C THR A 432 -12.37 -10.40 -37.67
N TYR A 433 -12.01 -11.60 -37.26
CA TYR A 433 -10.69 -11.89 -36.64
C TYR A 433 -9.53 -11.32 -37.46
N ASP A 434 -9.64 -11.44 -38.79
CA ASP A 434 -8.68 -10.93 -39.74
C ASP A 434 -8.55 -9.41 -39.70
N ASP A 435 -9.57 -8.66 -39.25
CA ASP A 435 -9.52 -7.19 -39.19
C ASP A 435 -8.85 -6.70 -37.90
N PHE A 436 -9.06 -7.34 -36.74
CA PHE A 436 -8.32 -7.02 -35.50
C PHE A 436 -6.78 -7.12 -35.68
N LEU A 437 -6.34 -8.07 -36.51
CA LEU A 437 -4.94 -8.24 -36.91
C LEU A 437 -4.49 -7.34 -38.06
N LYS A 438 -5.41 -6.84 -38.90
CA LYS A 438 -5.10 -6.02 -40.11
C LYS A 438 -5.39 -4.53 -39.94
N ALA A 439 -6.05 -4.12 -38.87
CA ALA A 439 -6.48 -2.75 -38.63
C ALA A 439 -5.39 -1.88 -37.98
N GLY A 440 -4.12 -2.30 -38.02
CA GLY A 440 -2.99 -1.39 -37.84
C GLY A 440 -2.56 -1.11 -36.41
N ASN A 441 -2.78 -2.03 -35.46
CA ASN A 441 -2.04 -1.98 -34.19
C ASN A 441 -0.57 -2.27 -34.47
N LEU A 442 0.33 -1.40 -34.03
CA LEU A 442 1.74 -1.41 -34.43
C LEU A 442 2.65 -1.27 -33.22
N TRP A 443 3.57 -2.23 -33.06
CA TRP A 443 4.63 -2.16 -32.05
C TRP A 443 5.99 -1.90 -32.72
N GLU A 444 6.67 -0.84 -32.30
CA GLU A 444 7.94 -0.39 -32.88
C GLU A 444 8.90 0.17 -31.84
N LYS A 445 10.19 -0.16 -31.92
CA LYS A 445 11.27 0.43 -31.12
C LYS A 445 11.04 0.40 -29.60
N ASN A 446 10.23 -0.53 -29.12
CA ASN A 446 10.09 -0.76 -27.69
C ASN A 446 11.31 -1.54 -27.18
N THR A 447 11.60 -1.41 -25.90
CA THR A 447 12.64 -2.19 -25.22
C THR A 447 11.98 -3.02 -24.14
N TYR A 448 12.08 -4.34 -24.26
CA TYR A 448 11.59 -5.29 -23.28
C TYR A 448 12.78 -5.80 -22.46
N LEU A 449 12.73 -5.64 -21.14
CA LEU A 449 13.69 -6.19 -20.19
C LEU A 449 12.99 -7.31 -19.41
N SER A 450 13.49 -8.54 -19.50
CA SER A 450 12.83 -9.70 -18.90
C SER A 450 13.81 -10.53 -18.09
N GLY A 451 13.43 -10.92 -16.87
CA GLY A 451 14.16 -11.93 -16.10
C GLY A 451 14.01 -13.34 -16.66
N LYS A 452 12.98 -13.58 -17.48
CA LYS A 452 12.71 -14.87 -18.14
C LYS A 452 12.57 -14.70 -19.66
N PRO A 453 13.62 -14.29 -20.40
CA PRO A 453 13.54 -13.88 -21.81
C PRO A 453 13.12 -15.02 -22.77
N THR A 454 13.24 -16.28 -22.34
CA THR A 454 12.95 -17.47 -23.16
C THR A 454 11.55 -18.03 -22.99
N ARG A 455 10.77 -17.59 -22.00
CA ARG A 455 9.43 -18.14 -21.69
C ARG A 455 8.33 -17.08 -21.85
N GLY A 456 7.39 -17.34 -22.75
CA GLY A 456 6.01 -16.82 -22.69
C GLY A 456 5.78 -15.31 -22.52
N ASN A 457 6.75 -14.44 -22.84
CA ASN A 457 6.63 -12.99 -22.60
C ASN A 457 5.58 -12.27 -23.46
N PHE A 458 5.10 -12.96 -24.49
CA PHE A 458 4.10 -12.45 -25.41
C PHE A 458 2.91 -13.40 -25.44
N HIS A 459 1.71 -12.84 -25.35
CA HIS A 459 0.49 -13.61 -25.27
C HIS A 459 -0.47 -13.21 -26.39
N TRP A 460 -1.02 -14.24 -27.03
CA TRP A 460 -2.05 -14.14 -28.03
C TRP A 460 -3.26 -15.00 -27.62
N TYR A 461 -4.43 -14.37 -27.48
CA TYR A 461 -5.68 -15.08 -27.27
C TYR A 461 -6.66 -14.78 -28.40
N GLY A 462 -7.00 -15.77 -29.21
CA GLY A 462 -7.88 -15.60 -30.37
C GLY A 462 -8.44 -16.92 -30.94
N PRO A 463 -9.31 -16.86 -31.95
CA PRO A 463 -9.90 -18.05 -32.58
C PRO A 463 -8.83 -18.94 -33.24
N GLY A 464 -8.84 -20.22 -32.88
CA GLY A 464 -8.04 -21.27 -33.47
C GLY A 464 -8.60 -21.80 -34.80
N LYS A 465 -7.96 -22.84 -35.34
CA LYS A 465 -8.26 -23.41 -36.67
C LYS A 465 -9.66 -24.06 -36.79
N GLU A 466 -10.36 -24.30 -35.69
CA GLU A 466 -11.64 -25.04 -35.64
C GLU A 466 -12.72 -24.35 -34.79
N GLU A 467 -12.78 -23.00 -34.78
CA GLU A 467 -13.77 -22.20 -34.02
C GLU A 467 -13.61 -22.20 -32.48
N ASP A 468 -12.66 -22.95 -31.91
CA ASP A 468 -12.26 -22.87 -30.50
C ASP A 468 -11.30 -21.69 -30.25
N PHE A 469 -11.48 -20.93 -29.16
CA PHE A 469 -10.50 -19.93 -28.72
C PHE A 469 -9.24 -20.62 -28.19
N VAL A 470 -8.07 -20.19 -28.66
CA VAL A 470 -6.77 -20.76 -28.29
C VAL A 470 -5.94 -19.67 -27.60
N ILE A 471 -5.38 -20.06 -26.46
CA ILE A 471 -4.31 -19.34 -25.78
C ILE A 471 -3.00 -19.76 -26.41
N GLU A 472 -2.25 -18.81 -26.96
CA GLU A 472 -0.90 -19.02 -27.47
C GLU A 472 0.09 -18.14 -26.70
N PHE A 473 1.05 -18.79 -26.05
CA PHE A 473 2.22 -18.13 -25.48
C PHE A 473 3.32 -18.13 -26.54
N LEU A 474 3.73 -16.94 -26.95
CA LEU A 474 4.67 -16.72 -28.03
C LEU A 474 6.03 -16.34 -27.44
N ASN A 475 7.09 -16.97 -27.95
CA ASN A 475 8.44 -16.45 -27.73
C ASN A 475 8.71 -15.23 -28.65
N TRP A 476 9.82 -14.55 -28.41
CA TRP A 476 10.19 -13.33 -29.14
C TRP A 476 10.22 -13.47 -30.66
N ASN A 477 10.71 -14.60 -31.17
CA ASN A 477 10.77 -14.81 -32.62
C ASN A 477 9.38 -15.09 -33.20
N GLU A 478 8.53 -15.82 -32.47
CA GLU A 478 7.14 -16.08 -32.87
C GLU A 478 6.31 -14.79 -32.89
N TRP A 479 6.46 -13.93 -31.88
CA TRP A 479 5.81 -12.62 -31.81
C TRP A 479 6.14 -11.75 -33.03
N ARG A 480 7.43 -11.60 -33.34
CA ARG A 480 7.88 -10.85 -34.52
C ARG A 480 7.48 -11.49 -35.84
N ASN A 481 7.53 -12.82 -35.94
CA ASN A 481 7.14 -13.54 -37.16
C ASN A 481 5.64 -13.38 -37.49
N ARG A 482 4.80 -13.09 -36.48
CA ARG A 482 3.39 -12.71 -36.67
C ARG A 482 3.20 -11.27 -37.13
N GLY A 483 4.29 -10.50 -37.30
CA GLY A 483 4.26 -9.12 -37.76
C GLY A 483 3.67 -8.15 -36.74
N GLN A 484 3.58 -8.54 -35.47
CA GLN A 484 3.02 -7.68 -34.40
C GLN A 484 4.02 -6.63 -33.93
N ASP A 485 5.32 -6.93 -34.02
CA ASP A 485 6.42 -6.05 -33.61
C ASP A 485 7.56 -6.12 -34.65
N THR A 486 7.99 -4.95 -35.14
CA THR A 486 8.84 -4.88 -36.33
C THR A 486 10.32 -4.61 -36.05
N ASP A 487 10.63 -3.77 -35.05
CA ASP A 487 11.98 -3.31 -34.76
C ASP A 487 12.27 -3.05 -33.27
N SER A 488 11.43 -3.54 -32.36
CA SER A 488 11.71 -3.53 -30.91
C SER A 488 12.80 -4.53 -30.54
N ILE A 489 13.28 -4.48 -29.29
CA ILE A 489 14.33 -5.35 -28.76
C ILE A 489 13.89 -6.02 -27.46
N LEU A 490 14.18 -7.32 -27.29
CA LEU A 490 14.05 -8.05 -26.02
C LEU A 490 15.44 -8.36 -25.47
N ILE A 491 15.68 -7.97 -24.23
CA ILE A 491 16.94 -8.17 -23.51
C ILE A 491 16.65 -8.98 -22.25
N GLY A 492 17.38 -10.08 -22.07
CA GLY A 492 17.40 -10.82 -20.82
C GLY A 492 18.22 -10.09 -19.77
N LYS A 493 17.71 -10.01 -18.54
CA LYS A 493 18.39 -9.39 -17.40
C LYS A 493 18.40 -10.37 -16.22
N HIS A 494 19.44 -10.31 -15.40
CA HIS A 494 19.52 -11.09 -14.16
C HIS A 494 18.55 -10.52 -13.11
N SER A 495 18.13 -11.31 -12.12
CA SER A 495 17.22 -10.86 -11.05
C SER A 495 17.72 -9.59 -10.36
N SER A 496 19.02 -9.52 -10.07
CA SER A 496 19.70 -8.36 -9.47
C SER A 496 19.55 -7.05 -10.25
N PHE A 497 19.29 -7.09 -11.55
CA PHE A 497 19.03 -5.87 -12.34
C PHE A 497 17.71 -5.20 -11.92
N PHE A 498 16.73 -5.98 -11.45
CA PHE A 498 15.42 -5.49 -11.04
C PHE A 498 15.36 -5.05 -9.58
N ASN A 499 16.51 -4.97 -8.89
CA ASN A 499 16.59 -4.35 -7.58
C ASN A 499 16.09 -2.89 -7.69
N PRO A 500 15.15 -2.45 -6.84
CA PRO A 500 14.60 -1.11 -6.89
C PRO A 500 15.62 0.01 -6.68
N PHE A 501 16.73 -0.28 -6.01
CA PHE A 501 17.85 0.64 -5.76
C PHE A 501 18.91 0.60 -6.85
N ASN A 502 18.68 -0.13 -7.94
CA ASN A 502 19.63 -0.18 -9.04
C ASN A 502 19.66 1.17 -9.79
N PRO A 503 20.77 1.92 -9.77
CA PRO A 503 20.86 3.22 -10.43
C PRO A 503 20.73 3.13 -11.96
N GLU A 504 20.93 1.95 -12.56
CA GLU A 504 20.66 1.74 -13.98
C GLU A 504 19.16 1.88 -14.32
N LEU A 505 18.25 1.57 -13.40
CA LEU A 505 16.81 1.73 -13.61
C LEU A 505 16.42 3.21 -13.60
N ASP A 506 16.99 4.02 -12.72
CA ASP A 506 16.75 5.46 -12.66
C ASP A 506 17.23 6.17 -13.94
N ASP A 507 18.43 5.82 -14.40
CA ASP A 507 18.96 6.32 -15.67
C ASP A 507 18.11 5.87 -16.86
N LEU A 508 17.57 4.65 -16.82
CA LEU A 508 16.67 4.13 -17.85
C LEU A 508 15.32 4.86 -17.86
N ILE A 509 14.74 5.12 -16.69
CA ILE A 509 13.54 5.94 -16.53
C ILE A 509 13.78 7.30 -17.17
N LEU A 510 14.82 8.03 -16.72
CA LEU A 510 15.13 9.37 -17.20
C LEU A 510 15.37 9.41 -18.72
N LYS A 511 16.11 8.44 -19.28
CA LYS A 511 16.35 8.36 -20.73
C LYS A 511 15.09 8.06 -21.54
N THR A 512 14.14 7.33 -20.95
CA THR A 512 12.92 6.90 -21.63
C THR A 512 11.88 8.00 -21.62
N THR A 513 11.58 8.55 -20.44
CA THR A 513 10.50 9.50 -20.22
C THR A 513 10.95 10.95 -20.36
N GLY A 514 12.24 11.23 -20.20
CA GLY A 514 12.78 12.59 -20.10
C GLY A 514 12.59 13.25 -18.73
N VAL A 515 12.02 12.54 -17.75
CA VAL A 515 11.73 13.01 -16.40
C VAL A 515 12.12 11.93 -15.40
N SER A 516 12.87 12.26 -14.35
CA SER A 516 13.30 11.27 -13.36
C SER A 516 12.14 10.86 -12.45
N TYR A 517 12.25 9.67 -11.84
CA TYR A 517 11.32 9.22 -10.79
C TYR A 517 11.21 10.26 -9.67
N GLN A 518 12.34 10.78 -9.19
CA GLN A 518 12.39 11.77 -8.12
C GLN A 518 11.79 13.13 -8.50
N GLU A 519 11.90 13.58 -9.76
CA GLU A 519 11.26 14.82 -10.20
C GLU A 519 9.73 14.71 -10.21
N ILE A 520 9.18 13.53 -10.55
CA ILE A 520 7.73 13.32 -10.53
C ILE A 520 7.25 13.05 -9.11
N LYS A 521 7.97 12.26 -8.31
CA LYS A 521 7.57 11.88 -6.95
C LYS A 521 7.76 13.03 -5.96
N GLY A 522 8.88 13.76 -6.00
CA GLY A 522 9.29 14.76 -5.01
C GLY A 522 8.23 15.77 -4.57
N PRO A 523 7.39 16.35 -5.47
CA PRO A 523 6.28 17.22 -5.08
C PRO A 523 5.21 16.58 -4.19
N PHE A 524 5.20 15.25 -4.07
CA PHE A 524 4.25 14.43 -3.31
C PHE A 524 4.88 13.70 -2.12
N VAL A 525 6.23 13.72 -1.99
CA VAL A 525 6.96 13.09 -0.85
C VAL A 525 6.78 13.87 0.47
N GLN A 526 6.05 14.98 0.49
CA GLN A 526 5.75 15.71 1.73
C GLN A 526 4.53 15.19 2.52
N LEU A 527 3.98 14.00 2.21
CA LEU A 527 2.78 13.48 2.89
C LEU A 527 2.76 11.95 3.14
N VAL A 528 3.88 11.24 3.09
CA VAL A 528 4.00 9.90 3.71
C VAL A 528 5.31 9.86 4.51
N PHE A 529 5.18 9.50 5.78
CA PHE A 529 6.20 9.40 6.82
C PHE A 529 7.55 8.82 6.32
N ASP A 530 8.53 9.69 6.04
CA ASP A 530 9.95 9.35 6.09
C ASP A 530 10.52 10.12 7.29
N ASP A 531 10.48 9.47 8.44
CA ASP A 531 11.20 9.83 9.67
C ASP A 531 12.30 8.76 9.79
N GLU A 532 13.57 9.14 9.58
CA GLU A 532 14.71 8.28 9.93
C GLU A 532 15.12 8.48 11.40
N ASP A 533 14.40 9.32 12.15
CA ASP A 533 14.57 9.48 13.59
C ASP A 533 14.25 8.16 14.30
N ASP A 534 15.05 7.82 15.31
CA ASP A 534 14.83 6.75 16.30
C ASP A 534 14.83 7.46 17.66
N SER A 535 13.67 7.98 18.05
CA SER A 535 13.52 8.94 19.14
C SER A 535 13.82 8.34 20.52
N ASP A 536 13.77 7.02 20.65
CA ASP A 536 14.09 6.30 21.88
C ASP A 536 15.38 5.47 21.81
N ASN A 537 16.04 5.43 20.65
CA ASN A 537 17.33 4.78 20.37
C ASN A 537 17.33 3.27 20.62
N ASP A 538 16.23 2.60 20.32
CA ASP A 538 16.11 1.15 20.52
C ASP A 538 16.46 0.31 19.28
N GLY A 539 16.76 0.99 18.16
CA GLY A 539 17.20 0.38 16.90
C GLY A 539 16.07 0.20 15.88
N MET A 540 14.88 0.71 16.14
CA MET A 540 13.76 0.77 15.20
C MET A 540 13.45 2.23 14.80
N PRO A 541 13.18 2.53 13.52
CA PRO A 541 12.84 3.91 13.12
C PRO A 541 11.43 4.33 13.55
N ASP A 542 11.27 5.57 14.00
CA ASP A 542 10.03 6.21 14.43
C ASP A 542 8.88 5.99 13.44
N ALA A 543 9.18 6.16 12.14
CA ALA A 543 8.18 6.01 11.08
C ALA A 543 7.73 4.55 10.93
N TRP A 544 8.66 3.60 11.10
CA TRP A 544 8.34 2.17 11.03
C TRP A 544 7.50 1.76 12.24
N GLU A 545 7.87 2.21 13.44
CA GLU A 545 7.12 1.97 14.67
C GLU A 545 5.72 2.57 14.63
N LYS A 546 5.58 3.84 14.20
CA LYS A 546 4.27 4.48 13.95
C LYS A 546 3.43 3.68 12.95
N SER A 547 4.04 3.17 11.89
CA SER A 547 3.33 2.44 10.83
C SER A 547 2.90 1.03 11.23
N ASN A 548 3.58 0.43 12.21
CA ASN A 548 3.27 -0.88 12.77
C ASN A 548 2.62 -0.78 14.17
N GLY A 549 2.25 0.43 14.62
CA GLY A 549 1.49 0.67 15.84
C GLY A 549 2.25 0.47 17.15
N LEU A 550 3.58 0.55 17.12
CA LEU A 550 4.48 0.56 18.29
C LEU A 550 4.66 1.98 18.84
N ASP A 551 5.19 2.12 20.06
CA ASP A 551 5.40 3.42 20.71
C ASP A 551 6.82 3.92 20.45
N TRP A 552 6.97 4.69 19.36
CA TRP A 552 8.22 5.33 18.89
C TRP A 552 8.91 6.28 19.88
N THR A 553 8.46 6.36 21.14
CA THR A 553 9.08 7.17 22.20
C THR A 553 9.47 6.36 23.42
N SER A 554 9.37 5.04 23.35
CA SER A 554 9.60 4.10 24.43
C SER A 554 10.35 2.88 23.91
N GLU A 555 11.58 2.66 24.42
CA GLU A 555 12.42 1.49 24.11
C GLU A 555 11.65 0.13 24.19
N ASP A 556 11.01 -0.28 23.09
CA ASP A 556 10.10 -1.42 22.99
C ASP A 556 10.60 -2.50 22.02
N ALA A 557 11.75 -2.28 21.38
CA ALA A 557 12.50 -3.23 20.55
C ALA A 557 12.62 -4.64 21.14
N ASN A 558 12.65 -4.77 22.47
CA ASN A 558 12.76 -6.05 23.18
C ASN A 558 11.43 -6.65 23.63
N GLU A 559 10.32 -5.96 23.41
CA GLU A 559 8.96 -6.46 23.66
C GLU A 559 8.50 -7.40 22.53
N ASP A 560 7.55 -8.26 22.86
CA ASP A 560 6.89 -9.23 21.98
C ASP A 560 5.41 -8.83 21.97
N THR A 561 5.09 -7.87 21.09
CA THR A 561 3.86 -7.09 21.16
C THR A 561 2.62 -7.93 20.84
N ASP A 562 2.76 -8.92 19.96
CA ASP A 562 1.67 -9.78 19.52
C ASP A 562 1.71 -11.20 20.14
N SER A 563 2.76 -11.50 20.91
CA SER A 563 2.92 -12.71 21.73
C SER A 563 3.10 -13.99 20.93
N ASP A 564 3.76 -13.90 19.78
CA ASP A 564 4.03 -15.01 18.87
C ASP A 564 5.40 -15.68 19.11
N GLY A 565 6.27 -15.02 19.89
CA GLY A 565 7.61 -15.47 20.24
C GLY A 565 8.75 -14.64 19.65
N LEU A 566 8.46 -13.69 18.74
CA LEU A 566 9.42 -12.72 18.22
C LEU A 566 9.42 -11.42 19.02
N LYS A 567 10.49 -10.65 18.86
CA LYS A 567 10.57 -9.30 19.42
C LYS A 567 10.35 -8.29 18.31
N ASN A 568 9.82 -7.12 18.63
CA ASN A 568 9.60 -6.02 17.69
C ASN A 568 10.82 -5.75 16.78
N ILE A 569 12.05 -5.76 17.34
CA ILE A 569 13.28 -5.54 16.56
C ILE A 569 13.60 -6.69 15.59
N VAL A 570 13.28 -7.93 15.96
CA VAL A 570 13.48 -9.09 15.09
C VAL A 570 12.46 -9.04 13.96
N GLU A 571 11.24 -8.60 14.25
CA GLU A 571 10.19 -8.46 13.25
C GLU A 571 10.49 -7.34 12.25
N TYR A 572 11.03 -6.21 12.74
CA TYR A 572 11.63 -5.17 11.89
C TYR A 572 12.68 -5.75 10.93
N GLN A 573 13.61 -6.54 11.45
CA GLN A 573 14.71 -7.13 10.67
C GLN A 573 14.25 -8.21 9.68
N ARG A 574 13.18 -8.96 10.03
CA ARG A 574 12.64 -10.07 9.23
C ARG A 574 11.46 -9.67 8.35
N SER A 575 11.06 -8.40 8.40
CA SER A 575 9.92 -7.85 7.64
C SER A 575 8.59 -8.54 7.97
N THR A 576 8.46 -9.08 9.17
CA THR A 576 7.19 -9.56 9.76
C THR A 576 6.50 -8.40 10.49
N ASN A 577 5.26 -8.59 10.92
CA ASN A 577 4.41 -7.54 11.47
C ASN A 577 4.30 -7.66 13.01
N PRO A 578 4.83 -6.69 13.78
CA PRO A 578 4.86 -6.74 15.26
C PRO A 578 3.50 -6.65 15.96
N GLN A 579 2.41 -6.59 15.21
CA GLN A 579 1.05 -6.63 15.74
C GLN A 579 0.24 -7.82 15.24
N LYS A 580 0.82 -8.68 14.41
CA LYS A 580 0.13 -9.78 13.77
C LYS A 580 0.95 -11.05 13.99
N PRO A 581 0.51 -11.94 14.91
CA PRO A 581 1.27 -13.12 15.30
C PRO A 581 1.59 -14.13 14.18
N ASP A 582 1.11 -13.89 12.96
CA ASP A 582 1.10 -14.77 11.79
C ASP A 582 1.00 -13.80 10.60
N THR A 583 2.13 -13.36 10.05
CA THR A 583 2.25 -12.26 9.10
C THR A 583 1.61 -12.58 7.76
N ASP A 584 1.73 -13.81 7.28
CA ASP A 584 1.19 -14.23 5.98
C ASP A 584 -0.26 -14.74 6.05
N GLY A 585 -0.75 -15.07 7.25
CA GLY A 585 -2.12 -15.48 7.54
C GLY A 585 -2.43 -16.95 7.26
N ASP A 586 -1.43 -17.82 7.25
CA ASP A 586 -1.60 -19.23 6.92
C ASP A 586 -2.00 -20.13 8.10
N GLY A 587 -1.93 -19.58 9.32
CA GLY A 587 -2.34 -20.21 10.57
C GLY A 587 -1.21 -20.68 11.47
N ILE A 588 0.06 -20.45 11.10
CA ILE A 588 1.26 -20.71 11.91
C ILE A 588 1.84 -19.35 12.38
N PRO A 589 2.32 -19.22 13.63
CA PRO A 589 2.90 -17.96 14.08
C PRO A 589 4.32 -17.69 13.58
N ASP A 590 4.67 -16.44 13.29
CA ASP A 590 5.97 -16.08 12.68
C ASP A 590 7.14 -16.55 13.55
N GLY A 591 7.01 -16.40 14.87
CA GLY A 591 8.00 -16.87 15.84
C GLY A 591 8.19 -18.38 15.84
N TRP A 592 7.11 -19.14 15.64
CA TRP A 592 7.22 -20.59 15.52
C TRP A 592 7.87 -20.98 14.20
N GLU A 593 7.54 -20.28 13.11
CA GLU A 593 8.07 -20.55 11.78
C GLU A 593 9.58 -20.37 11.71
N LEU A 594 10.08 -19.24 12.22
CA LEU A 594 11.51 -18.95 12.28
C LEU A 594 12.27 -19.94 13.16
N ASP A 595 11.71 -20.34 14.30
CA ASP A 595 12.33 -21.34 15.20
C ASP A 595 12.44 -22.73 14.56
N HIS A 596 11.60 -23.04 13.56
CA HIS A 596 11.54 -24.36 12.90
C HIS A 596 12.00 -24.33 11.44
N GLY A 597 12.60 -23.22 11.00
CA GLY A 597 13.22 -23.10 9.67
C GLY A 597 12.23 -23.04 8.50
N ILE A 598 11.01 -22.57 8.75
CA ILE A 598 9.99 -22.32 7.71
C ILE A 598 9.72 -20.81 7.58
N ASN A 599 9.05 -20.36 6.51
CA ASN A 599 9.11 -18.96 6.08
C ASN A 599 7.86 -18.15 6.49
N PRO A 600 7.98 -17.19 7.44
CA PRO A 600 6.84 -16.44 7.99
C PRO A 600 6.19 -15.43 7.03
N LEU A 601 6.72 -15.30 5.81
CA LEU A 601 6.21 -14.37 4.79
C LEU A 601 5.51 -15.09 3.63
N PHE A 602 5.31 -16.41 3.73
CA PHE A 602 4.82 -17.23 2.62
C PHE A 602 3.93 -18.39 3.05
N GLU A 603 2.64 -18.33 2.68
CA GLU A 603 1.62 -19.34 3.04
C GLU A 603 2.06 -20.79 2.68
N ASP A 604 2.67 -21.49 3.63
CA ASP A 604 3.33 -22.79 3.44
C ASP A 604 2.79 -23.89 4.37
N SER A 605 1.79 -23.56 5.19
CA SER A 605 0.99 -24.43 6.07
C SER A 605 0.61 -25.80 5.51
N LEU A 606 0.52 -25.94 4.18
CA LEU A 606 0.16 -27.18 3.47
C LEU A 606 1.35 -27.96 2.90
N LEU A 607 2.58 -27.43 3.00
CA LEU A 607 3.80 -28.14 2.62
C LEU A 607 4.12 -29.20 3.68
N ASP A 608 4.79 -30.26 3.22
CA ASP A 608 5.25 -31.42 4.01
C ASP A 608 6.76 -31.57 3.68
N PRO A 609 7.63 -30.70 4.25
CA PRO A 609 9.03 -30.60 3.86
C PRO A 609 9.83 -31.88 4.13
N ASP A 610 9.45 -32.64 5.15
CA ASP A 610 10.15 -33.87 5.58
C ASP A 610 9.56 -35.18 4.99
N GLU A 611 8.48 -35.07 4.21
CA GLU A 611 7.74 -36.16 3.56
C GLU A 611 7.23 -37.27 4.49
N ASP A 612 6.97 -36.94 5.74
CA ASP A 612 6.43 -37.86 6.73
C ASP A 612 4.90 -37.96 6.70
N SER A 613 4.28 -37.09 5.90
CA SER A 613 2.84 -36.92 5.67
C SER A 613 2.10 -36.06 6.70
N PHE A 614 2.77 -35.26 7.52
CA PHE A 614 2.23 -34.10 8.20
C PHE A 614 2.56 -32.83 7.40
N THR A 615 1.69 -31.82 7.44
CA THR A 615 2.02 -30.51 6.86
C THR A 615 2.53 -29.56 7.93
N ASN A 616 3.22 -28.48 7.58
CA ASN A 616 3.73 -27.46 8.52
C ASN A 616 2.70 -27.07 9.58
N LEU A 617 1.45 -26.81 9.16
CA LEU A 617 0.36 -26.46 10.09
C LEU A 617 -0.07 -27.63 10.97
N GLU A 618 -0.09 -28.85 10.42
CA GLU A 618 -0.40 -30.05 11.19
C GLU A 618 0.69 -30.33 12.23
N GLU A 619 1.94 -29.94 11.95
CA GLU A 619 3.09 -30.11 12.86
C GLU A 619 3.15 -29.02 13.93
N TYR A 620 2.83 -27.78 13.57
CA TYR A 620 2.56 -26.72 14.54
C TYR A 620 1.46 -27.13 15.52
N GLU A 621 0.33 -27.68 15.02
CA GLU A 621 -0.77 -28.18 15.84
C GLU A 621 -0.37 -29.35 16.76
N LEU A 622 0.64 -30.14 16.37
CA LEU A 622 1.12 -31.31 17.10
C LEU A 622 2.38 -31.05 17.94
N ASN A 623 2.99 -29.87 17.79
CA ASN A 623 4.29 -29.51 18.35
C ASN A 623 5.39 -30.52 17.94
N THR A 624 5.47 -30.78 16.63
CA THR A 624 6.47 -31.64 15.96
C THR A 624 7.29 -30.81 14.96
N GLU A 625 8.34 -31.39 14.38
CA GLU A 625 9.41 -30.66 13.68
C GLU A 625 9.21 -30.72 12.15
N PRO A 626 8.90 -29.60 11.47
CA PRO A 626 8.45 -29.58 10.07
C PRO A 626 9.47 -30.01 9.03
N ILE A 627 10.73 -30.06 9.44
CA ILE A 627 11.86 -30.48 8.62
C ILE A 627 12.44 -31.83 9.08
N VAL A 628 11.81 -32.51 10.07
CA VAL A 628 12.33 -33.77 10.65
C VAL A 628 11.24 -34.84 10.84
N ALA A 629 11.23 -35.82 9.92
CA ALA A 629 10.23 -36.89 9.87
C ALA A 629 9.89 -37.54 11.22
N ASP A 630 8.62 -37.46 11.62
CA ASP A 630 8.12 -37.93 12.89
C ASP A 630 8.19 -39.45 13.03
N LYS A 631 8.61 -39.89 14.21
CA LYS A 631 8.58 -41.30 14.61
C LYS A 631 7.22 -41.70 15.19
N LEU A 632 6.12 -41.40 14.49
CA LEU A 632 4.78 -41.76 14.96
C LEU A 632 4.47 -43.26 14.76
N LYS A 633 4.31 -43.98 15.88
CA LYS A 633 3.75 -45.35 15.92
C LYS A 633 2.24 -45.29 16.15
N LEU A 634 1.49 -44.87 15.13
CA LEU A 634 0.04 -44.75 15.26
C LEU A 634 -0.67 -46.11 15.10
N SER A 635 -1.43 -46.51 16.12
CA SER A 635 -2.35 -47.65 16.04
C SER A 635 -3.72 -47.17 15.58
N VAL A 636 -4.36 -47.89 14.66
CA VAL A 636 -5.71 -47.60 14.16
C VAL A 636 -6.71 -47.43 15.32
N PRO A 637 -7.47 -46.32 15.39
CA PRO A 637 -8.43 -46.08 16.46
C PRO A 637 -9.59 -47.08 16.39
N GLU A 638 -9.92 -47.71 17.53
CA GLU A 638 -11.08 -48.61 17.64
C GLU A 638 -12.35 -47.90 18.11
N GLU A 639 -12.20 -46.72 18.73
CA GLU A 639 -13.31 -45.87 19.13
C GLU A 639 -13.98 -45.23 17.91
N GLY A 640 -15.30 -45.17 17.90
CA GLY A 640 -16.08 -44.69 16.75
C GLY A 640 -16.10 -45.62 15.53
N LEU A 641 -15.20 -46.62 15.41
CA LEU A 641 -15.12 -47.48 14.23
C LEU A 641 -16.38 -48.37 14.10
N THR A 642 -17.24 -48.09 13.14
CA THR A 642 -18.54 -48.77 12.94
C THR A 642 -18.48 -49.94 11.97
N MET A 643 -17.58 -49.90 10.98
CA MET A 643 -17.41 -50.97 9.99
C MET A 643 -15.98 -50.97 9.44
N TRP A 644 -15.41 -52.17 9.28
CA TRP A 644 -14.11 -52.35 8.63
C TRP A 644 -14.15 -53.55 7.69
N LEU A 645 -14.23 -53.29 6.38
CA LEU A 645 -14.30 -54.32 5.34
C LEU A 645 -12.94 -54.48 4.65
N LYS A 646 -12.37 -55.70 4.67
CA LYS A 646 -11.07 -56.02 4.06
C LYS A 646 -11.23 -57.00 2.92
N SER A 647 -10.62 -56.76 1.77
CA SER A 647 -10.72 -57.68 0.64
C SER A 647 -10.09 -59.07 0.91
N GLY A 648 -9.13 -59.13 1.84
CA GLY A 648 -8.37 -60.33 2.21
C GLY A 648 -8.94 -61.17 3.36
N ALA A 649 -10.05 -60.79 4.02
CA ALA A 649 -10.57 -61.50 5.20
C ALA A 649 -12.05 -61.15 5.53
N PRO A 650 -12.75 -62.00 6.31
CA PRO A 650 -13.43 -63.19 5.84
C PRO A 650 -14.60 -62.87 4.89
N MET A 651 -14.44 -63.15 3.60
CA MET A 651 -15.54 -63.20 2.64
C MET A 651 -16.16 -64.60 2.60
N ASN A 652 -17.44 -64.73 2.27
CA ASN A 652 -18.06 -66.04 2.03
C ASN A 652 -17.65 -66.57 0.64
N THR A 653 -16.38 -66.91 0.48
CA THR A 653 -15.76 -67.29 -0.80
C THR A 653 -15.68 -68.80 -0.93
N LYS A 654 -16.81 -69.44 -1.26
CA LYS A 654 -16.77 -70.89 -1.46
C LYS A 654 -15.97 -71.29 -2.72
N TYR A 655 -15.67 -70.38 -3.65
CA TYR A 655 -14.77 -70.54 -4.81
C TYR A 655 -14.27 -69.15 -5.26
N LEU A 656 -13.10 -69.05 -5.93
CA LEU A 656 -12.75 -67.88 -6.77
C LEU A 656 -13.98 -67.50 -7.63
N GLY A 657 -14.58 -66.34 -7.39
CA GLY A 657 -15.92 -66.03 -7.90
C GLY A 657 -16.60 -64.83 -7.22
N ARG A 658 -17.93 -64.77 -7.36
CA ARG A 658 -18.77 -63.66 -6.91
C ARG A 658 -18.85 -63.55 -5.38
N VAL A 659 -18.76 -62.34 -4.85
CA VAL A 659 -18.86 -62.00 -3.43
C VAL A 659 -20.28 -61.58 -3.11
N SER A 660 -21.08 -62.51 -2.59
CA SER A 660 -22.47 -62.21 -2.23
C SER A 660 -22.63 -61.48 -0.88
N SER A 661 -21.55 -61.44 -0.08
CA SER A 661 -21.51 -60.81 1.23
C SER A 661 -20.07 -60.46 1.61
N TRP A 662 -19.83 -59.22 2.05
CA TRP A 662 -18.55 -58.71 2.55
C TRP A 662 -18.72 -58.30 4.01
N LYS A 663 -18.08 -59.03 4.92
CA LYS A 663 -18.32 -58.91 6.37
C LYS A 663 -17.30 -58.03 7.05
N ASP A 664 -17.70 -57.38 8.14
CA ASP A 664 -16.78 -56.69 9.04
C ASP A 664 -15.70 -57.66 9.52
N TRP A 665 -14.45 -57.29 9.31
CA TRP A 665 -13.27 -58.04 9.66
C TRP A 665 -13.19 -58.35 11.17
N ARG A 666 -13.68 -57.43 12.00
CA ARG A 666 -13.72 -57.56 13.46
C ARG A 666 -14.82 -58.53 13.93
N GLN A 667 -15.59 -59.10 12.99
CA GLN A 667 -16.69 -60.05 13.26
C GLN A 667 -17.85 -59.44 14.08
N LYS A 668 -18.02 -58.11 14.03
CA LYS A 668 -19.21 -57.40 14.54
C LYS A 668 -20.41 -57.58 13.57
N ASN A 669 -21.64 -57.28 14.01
CA ASN A 669 -22.90 -57.59 13.29
C ASN A 669 -23.12 -56.86 11.93
N ASN A 670 -22.20 -56.01 11.48
CA ASN A 670 -22.32 -55.24 10.24
C ASN A 670 -21.68 -55.99 9.06
N GLN A 671 -22.39 -56.07 7.93
CA GLN A 671 -21.89 -56.65 6.68
C GLN A 671 -22.54 -55.94 5.49
N MET A 672 -21.97 -56.08 4.30
CA MET A 672 -22.64 -55.69 3.05
C MET A 672 -23.07 -56.93 2.28
N ASP A 673 -24.32 -56.94 1.80
CA ASP A 673 -24.92 -58.06 1.09
C ASP A 673 -25.37 -57.66 -0.32
N THR A 674 -25.38 -58.62 -1.25
CA THR A 674 -25.93 -58.40 -2.59
C THR A 674 -27.45 -58.21 -2.52
N PRO A 675 -27.99 -57.09 -3.04
CA PRO A 675 -29.42 -56.85 -3.08
C PRO A 675 -30.21 -57.91 -3.88
N PHE A 676 -31.48 -58.10 -3.54
CA PHE A 676 -32.37 -59.00 -4.27
C PHE A 676 -32.51 -58.57 -5.75
N ASN A 677 -32.19 -59.47 -6.70
CA ASN A 677 -32.11 -59.26 -8.16
C ASN A 677 -30.91 -58.49 -8.70
N HIS A 678 -29.90 -58.21 -7.87
CA HIS A 678 -28.66 -57.61 -8.32
C HIS A 678 -27.56 -58.66 -8.52
N GLN A 679 -26.52 -58.29 -9.25
CA GLN A 679 -25.34 -59.14 -9.46
C GLN A 679 -24.32 -58.85 -8.36
N ALA A 680 -23.72 -59.91 -7.82
CA ALA A 680 -22.64 -59.78 -6.84
C ALA A 680 -21.32 -59.36 -7.53
N PRO A 681 -20.49 -58.49 -6.91
CA PRO A 681 -19.15 -58.15 -7.40
C PRO A 681 -18.27 -59.40 -7.48
N VAL A 682 -17.20 -59.36 -8.27
CA VAL A 682 -16.33 -60.53 -8.53
C VAL A 682 -14.96 -60.31 -7.91
N ILE A 683 -14.43 -61.32 -7.22
CA ILE A 683 -12.99 -61.35 -6.90
C ILE A 683 -12.26 -61.66 -8.20
N ASN A 684 -11.49 -60.69 -8.70
CA ASN A 684 -10.57 -60.92 -9.80
C ASN A 684 -9.25 -61.51 -9.26
N ASN A 685 -8.45 -62.15 -10.11
CA ASN A 685 -7.10 -62.60 -9.75
C ASN A 685 -6.09 -61.45 -9.56
N GLU A 686 -6.53 -60.21 -9.77
CA GLU A 686 -5.69 -59.03 -9.59
C GLU A 686 -5.55 -58.69 -8.10
N THR A 687 -4.30 -58.62 -7.67
CA THR A 687 -3.91 -58.20 -6.33
C THR A 687 -3.02 -56.96 -6.43
N HIS A 688 -3.08 -56.08 -5.44
CA HIS A 688 -2.09 -55.03 -5.24
C HIS A 688 -1.39 -55.28 -3.90
N ASN A 689 -0.05 -55.39 -3.90
CA ASN A 689 0.76 -55.78 -2.74
C ASN A 689 0.27 -57.06 -2.02
N GLY A 690 -0.23 -58.04 -2.79
CA GLY A 690 -0.76 -59.29 -2.25
C GLY A 690 -2.20 -59.21 -1.70
N TYR A 691 -2.84 -58.04 -1.73
CA TYR A 691 -4.23 -57.84 -1.30
C TYR A 691 -5.19 -57.86 -2.50
N PRO A 692 -6.29 -58.65 -2.47
CA PRO A 692 -7.24 -58.72 -3.58
C PRO A 692 -7.96 -57.39 -3.84
N LEU A 693 -8.37 -57.16 -5.09
CA LEU A 693 -9.30 -56.08 -5.43
C LEU A 693 -10.65 -56.66 -5.87
N LEU A 694 -11.74 -56.21 -5.26
CA LEU A 694 -13.10 -56.59 -5.63
C LEU A 694 -13.58 -55.76 -6.81
N ASP A 695 -13.99 -56.42 -7.89
CA ASP A 695 -14.49 -55.77 -9.09
C ASP A 695 -16.00 -55.53 -9.02
N PHE A 696 -16.39 -54.26 -8.92
CA PHE A 696 -17.79 -53.81 -8.86
C PHE A 696 -18.35 -53.38 -10.22
N SER A 697 -17.63 -53.61 -11.32
CA SER A 697 -18.06 -53.19 -12.67
C SER A 697 -19.39 -53.82 -13.13
N SER A 698 -19.81 -54.93 -12.52
CA SER A 698 -21.02 -55.66 -12.90
C SER A 698 -21.92 -56.02 -11.73
N GLY A 699 -21.70 -55.40 -10.55
CA GLY A 699 -22.42 -55.74 -9.34
C GLY A 699 -22.30 -54.70 -8.24
N ASP A 700 -23.02 -54.90 -7.16
CA ASP A 700 -23.12 -53.97 -6.05
C ASP A 700 -23.39 -54.70 -4.74
N LEU A 701 -23.02 -54.03 -3.65
CA LEU A 701 -23.30 -54.46 -2.29
C LEU A 701 -23.94 -53.31 -1.53
N LYS A 702 -24.86 -53.68 -0.64
CA LYS A 702 -25.58 -52.77 0.25
C LYS A 702 -25.31 -53.19 1.69
N SER A 703 -25.02 -52.24 2.56
CA SER A 703 -24.89 -52.50 4.01
C SER A 703 -26.18 -53.09 4.61
N SER A 704 -26.02 -53.99 5.58
CA SER A 704 -27.10 -54.67 6.29
C SER A 704 -27.72 -53.80 7.38
N ALA A 705 -27.01 -52.77 7.83
CA ALA A 705 -27.46 -51.77 8.78
C ALA A 705 -27.71 -50.45 8.06
N ASN A 706 -28.75 -49.72 8.48
CA ASN A 706 -29.07 -48.41 7.93
C ASN A 706 -28.08 -47.32 8.39
N ASP A 707 -27.45 -47.51 9.55
CA ASP A 707 -26.68 -46.49 10.24
C ASP A 707 -25.20 -46.86 10.38
N VAL A 708 -24.49 -46.93 9.24
CA VAL A 708 -23.07 -47.29 9.24
C VAL A 708 -22.17 -46.07 9.46
N LEU A 709 -22.63 -44.85 9.13
CA LEU A 709 -21.88 -43.62 9.37
C LEU A 709 -22.38 -42.82 10.58
N GLY A 710 -23.52 -43.17 11.19
CA GLY A 710 -23.91 -42.69 12.52
C GLY A 710 -25.11 -41.74 12.58
N ASP A 711 -25.88 -41.95 13.66
CA ASP A 711 -26.82 -41.07 14.39
C ASP A 711 -26.07 -40.25 15.50
N ALA A 712 -24.82 -39.83 15.22
CA ALA A 712 -23.94 -39.15 16.19
C ALA A 712 -23.89 -37.64 15.90
N GLY A 713 -24.31 -36.83 16.87
CA GLY A 713 -24.52 -35.38 16.72
C GLY A 713 -23.28 -34.52 16.42
N ASP A 714 -22.09 -35.13 16.32
CA ASP A 714 -20.82 -34.41 16.15
C ASP A 714 -20.17 -34.65 14.77
N GLY A 715 -20.70 -35.58 13.93
CA GLY A 715 -20.18 -35.84 12.57
C GLY A 715 -19.69 -37.28 12.32
N TRP A 716 -18.92 -37.51 11.24
CA TRP A 716 -18.44 -38.84 10.81
C TRP A 716 -17.20 -38.81 9.89
N THR A 717 -16.47 -39.93 9.80
CA THR A 717 -15.31 -40.09 8.90
C THR A 717 -15.37 -41.42 8.12
N LEU A 718 -15.03 -41.40 6.83
CA LEU A 718 -15.05 -42.57 5.94
C LEU A 718 -13.75 -42.68 5.14
N PHE A 719 -13.17 -43.88 5.07
CA PHE A 719 -11.99 -44.20 4.27
C PHE A 719 -12.31 -45.26 3.22
N ASN A 720 -11.94 -45.04 1.96
CA ASN A 720 -12.14 -46.01 0.88
C ASN A 720 -10.89 -46.15 0.01
N VAL A 721 -10.43 -47.38 -0.18
CA VAL A 721 -9.36 -47.70 -1.12
C VAL A 721 -9.97 -48.25 -2.40
N PHE A 722 -9.85 -47.50 -3.50
CA PHE A 722 -10.43 -47.89 -4.78
C PHE A 722 -9.51 -47.61 -5.97
N ARG A 723 -9.73 -48.37 -7.05
CA ARG A 723 -9.08 -48.20 -8.35
C ARG A 723 -10.11 -48.03 -9.44
N VAL A 724 -10.04 -46.93 -10.16
CA VAL A 724 -10.91 -46.69 -11.33
C VAL A 724 -10.29 -47.37 -12.54
N LYS A 725 -10.98 -48.31 -13.19
CA LYS A 725 -10.43 -49.00 -14.36
C LYS A 725 -10.33 -48.08 -15.58
N LYS A 726 -11.33 -47.22 -15.78
CA LYS A 726 -11.38 -46.33 -16.93
C LYS A 726 -12.25 -45.11 -16.67
N ILE A 727 -11.74 -43.95 -17.05
CA ILE A 727 -12.41 -42.65 -17.03
C ILE A 727 -12.89 -42.36 -18.45
N ASN A 728 -14.21 -42.25 -18.61
CA ASN A 728 -14.80 -41.97 -19.92
C ASN A 728 -14.63 -40.49 -20.26
N LYS A 729 -14.07 -40.17 -21.44
CA LYS A 729 -13.83 -38.78 -21.92
C LYS A 729 -15.09 -37.95 -22.21
N GLY A 730 -16.30 -38.45 -21.93
CA GLY A 730 -17.56 -37.71 -22.13
C GLY A 730 -18.09 -37.13 -20.81
N SER A 731 -18.84 -36.04 -20.87
CA SER A 731 -19.47 -35.30 -19.75
C SER A 731 -20.57 -36.06 -18.97
N LYS A 732 -20.36 -37.35 -18.70
CA LYS A 732 -21.29 -38.20 -17.96
C LYS A 732 -20.81 -38.36 -16.52
N LYS A 733 -21.74 -38.19 -15.56
CA LYS A 733 -21.51 -38.45 -14.12
C LYS A 733 -21.71 -39.94 -13.81
N PHE A 734 -20.71 -40.58 -13.18
CA PHE A 734 -20.77 -41.98 -12.76
C PHE A 734 -20.70 -42.09 -11.23
N ALA A 735 -21.43 -43.02 -10.62
CA ALA A 735 -21.39 -43.22 -9.16
C ALA A 735 -20.35 -44.29 -8.78
N LEU A 736 -19.57 -44.02 -7.72
CA LEU A 736 -18.71 -44.99 -7.05
C LEU A 736 -19.36 -45.55 -5.77
N MET A 737 -20.06 -44.67 -5.05
CA MET A 737 -20.72 -44.93 -3.77
C MET A 737 -21.96 -44.05 -3.65
N GLY A 738 -23.00 -44.52 -2.97
CA GLY A 738 -24.21 -43.73 -2.75
C GLY A 738 -25.28 -44.41 -1.90
N ASN A 739 -26.46 -43.79 -1.85
CA ASN A 739 -27.63 -44.28 -1.13
C ASN A 739 -28.88 -44.35 -2.04
N SER A 740 -29.84 -45.23 -1.77
CA SER A 740 -31.08 -45.43 -2.57
C SER A 740 -32.28 -44.77 -1.85
N VAL A 741 -33.30 -44.13 -2.47
CA VAL A 741 -34.03 -44.38 -3.73
C VAL A 741 -34.52 -43.03 -4.31
N TRP A 742 -34.01 -42.62 -5.48
CA TRP A 742 -34.47 -41.47 -6.31
C TRP A 742 -34.50 -40.07 -5.65
N ARG A 743 -33.46 -39.27 -5.95
CA ARG A 743 -33.36 -37.80 -5.83
C ARG A 743 -33.59 -37.14 -4.45
N GLU A 744 -34.03 -37.85 -3.42
CA GLU A 744 -34.42 -37.21 -2.14
C GLU A 744 -33.73 -37.82 -0.90
N SER A 745 -32.57 -38.50 -1.01
CA SER A 745 -31.95 -39.13 0.17
C SER A 745 -30.41 -39.20 0.21
N GLY A 746 -29.79 -38.52 1.18
CA GLY A 746 -28.41 -38.69 1.65
C GLY A 746 -27.33 -37.95 0.85
N PHE A 747 -26.24 -38.68 0.54
CA PHE A 747 -25.05 -38.19 -0.14
C PHE A 747 -24.61 -39.13 -1.29
N ARG A 748 -23.75 -38.63 -2.19
CA ARG A 748 -23.28 -39.37 -3.37
C ARG A 748 -21.85 -39.01 -3.73
N LEU A 749 -21.05 -40.04 -4.03
CA LEU A 749 -19.71 -39.89 -4.59
C LEU A 749 -19.71 -40.22 -6.08
N THR A 750 -19.25 -39.28 -6.90
CA THR A 750 -19.20 -39.42 -8.36
C THR A 750 -17.88 -38.99 -8.96
N ILE A 751 -17.57 -39.54 -10.13
CA ILE A 751 -16.51 -38.99 -10.99
C ILE A 751 -17.15 -38.30 -12.19
N GLU A 752 -16.72 -37.08 -12.44
CA GLU A 752 -17.09 -36.26 -13.60
C GLU A 752 -15.82 -35.75 -14.28
N GLN A 753 -15.62 -36.13 -15.55
CA GLN A 753 -14.43 -35.78 -16.34
C GLN A 753 -13.06 -36.20 -15.75
N GLY A 754 -13.04 -36.94 -14.63
CA GLY A 754 -11.84 -37.36 -13.90
C GLY A 754 -11.70 -36.67 -12.54
N HIS A 755 -12.51 -35.65 -12.25
CA HIS A 755 -12.59 -35.05 -10.93
C HIS A 755 -13.57 -35.84 -10.06
N LEU A 756 -13.17 -36.08 -8.81
CA LEU A 756 -14.01 -36.73 -7.82
C LEU A 756 -14.91 -35.68 -7.17
N HIS A 757 -16.21 -35.95 -7.06
CA HIS A 757 -17.17 -35.04 -6.44
C HIS A 757 -18.02 -35.77 -5.41
N PHE A 758 -18.20 -35.15 -4.26
CA PHE A 758 -19.13 -35.56 -3.24
C PHE A 758 -20.29 -34.55 -3.15
N TYR A 759 -21.53 -35.05 -3.22
CA TYR A 759 -22.74 -34.24 -3.16
C TYR A 759 -23.66 -34.70 -2.03
N SER A 760 -24.18 -33.79 -1.23
CA SER A 760 -25.38 -33.99 -0.38
C SER A 760 -26.63 -33.44 -1.08
N THR A 761 -27.79 -34.08 -0.95
CA THR A 761 -29.02 -33.64 -1.68
C THR A 761 -30.26 -33.50 -0.80
N GLN A 762 -30.12 -33.37 0.53
CA GLN A 762 -31.26 -33.34 1.46
C GLN A 762 -31.49 -32.01 2.22
N SER A 763 -30.66 -30.99 2.05
CA SER A 763 -30.79 -29.69 2.74
C SER A 763 -31.00 -28.52 1.77
N GLU A 764 -31.44 -27.37 2.30
CA GLU A 764 -31.45 -26.09 1.56
C GLU A 764 -30.02 -25.62 1.23
N ASP A 765 -29.03 -26.02 2.06
CA ASP A 765 -27.59 -25.75 1.91
C ASP A 765 -26.79 -27.06 1.71
N PRO A 766 -26.75 -27.64 0.50
CA PRO A 766 -26.08 -28.92 0.25
C PRO A 766 -24.55 -28.77 0.21
N ILE A 767 -23.83 -29.70 0.83
CA ILE A 767 -22.37 -29.82 0.63
C ILE A 767 -22.09 -30.35 -0.78
N SER A 768 -21.21 -29.65 -1.50
CA SER A 768 -20.59 -30.10 -2.74
C SER A 768 -19.09 -29.85 -2.65
N VAL A 769 -18.29 -30.90 -2.46
CA VAL A 769 -16.81 -30.83 -2.52
C VAL A 769 -16.31 -31.59 -3.74
N GLY A 770 -15.38 -30.99 -4.49
CA GLY A 770 -14.70 -31.58 -5.63
C GLY A 770 -13.23 -31.86 -5.30
N ALA A 771 -12.58 -32.68 -6.11
CA ALA A 771 -11.13 -32.76 -6.10
C ALA A 771 -10.55 -31.83 -7.16
N HIS A 772 -9.63 -30.93 -6.79
CA HIS A 772 -8.84 -30.17 -7.74
C HIS A 772 -8.03 -31.09 -8.65
N ARG A 773 -7.42 -32.14 -8.08
CA ARG A 773 -6.70 -33.15 -8.83
C ARG A 773 -7.63 -34.03 -9.65
N ARG A 774 -7.30 -34.17 -10.93
CA ARG A 774 -7.94 -35.12 -11.83
C ARG A 774 -7.34 -36.52 -11.65
N LEU A 775 -8.18 -37.52 -11.42
CA LEU A 775 -7.79 -38.93 -11.43
C LEU A 775 -7.47 -39.41 -12.84
N ILE A 776 -6.60 -40.41 -12.96
CA ILE A 776 -6.23 -41.06 -14.23
C ILE A 776 -6.65 -42.54 -14.27
N ASP A 777 -6.64 -43.12 -15.48
CA ASP A 777 -7.00 -44.52 -15.68
C ASP A 777 -6.09 -45.46 -14.86
N GLN A 778 -6.67 -46.46 -14.20
CA GLN A 778 -5.99 -47.49 -13.39
C GLN A 778 -5.34 -47.00 -12.09
N GLU A 779 -5.49 -45.73 -11.76
CA GLU A 779 -5.00 -45.16 -10.51
C GLU A 779 -5.70 -45.80 -9.30
N LEU A 780 -4.89 -46.24 -8.33
CA LEU A 780 -5.36 -46.69 -7.02
C LEU A 780 -5.27 -45.49 -6.07
N VAL A 781 -6.33 -45.23 -5.30
CA VAL A 781 -6.48 -44.03 -4.48
C VAL A 781 -6.95 -44.42 -3.09
N VAL A 782 -6.36 -43.81 -2.06
CA VAL A 782 -6.88 -43.81 -0.69
C VAL A 782 -7.67 -42.52 -0.52
N MET A 783 -8.99 -42.63 -0.36
CA MET A 783 -9.86 -41.46 -0.19
C MET A 783 -10.34 -41.38 1.25
N THR A 784 -10.29 -40.17 1.82
CA THR A 784 -10.91 -39.84 3.10
C THR A 784 -11.99 -38.80 2.90
N LEU A 785 -13.17 -39.08 3.45
CA LEU A 785 -14.26 -38.12 3.57
C LEU A 785 -14.47 -37.85 5.05
N TYR A 786 -14.40 -36.57 5.40
CA TYR A 786 -14.55 -36.08 6.76
C TYR A 786 -15.74 -35.12 6.81
N TYR A 787 -16.60 -35.26 7.83
CA TYR A 787 -17.69 -34.34 8.08
C TYR A 787 -17.78 -33.99 9.56
N ASP A 788 -17.77 -32.69 9.84
CA ASP A 788 -17.98 -32.08 11.15
C ASP A 788 -19.37 -31.43 11.18
N ASP A 789 -20.27 -31.94 12.03
CA ASP A 789 -21.65 -31.42 12.16
C ASP A 789 -21.70 -30.11 12.97
N ILE A 790 -20.76 -29.89 13.90
CA ILE A 790 -20.68 -28.68 14.74
C ILE A 790 -20.38 -27.48 13.85
N ASN A 791 -19.35 -27.62 13.00
CA ASN A 791 -18.89 -26.55 12.11
C ASN A 791 -19.55 -26.58 10.73
N ARG A 792 -20.45 -27.55 10.50
CA ARG A 792 -21.14 -27.80 9.23
C ARG A 792 -20.16 -27.85 8.06
N GLU A 793 -19.09 -28.63 8.20
CA GLU A 793 -17.98 -28.61 7.26
C GLU A 793 -17.65 -30.02 6.76
N GLY A 794 -17.57 -30.17 5.45
CA GLY A 794 -17.13 -31.40 4.79
C GLY A 794 -15.76 -31.19 4.14
N ARG A 795 -14.87 -32.17 4.28
CA ARG A 795 -13.52 -32.17 3.69
C ARG A 795 -13.28 -33.45 2.91
N LEU A 796 -12.59 -33.32 1.76
CA LEU A 796 -12.18 -34.43 0.91
C LEU A 796 -10.66 -34.51 0.87
N TYR A 797 -10.10 -35.67 1.21
CA TYR A 797 -8.67 -35.95 1.06
C TYR A 797 -8.45 -37.07 0.04
N LEU A 798 -7.42 -36.91 -0.79
CA LEU A 798 -6.91 -37.93 -1.69
C LEU A 798 -5.46 -38.24 -1.36
N ASP A 799 -5.21 -39.51 -1.07
CA ASP A 799 -3.91 -40.02 -0.66
C ASP A 799 -3.29 -39.28 0.54
N GLY A 800 -4.14 -38.78 1.46
CA GLY A 800 -3.74 -38.02 2.66
C GLY A 800 -3.75 -36.51 2.47
N ILE A 801 -3.78 -36.03 1.22
CA ILE A 801 -3.72 -34.61 0.86
C ILE A 801 -5.13 -34.02 0.76
N GLU A 802 -5.40 -32.91 1.47
CA GLU A 802 -6.68 -32.20 1.37
C GLU A 802 -6.88 -31.69 -0.07
N GLN A 803 -8.08 -31.87 -0.60
CA GLN A 803 -8.40 -31.40 -1.94
C GLN A 803 -9.33 -30.20 -1.91
N GLU A 804 -10.35 -30.21 -1.06
CA GLU A 804 -11.34 -29.12 -0.96
C GLU A 804 -12.12 -29.25 0.34
N ARG A 805 -12.59 -28.10 0.86
CA ARG A 805 -13.52 -28.00 1.99
C ARG A 805 -14.77 -27.23 1.58
N ALA A 806 -15.92 -27.59 2.14
CA ALA A 806 -17.16 -26.85 1.92
C ALA A 806 -18.05 -26.82 3.15
N LYS A 807 -18.75 -25.70 3.33
CA LYS A 807 -19.78 -25.53 4.35
C LYS A 807 -21.12 -26.10 3.87
N GLY A 808 -21.86 -26.72 4.78
CA GLY A 808 -23.23 -27.19 4.54
C GLY A 808 -23.67 -28.27 5.51
N HIS A 809 -24.93 -28.67 5.40
CA HIS A 809 -25.52 -29.66 6.32
C HIS A 809 -25.70 -31.03 5.65
N ILE A 810 -25.27 -32.09 6.33
CA ILE A 810 -25.54 -33.48 5.93
C ILE A 810 -26.45 -34.10 6.99
N PRO A 811 -27.75 -34.28 6.70
CA PRO A 811 -28.67 -34.88 7.67
C PRO A 811 -28.32 -36.35 7.96
N PHE A 812 -28.66 -36.79 9.17
CA PHE A 812 -28.42 -38.16 9.64
C PHE A 812 -28.88 -39.21 8.63
N ASN A 813 -27.98 -40.16 8.34
CA ASN A 813 -28.23 -41.17 7.35
C ASN A 813 -29.10 -42.31 7.92
N SER A 814 -30.40 -42.29 7.63
CA SER A 814 -31.33 -43.37 8.01
C SER A 814 -31.42 -44.51 6.99
N GLU A 815 -30.60 -44.47 5.94
CA GLU A 815 -30.67 -45.38 4.80
C GLU A 815 -29.33 -46.10 4.55
N PRO A 816 -29.32 -47.37 4.10
CA PRO A 816 -28.07 -48.12 4.03
C PRO A 816 -27.11 -47.64 2.95
N LEU A 817 -25.81 -47.64 3.24
CA LEU A 817 -24.71 -47.37 2.31
C LEU A 817 -24.61 -48.42 1.19
N TRP A 818 -24.38 -47.98 -0.06
CA TRP A 818 -24.14 -48.83 -1.24
C TRP A 818 -22.78 -48.57 -1.89
N ILE A 819 -22.17 -49.63 -2.42
CA ILE A 819 -20.95 -49.59 -3.25
C ILE A 819 -21.23 -50.28 -4.60
N GLY A 820 -20.83 -49.65 -5.71
CA GLY A 820 -20.92 -50.21 -7.06
C GLY A 820 -22.12 -49.72 -7.88
N HIS A 821 -22.74 -50.62 -8.65
CA HIS A 821 -23.81 -50.29 -9.59
C HIS A 821 -25.18 -50.03 -8.94
N ILE A 822 -25.53 -48.74 -8.75
CA ILE A 822 -26.81 -48.31 -8.18
C ILE A 822 -27.88 -48.21 -9.29
N GLY A 823 -29.02 -48.87 -9.08
CA GLY A 823 -30.12 -48.98 -10.06
C GLY A 823 -30.61 -47.63 -10.62
N GLY A 824 -30.17 -47.29 -11.84
CA GLY A 824 -30.59 -46.09 -12.58
C GLY A 824 -29.46 -45.24 -13.17
N MET A 825 -28.21 -45.45 -12.75
CA MET A 825 -27.02 -44.74 -13.27
C MET A 825 -26.06 -45.72 -13.95
N GLN A 826 -25.28 -45.25 -14.93
CA GLN A 826 -24.18 -46.05 -15.48
C GLN A 826 -23.10 -46.15 -14.40
N SER A 827 -22.71 -47.36 -13.98
CA SER A 827 -21.60 -47.54 -13.04
C SER A 827 -20.28 -47.28 -13.75
N GLN A 828 -19.34 -46.64 -13.07
CA GLN A 828 -17.96 -46.69 -13.52
C GLN A 828 -17.38 -48.06 -13.16
N GLU A 829 -16.47 -48.55 -14.00
CA GLU A 829 -15.74 -49.78 -13.71
C GLU A 829 -14.73 -49.49 -12.59
N ALA A 830 -15.10 -49.71 -11.32
CA ALA A 830 -14.24 -49.49 -10.16
C ALA A 830 -13.97 -50.80 -9.40
N LYS A 831 -12.77 -50.89 -8.82
CA LYS A 831 -12.37 -51.97 -7.93
C LYS A 831 -12.13 -51.43 -6.53
N HIS A 832 -12.57 -52.13 -5.49
CA HIS A 832 -12.38 -51.70 -4.09
C HIS A 832 -11.57 -52.71 -3.30
N ALA A 833 -10.73 -52.22 -2.39
CA ALA A 833 -9.84 -53.05 -1.55
C ALA A 833 -10.25 -53.05 -0.08
N GLU A 834 -10.54 -51.87 0.47
CA GLU A 834 -10.75 -51.67 1.89
C GLU A 834 -11.69 -50.48 2.14
N LEU A 835 -12.61 -50.62 3.10
CA LEU A 835 -13.54 -49.57 3.52
C LEU A 835 -13.60 -49.53 5.04
N LEU A 836 -13.38 -48.34 5.61
CA LEU A 836 -13.56 -48.06 7.04
C LEU A 836 -14.57 -46.93 7.21
N THR A 837 -15.39 -47.01 8.26
CA THR A 837 -16.33 -45.96 8.62
C THR A 837 -16.30 -45.72 10.12
N TYR A 838 -16.33 -44.47 10.53
CA TYR A 838 -16.39 -44.01 11.90
C TYR A 838 -17.64 -43.15 12.11
N ASN A 839 -18.37 -43.35 13.21
CA ASN A 839 -19.50 -42.52 13.60
C ASN A 839 -19.09 -41.34 14.50
N LYS A 840 -17.90 -40.81 14.26
CA LYS A 840 -17.40 -39.55 14.81
C LYS A 840 -16.45 -38.92 13.80
N PRO A 841 -16.25 -37.60 13.79
CA PRO A 841 -15.05 -37.03 13.21
C PRO A 841 -13.83 -37.60 13.97
N LEU A 842 -12.86 -38.13 13.22
CA LEU A 842 -11.55 -38.47 13.78
C LEU A 842 -10.73 -37.20 13.96
N ASP A 843 -9.99 -37.10 15.07
CA ASP A 843 -8.97 -36.05 15.20
C ASP A 843 -7.83 -36.25 14.20
N HIS A 844 -6.92 -35.28 14.16
CA HIS A 844 -5.80 -35.25 13.22
C HIS A 844 -4.99 -36.55 13.22
N ALA A 845 -4.48 -36.90 14.40
CA ALA A 845 -3.62 -38.06 14.60
C ALA A 845 -4.38 -39.38 14.34
N GLU A 846 -5.64 -39.47 14.78
CA GLU A 846 -6.52 -40.60 14.52
C GLU A 846 -6.78 -40.81 13.02
N ARG A 847 -6.98 -39.73 12.26
CA ARG A 847 -7.17 -39.77 10.79
C ARG A 847 -5.88 -40.23 10.10
N LYS A 848 -4.77 -39.55 10.33
CA LYS A 848 -3.46 -39.86 9.71
C LYS A 848 -2.99 -41.27 10.05
N ALA A 849 -3.30 -41.78 11.25
CA ALA A 849 -3.06 -43.19 11.62
C ALA A 849 -3.69 -44.17 10.63
N VAL A 850 -4.94 -43.91 10.24
CA VAL A 850 -5.70 -44.75 9.31
C VAL A 850 -5.18 -44.55 7.88
N GLU A 851 -4.92 -43.31 7.48
CA GLU A 851 -4.37 -42.97 6.16
C GLU A 851 -3.00 -43.60 5.96
N ALA A 852 -2.05 -43.40 6.87
CA ALA A 852 -0.72 -44.01 6.84
C ALA A 852 -0.78 -45.55 6.78
N MET A 853 -1.70 -46.18 7.53
CA MET A 853 -1.91 -47.63 7.43
C MET A 853 -2.40 -48.04 6.03
N LEU A 854 -3.37 -47.32 5.45
CA LEU A 854 -3.93 -47.64 4.13
C LEU A 854 -2.94 -47.33 3.01
N LEU A 855 -2.26 -46.19 3.09
CA LEU A 855 -1.18 -45.76 2.21
C LEU A 855 -0.05 -46.79 2.28
N GLY A 856 0.59 -47.03 3.43
CA GLY A 856 1.68 -48.02 3.53
C GLY A 856 1.30 -49.44 3.07
N LYS A 857 0.01 -49.80 3.09
CA LYS A 857 -0.48 -51.09 2.60
C LYS A 857 -0.76 -51.13 1.09
N TYR A 858 -1.32 -50.06 0.53
CA TYR A 858 -1.85 -50.03 -0.84
C TYR A 858 -1.19 -48.99 -1.75
N LYS A 859 -0.34 -48.12 -1.23
CA LYS A 859 0.53 -47.19 -1.91
C LYS A 859 1.94 -47.50 -1.43
N SER A 860 2.73 -48.14 -2.28
CA SER A 860 4.16 -48.26 -2.00
C SER A 860 4.76 -46.85 -1.96
N LYS A 861 5.42 -46.44 -0.87
CA LYS A 861 6.37 -45.33 -0.89
C LYS A 861 7.37 -45.64 -2.02
N GLY A 862 7.25 -44.91 -3.13
CA GLY A 862 7.98 -45.04 -4.40
C GLY A 862 8.13 -46.44 -5.02
N VAL A 863 7.20 -46.95 -5.86
CA VAL A 863 7.50 -48.16 -6.68
C VAL A 863 6.74 -48.26 -8.04
N LEU A 864 7.47 -47.98 -9.13
CA LEU A 864 7.43 -48.77 -10.37
C LEU A 864 8.65 -49.71 -10.35
N SER A 865 8.62 -50.85 -9.65
CA SER A 865 9.79 -51.74 -9.53
C SER A 865 9.87 -52.71 -10.70
N ASN A 866 10.73 -52.41 -11.66
CA ASN A 866 11.74 -53.39 -12.04
C ASN A 866 13.09 -52.84 -11.57
N ASP A 867 13.97 -53.72 -11.11
CA ASP A 867 15.41 -53.53 -10.97
C ASP A 867 15.99 -54.73 -11.75
N SER A 868 16.29 -54.49 -13.02
CA SER A 868 16.55 -55.50 -14.03
C SER A 868 17.92 -56.15 -13.86
N ASP A 869 18.88 -55.45 -13.25
CA ASP A 869 20.24 -55.92 -13.04
C ASP A 869 20.61 -56.19 -11.57
N ASN A 870 19.71 -55.89 -10.62
CA ASN A 870 19.80 -56.12 -9.18
C ASN A 870 20.98 -55.38 -8.52
N ASP A 871 21.29 -54.18 -8.99
CA ASP A 871 22.34 -53.35 -8.40
C ASP A 871 21.84 -52.46 -7.25
N GLY A 872 20.52 -52.44 -7.03
CA GLY A 872 19.86 -51.68 -5.96
C GLY A 872 19.19 -50.40 -6.43
N ILE A 873 19.38 -50.00 -7.69
CA ILE A 873 18.69 -48.89 -8.35
C ILE A 873 17.57 -49.44 -9.23
N SER A 874 16.46 -48.72 -9.36
CA SER A 874 15.33 -49.17 -10.16
C SER A 874 15.41 -48.77 -11.64
N ASP A 875 14.93 -49.63 -12.55
CA ASP A 875 14.88 -49.44 -14.01
C ASP A 875 14.34 -48.07 -14.44
N TRP A 876 13.35 -47.55 -13.72
CA TRP A 876 12.73 -46.27 -14.08
C TRP A 876 13.63 -45.08 -13.73
N TRP A 877 14.35 -45.16 -12.61
CA TRP A 877 15.35 -44.17 -12.21
C TRP A 877 16.53 -44.19 -13.18
N GLU A 878 17.01 -45.38 -13.51
CA GLU A 878 18.03 -45.56 -14.55
C GLU A 878 17.54 -45.02 -15.89
N MET A 879 16.25 -45.17 -16.25
CA MET A 879 15.71 -44.59 -17.48
C MET A 879 15.60 -43.06 -17.46
N GLU A 880 15.27 -42.47 -16.31
CA GLU A 880 15.13 -41.02 -16.13
C GLU A 880 16.49 -40.32 -16.30
N TYR A 881 17.53 -40.89 -15.68
CA TYR A 881 18.89 -40.35 -15.65
C TYR A 881 19.82 -41.04 -16.70
N GLY A 882 19.27 -41.88 -17.57
CA GLY A 882 19.98 -42.46 -18.72
C GLY A 882 20.93 -43.63 -18.38
N ALA A 883 20.36 -44.83 -18.26
CA ALA A 883 21.01 -46.15 -18.07
C ALA A 883 22.39 -46.06 -17.38
N ILE A 884 22.38 -45.66 -16.11
CA ILE A 884 23.58 -45.59 -15.27
C ILE A 884 24.07 -47.03 -15.06
N GLU A 885 25.09 -47.47 -15.79
CA GLU A 885 25.51 -48.89 -15.76
C GLU A 885 26.20 -49.33 -14.44
N ILE A 886 26.28 -48.48 -13.40
CA ILE A 886 26.93 -48.83 -12.13
C ILE A 886 26.35 -48.03 -10.94
N ALA A 887 25.59 -48.69 -10.05
CA ALA A 887 25.18 -48.16 -8.73
C ALA A 887 26.31 -47.61 -7.84
N GLN A 888 27.55 -48.01 -8.09
CA GLN A 888 28.76 -47.59 -7.35
C GLN A 888 29.54 -46.49 -8.08
N GLY A 889 29.03 -45.98 -9.20
CA GLY A 889 29.57 -44.78 -9.84
C GLY A 889 29.16 -43.53 -9.07
N ASP A 890 29.85 -42.43 -9.34
CA ASP A 890 29.64 -41.08 -8.80
C ASP A 890 29.74 -40.18 -10.04
N ALA A 891 28.59 -39.73 -10.55
CA ALA A 891 28.46 -39.26 -11.92
C ALA A 891 28.69 -37.74 -12.09
N ASP A 892 28.46 -36.94 -11.05
CA ASP A 892 28.84 -35.52 -10.96
C ASP A 892 30.10 -35.25 -10.12
N SER A 893 30.64 -36.27 -9.45
CA SER A 893 31.88 -36.19 -8.66
C SER A 893 31.76 -35.34 -7.39
N ASP A 894 30.59 -35.31 -6.77
CA ASP A 894 30.35 -34.67 -5.47
C ASP A 894 30.82 -35.52 -4.27
N GLY A 895 30.93 -36.85 -4.47
CA GLY A 895 31.34 -37.82 -3.46
C GLY A 895 30.25 -38.81 -3.03
N LEU A 896 29.00 -38.65 -3.50
CA LEU A 896 27.93 -39.63 -3.37
C LEU A 896 27.97 -40.63 -4.54
N SER A 897 27.64 -41.89 -4.26
CA SER A 897 27.39 -42.84 -5.33
C SER A 897 25.97 -42.68 -5.89
N ASN A 898 25.76 -43.05 -7.16
CA ASN A 898 24.45 -43.05 -7.81
C ASN A 898 23.37 -43.81 -6.99
N LEU A 899 23.78 -44.80 -6.18
CA LEU A 899 22.89 -45.50 -5.25
C LEU A 899 22.56 -44.69 -4.01
N GLU A 900 23.52 -43.94 -3.47
CA GLU A 900 23.28 -43.00 -2.36
C GLU A 900 22.37 -41.87 -2.82
N GLU A 901 22.58 -41.35 -4.02
CA GLU A 901 21.69 -40.35 -4.63
C GLU A 901 20.29 -40.90 -4.89
N TYR A 902 20.19 -42.15 -5.38
CA TYR A 902 18.92 -42.87 -5.48
C TYR A 902 18.18 -43.00 -4.14
N LEU A 903 18.93 -43.25 -3.07
CA LEU A 903 18.39 -43.44 -1.71
C LEU A 903 18.00 -42.13 -1.03
N ASN A 904 18.69 -41.03 -1.36
CA ASN A 904 18.45 -39.69 -0.82
C ASN A 904 17.60 -38.80 -1.74
N HIS A 905 17.17 -39.36 -2.88
CA HIS A 905 16.32 -38.69 -3.87
C HIS A 905 16.95 -37.49 -4.60
N THR A 906 18.28 -37.49 -4.72
CA THR A 906 19.06 -36.43 -5.36
C THR A 906 19.40 -36.76 -6.83
N ASN A 907 19.93 -35.80 -7.59
CA ASN A 907 20.14 -35.91 -9.02
C ASN A 907 21.59 -36.31 -9.38
N PRO A 908 21.82 -37.52 -9.94
CA PRO A 908 23.16 -38.08 -10.22
C PRO A 908 24.05 -37.36 -11.24
N TYR A 909 23.65 -36.20 -11.74
CA TYR A 909 24.49 -35.40 -12.62
C TYR A 909 24.59 -33.95 -12.17
N VAL A 910 24.09 -33.63 -10.98
CA VAL A 910 24.03 -32.29 -10.45
C VAL A 910 24.52 -32.35 -9.01
N LEU A 911 25.70 -31.79 -8.81
CA LEU A 911 26.41 -31.71 -7.54
C LEU A 911 25.57 -31.11 -6.38
N ASP A 912 24.52 -30.39 -6.72
CA ASP A 912 23.68 -29.52 -5.89
C ASP A 912 22.25 -29.63 -6.47
N THR A 913 21.43 -30.48 -5.87
CA THR A 913 20.18 -30.97 -6.45
C THR A 913 19.07 -29.93 -6.45
N ASP A 914 18.96 -29.12 -5.40
CA ASP A 914 17.98 -28.04 -5.27
C ASP A 914 18.50 -26.70 -5.83
N GLY A 915 19.81 -26.56 -6.02
CA GLY A 915 20.45 -25.44 -6.68
C GLY A 915 20.69 -24.26 -5.75
N ASP A 916 20.86 -24.52 -4.45
CA ASP A 916 20.98 -23.51 -3.40
C ASP A 916 22.43 -23.10 -3.12
N GLY A 917 23.39 -23.85 -3.64
CA GLY A 917 24.82 -23.61 -3.52
C GLY A 917 25.54 -24.56 -2.58
N LEU A 918 24.83 -25.39 -1.82
CA LEU A 918 25.37 -26.53 -1.07
C LEU A 918 25.37 -27.78 -1.95
N THR A 919 26.34 -28.66 -1.72
CA THR A 919 26.42 -29.91 -2.50
C THR A 919 25.71 -31.03 -1.77
N ASP A 920 25.05 -31.93 -2.49
CA ASP A 920 24.28 -33.03 -1.89
C ASP A 920 25.13 -33.84 -0.89
N ALA A 921 26.39 -34.11 -1.23
CA ALA A 921 27.36 -34.79 -0.36
C ALA A 921 27.66 -34.03 0.94
N TRP A 922 27.78 -32.70 0.87
CA TRP A 922 28.09 -31.84 2.01
C TRP A 922 26.92 -31.81 2.99
N GLU A 923 25.71 -31.60 2.47
CA GLU A 923 24.48 -31.52 3.27
C GLU A 923 24.24 -32.83 4.02
N LEU A 924 24.29 -33.97 3.32
CA LEU A 924 24.16 -35.28 3.95
C LEU A 924 25.25 -35.57 5.00
N SER A 925 26.45 -35.02 4.83
CA SER A 925 27.55 -35.20 5.78
C SER A 925 27.35 -34.39 7.07
N ASN A 926 26.65 -33.26 6.98
CA ASN A 926 26.29 -32.39 8.09
C ASN A 926 24.87 -32.66 8.63
N GLY A 927 24.10 -33.55 7.99
CA GLY A 927 22.77 -33.97 8.44
C GLY A 927 21.60 -33.16 7.87
N TRP A 928 21.85 -32.42 6.78
CA TRP A 928 20.92 -31.53 6.07
C TRP A 928 20.24 -32.26 4.90
N ASN A 929 19.24 -31.61 4.29
CA ASN A 929 18.38 -32.22 3.28
C ASN A 929 18.71 -31.69 1.87
N PRO A 930 19.37 -32.49 1.02
CA PRO A 930 19.88 -32.11 -0.32
C PRO A 930 18.82 -31.89 -1.40
N ARG A 931 17.63 -31.44 -0.99
CA ARG A 931 16.48 -31.19 -1.85
C ARG A 931 15.69 -29.96 -1.40
N LEU A 932 16.22 -29.21 -0.44
CA LEU A 932 15.63 -28.05 0.20
C LEU A 932 16.63 -26.90 0.11
N ASP A 933 16.18 -25.74 -0.38
CA ASP A 933 17.00 -24.52 -0.39
C ASP A 933 17.21 -24.03 1.04
N ASP A 934 18.33 -24.41 1.65
CA ASP A 934 18.78 -24.03 3.00
C ASP A 934 19.97 -23.05 2.97
N SER A 935 20.21 -22.45 1.79
CA SER A 935 21.30 -21.51 1.50
C SER A 935 21.42 -20.29 2.41
N ALA A 936 20.35 -19.92 3.13
CA ALA A 936 20.30 -18.74 4.01
C ALA A 936 20.48 -19.07 5.50
N VAL A 937 20.75 -20.32 5.87
CA VAL A 937 20.85 -20.73 7.27
C VAL A 937 22.24 -20.40 7.83
N ASP A 938 22.27 -19.56 8.86
CA ASP A 938 23.46 -19.23 9.69
C ASP A 938 23.28 -19.91 11.05
N ILE A 939 23.96 -21.04 11.24
CA ILE A 939 23.68 -22.01 12.32
C ILE A 939 24.23 -21.54 13.66
N ASP A 940 25.39 -20.88 13.67
CA ASP A 940 26.07 -20.43 14.88
C ASP A 940 26.00 -18.91 15.09
N SER A 941 25.27 -18.21 14.20
CA SER A 941 24.91 -16.79 14.27
C SER A 941 26.13 -15.88 14.23
N ASP A 942 27.11 -16.25 13.41
CA ASP A 942 28.38 -15.52 13.27
C ASP A 942 28.42 -14.58 12.07
N GLY A 943 27.38 -14.62 11.22
CA GLY A 943 27.23 -13.79 10.03
C GLY A 943 27.61 -14.47 8.71
N LEU A 944 28.01 -15.75 8.72
CA LEU A 944 28.17 -16.56 7.51
C LEU A 944 26.98 -17.49 7.31
N ASP A 945 26.39 -17.46 6.11
CA ASP A 945 25.46 -18.51 5.71
C ASP A 945 26.19 -19.83 5.44
N SER A 946 25.48 -20.95 5.53
CA SER A 946 26.05 -22.30 5.39
C SER A 946 26.76 -22.52 4.04
N VAL A 947 26.30 -21.85 2.97
CA VAL A 947 26.98 -21.86 1.66
C VAL A 947 28.35 -21.22 1.78
N LYS A 948 28.42 -20.07 2.46
CA LYS A 948 29.64 -19.33 2.66
C LYS A 948 30.62 -20.09 3.54
N GLU A 949 30.11 -20.74 4.58
CA GLU A 949 30.92 -21.59 5.45
C GLU A 949 31.50 -22.81 4.71
N MET A 950 30.73 -23.43 3.82
CA MET A 950 31.23 -24.49 2.95
C MET A 950 32.37 -23.99 2.03
N GLU A 951 32.22 -22.79 1.45
CA GLU A 951 33.26 -22.18 0.60
C GLU A 951 34.55 -21.90 1.37
N LEU A 952 34.42 -21.33 2.57
CA LEU A 952 35.53 -20.91 3.43
C LEU A 952 36.13 -22.09 4.21
N LYS A 953 35.40 -23.21 4.34
CA LYS A 953 35.74 -24.40 5.13
C LYS A 953 35.83 -24.10 6.63
N THR A 954 35.05 -23.14 7.07
CA THR A 954 34.78 -22.87 8.46
C THR A 954 33.82 -23.94 9.00
N ASN A 955 33.62 -23.94 10.31
CA ASN A 955 32.78 -24.94 10.97
C ASN A 955 31.44 -24.34 11.35
N SER A 956 30.41 -24.74 10.61
CA SER A 956 29.01 -24.31 10.71
C SER A 956 28.26 -24.66 11.99
N GLU A 957 28.97 -24.92 13.08
CA GLU A 957 28.40 -25.08 14.41
C GLU A 957 29.24 -24.31 15.46
N ARG A 958 30.22 -23.54 15.01
CA ARG A 958 31.20 -22.85 15.84
C ARG A 958 31.66 -21.57 15.15
N ALA A 959 31.07 -20.48 15.62
CA ALA A 959 31.30 -19.11 15.18
C ALA A 959 32.75 -18.61 15.15
N ASP A 960 33.72 -19.36 15.66
CA ASP A 960 35.15 -19.01 15.70
C ASP A 960 35.88 -20.32 15.39
N THR A 961 36.23 -20.58 14.14
CA THR A 961 36.74 -21.89 13.69
C THR A 961 38.15 -22.16 14.19
N ASP A 962 39.02 -21.16 14.20
CA ASP A 962 40.44 -21.35 14.50
C ASP A 962 40.81 -21.14 15.99
N GLY A 963 39.92 -20.51 16.75
CA GLY A 963 39.98 -20.33 18.19
C GLY A 963 40.71 -19.09 18.67
N ASP A 964 40.80 -18.04 17.85
CA ASP A 964 41.54 -16.82 18.17
C ASP A 964 40.71 -15.69 18.82
N LEU A 965 39.41 -15.96 19.04
CA LEU A 965 38.39 -15.10 19.66
C LEU A 965 37.74 -14.08 18.72
N MET A 966 38.08 -14.08 17.43
CA MET A 966 37.31 -13.41 16.38
C MET A 966 36.37 -14.43 15.73
N HIS A 967 35.26 -13.95 15.18
CA HIS A 967 34.24 -14.84 14.62
C HIS A 967 34.43 -14.93 13.11
N ASP A 968 34.17 -16.10 12.50
CA ASP A 968 34.56 -16.38 11.11
C ASP A 968 33.91 -15.40 10.13
N GLY A 969 32.64 -15.02 10.41
CA GLY A 969 31.94 -13.99 9.65
C GLY A 969 32.56 -12.60 9.71
N TRP A 970 33.02 -12.18 10.89
CA TRP A 970 33.70 -10.88 11.03
C TRP A 970 35.04 -10.88 10.30
N GLU A 971 35.82 -11.95 10.43
CA GLU A 971 37.11 -12.11 9.76
C GLU A 971 36.95 -12.10 8.23
N PHE A 972 35.96 -12.83 7.71
CA PHE A 972 35.66 -12.85 6.29
C PHE A 972 35.32 -11.45 5.75
N ILE A 973 34.45 -10.70 6.44
CA ILE A 973 34.05 -9.33 6.04
C ILE A 973 35.25 -8.39 6.08
N ASN A 974 36.12 -8.52 7.08
CA ASN A 974 37.34 -7.73 7.23
C ASN A 974 38.50 -8.25 6.37
N GLY A 975 38.26 -9.25 5.52
CA GLY A 975 39.22 -9.81 4.58
C GLY A 975 40.42 -10.51 5.23
N LEU A 976 40.26 -10.97 6.47
CA LEU A 976 41.14 -11.87 7.20
C LEU A 976 40.82 -13.33 6.81
N ASP A 977 41.66 -14.27 7.27
CA ASP A 977 41.51 -15.70 6.95
C ASP A 977 40.97 -16.45 8.20
N PRO A 978 39.66 -16.83 8.24
CA PRO A 978 39.01 -17.40 9.43
C PRO A 978 39.52 -18.81 9.84
N LEU A 979 40.59 -19.26 9.21
CA LEU A 979 41.27 -20.53 9.50
C LEU A 979 42.66 -20.33 10.13
N VAL A 980 43.03 -19.08 10.42
CA VAL A 980 44.38 -18.69 10.86
C VAL A 980 44.34 -17.69 12.01
N ASP A 981 44.68 -18.18 13.21
CA ASP A 981 44.91 -17.34 14.42
C ASP A 981 45.88 -16.19 14.12
N ASP A 982 45.27 -15.03 13.85
CA ASP A 982 45.92 -13.79 13.45
C ASP A 982 45.46 -12.58 14.28
N ALA A 983 44.70 -12.82 15.35
CA ALA A 983 44.30 -11.87 16.40
C ALA A 983 45.40 -10.88 16.87
N ASP A 984 46.67 -11.26 16.81
CA ASP A 984 47.82 -10.46 17.23
C ASP A 984 48.48 -9.62 16.10
N ASP A 985 48.05 -9.79 14.84
CA ASP A 985 48.54 -9.07 13.68
C ASP A 985 47.90 -7.67 13.56
N ASP A 986 48.59 -6.78 12.83
CA ASP A 986 48.24 -5.36 12.61
C ASP A 986 48.47 -5.09 11.10
N PRO A 987 47.49 -5.45 10.24
CA PRO A 987 47.66 -5.46 8.79
C PRO A 987 47.89 -4.06 8.22
N ASP A 988 47.08 -3.11 8.67
CA ASP A 988 47.04 -1.73 8.20
C ASP A 988 48.09 -0.79 8.84
N LYS A 989 48.69 -1.23 9.96
CA LYS A 989 49.77 -0.56 10.72
C LYS A 989 49.32 0.69 11.45
N ASP A 990 48.07 0.75 11.84
CA ASP A 990 47.53 1.86 12.61
C ASP A 990 47.90 1.76 14.11
N LYS A 991 48.29 0.56 14.59
CA LYS A 991 48.63 0.15 15.97
C LYS A 991 47.49 -0.47 16.78
N LEU A 992 46.31 -0.66 16.22
CA LEU A 992 45.35 -1.66 16.67
C LEU A 992 45.77 -3.02 16.08
N LYS A 993 45.36 -4.08 16.76
CA LYS A 993 45.49 -5.45 16.24
C LYS A 993 44.11 -5.92 15.80
N ASN A 994 44.04 -6.95 14.96
CA ASN A 994 42.77 -7.54 14.52
C ASN A 994 41.77 -7.75 15.67
N LEU A 995 42.21 -8.28 16.82
CA LEU A 995 41.32 -8.46 17.98
C LEU A 995 40.90 -7.14 18.64
N ASP A 996 41.77 -6.14 18.69
CA ASP A 996 41.40 -4.81 19.19
C ASP A 996 40.39 -4.15 18.23
N GLU A 997 40.53 -4.36 16.93
CA GLU A 997 39.60 -3.85 15.90
C GLU A 997 38.25 -4.55 15.98
N PHE A 998 38.25 -5.87 16.14
CA PHE A 998 37.04 -6.66 16.41
C PHE A 998 36.27 -6.15 17.63
N LEU A 999 36.98 -5.84 18.72
CA LEU A 999 36.34 -5.34 19.95
C LEU A 999 35.83 -3.90 19.85
N ASN A 1000 36.31 -3.11 18.90
CA ASN A 1000 35.89 -1.71 18.68
C ASN A 1000 35.08 -1.52 17.39
N ASN A 1001 34.71 -2.61 16.70
CA ASN A 1001 33.99 -2.59 15.41
C ASN A 1001 34.68 -1.80 14.29
N THR A 1002 36.01 -1.71 14.30
CA THR A 1002 36.80 -0.99 13.29
C THR A 1002 37.34 -1.94 12.21
N LEU A 1003 37.85 -1.40 11.11
CA LEU A 1003 38.20 -2.16 9.91
C LEU A 1003 39.65 -2.67 9.92
N ALA A 1004 39.86 -3.98 10.00
CA ALA A 1004 41.20 -4.61 10.14
C ALA A 1004 42.25 -4.32 9.05
N GLN A 1005 41.82 -3.77 7.92
CA GLN A 1005 42.67 -3.43 6.78
C GLN A 1005 42.66 -1.95 6.43
N ASN A 1006 41.93 -1.13 7.18
CA ASN A 1006 41.77 0.29 6.92
C ASN A 1006 41.99 1.09 8.20
N PRO A 1007 43.06 1.90 8.28
CA PRO A 1007 43.48 2.56 9.52
C PRO A 1007 42.61 3.75 9.93
N ASP A 1008 41.44 3.91 9.31
CA ASP A 1008 40.57 5.10 9.31
C ASP A 1008 39.18 4.64 8.83
N SER A 1009 38.38 4.12 9.76
CA SER A 1009 37.15 3.37 9.48
C SER A 1009 36.02 4.23 8.95
N ASP A 1010 35.89 5.47 9.42
CA ASP A 1010 34.89 6.45 9.02
C ASP A 1010 35.35 7.40 7.90
N MET A 1011 36.61 7.26 7.48
CA MET A 1011 37.27 8.00 6.41
C MET A 1011 37.40 9.51 6.66
N ASP A 1012 37.50 9.93 7.91
CA ASP A 1012 37.65 11.34 8.29
C ASP A 1012 39.13 11.80 8.31
N SER A 1013 40.08 10.92 7.96
CA SER A 1013 41.54 11.17 7.99
C SER A 1013 42.18 11.28 9.37
N LEU A 1014 41.43 11.02 10.44
CA LEU A 1014 41.97 10.53 11.70
C LEU A 1014 42.23 9.04 11.55
N SER A 1015 42.52 8.35 12.64
CA SER A 1015 42.84 6.94 12.54
C SER A 1015 42.28 6.29 13.76
N ASP A 1016 41.71 5.11 13.62
CA ASP A 1016 40.97 4.43 14.67
C ASP A 1016 41.78 4.38 15.99
N SER A 1017 43.07 4.04 15.92
CA SER A 1017 43.94 4.05 17.11
C SER A 1017 44.09 5.43 17.77
N TRP A 1018 44.08 6.51 16.99
CA TRP A 1018 44.17 7.89 17.49
C TRP A 1018 42.88 8.30 18.18
N GLU A 1019 41.73 8.02 17.57
CA GLU A 1019 40.42 8.36 18.13
C GLU A 1019 40.18 7.63 19.44
N ILE A 1020 40.40 6.31 19.46
CA ILE A 1020 40.27 5.49 20.67
C ILE A 1020 41.20 5.99 21.79
N ILE A 1021 42.45 6.37 21.47
CA ILE A 1021 43.38 6.92 22.47
C ILE A 1021 42.93 8.28 23.02
N ASN A 1022 42.23 9.08 22.22
CA ASN A 1022 41.71 10.39 22.62
C ASN A 1022 40.27 10.32 23.16
N GLY A 1023 39.65 9.14 23.16
CA GLY A 1023 38.29 8.91 23.65
C GLY A 1023 37.21 9.36 22.68
N TRP A 1024 37.52 9.39 21.39
CA TRP A 1024 36.60 9.67 20.30
C TRP A 1024 36.08 8.35 19.72
N ASP A 1025 34.92 8.39 19.07
CA ASP A 1025 34.33 7.23 18.41
C ASP A 1025 34.96 7.06 17.02
N PRO A 1026 35.72 5.98 16.74
CA PRO A 1026 36.40 5.76 15.46
C PRO A 1026 35.46 5.44 14.29
N LEU A 1027 34.15 5.39 14.53
CA LEU A 1027 33.14 5.15 13.50
C LEU A 1027 32.33 6.41 13.15
N ASN A 1028 32.64 7.53 13.79
CA ASN A 1028 31.88 8.78 13.65
C ASN A 1028 32.75 9.88 13.05
N ASN A 1029 32.40 10.29 11.82
CA ASN A 1029 33.16 11.22 11.03
C ASN A 1029 33.25 12.60 11.69
N ALA A 1030 34.30 12.84 12.47
CA ALA A 1030 34.42 14.05 13.29
C ALA A 1030 34.63 15.33 12.46
N ILE A 1031 34.91 15.21 11.16
CA ILE A 1031 34.98 16.35 10.23
C ILE A 1031 33.59 16.78 9.74
N GLU A 1032 32.60 15.89 9.73
CA GLU A 1032 31.22 16.17 9.31
C GLU A 1032 30.24 16.24 10.49
N ASN A 1033 30.53 15.53 11.58
CA ASN A 1033 29.69 15.48 12.77
C ASN A 1033 29.79 16.79 13.57
N ASP A 1034 28.64 17.27 14.05
CA ASP A 1034 28.46 18.46 14.87
C ASP A 1034 27.62 18.01 16.07
N SER A 1035 28.30 17.63 17.16
CA SER A 1035 27.67 16.92 18.29
C SER A 1035 26.70 17.76 19.12
N ASP A 1036 26.73 19.09 19.00
CA ASP A 1036 25.83 19.98 19.73
C ASP A 1036 25.01 20.93 18.85
N ASP A 1037 25.12 20.80 17.53
CA ASP A 1037 24.38 21.54 16.49
C ASP A 1037 24.60 23.06 16.53
N ASP A 1038 25.80 23.52 16.93
CA ASP A 1038 26.14 24.94 17.00
C ASP A 1038 26.73 25.52 15.69
N GLY A 1039 27.02 24.64 14.72
CA GLY A 1039 27.58 24.98 13.43
C GLY A 1039 29.10 24.85 13.33
N LEU A 1040 29.78 24.34 14.36
CA LEU A 1040 31.16 23.85 14.32
C LEU A 1040 31.16 22.32 14.35
N THR A 1041 31.96 21.69 13.49
CA THR A 1041 32.12 20.23 13.57
C THR A 1041 32.97 19.84 14.77
N ASP A 1042 32.85 18.62 15.30
CA ASP A 1042 33.61 18.13 16.46
C ASP A 1042 35.13 18.36 16.28
N PHE A 1043 35.62 18.23 15.04
CA PHE A 1043 36.99 18.54 14.66
C PHE A 1043 37.32 20.04 14.73
N GLU A 1044 36.40 20.91 14.31
CA GLU A 1044 36.53 22.37 14.44
C GLU A 1044 36.50 22.80 15.90
N GLU A 1045 35.64 22.21 16.70
CA GLU A 1045 35.54 22.48 18.13
C GLU A 1045 36.81 22.07 18.88
N PHE A 1046 37.37 20.89 18.57
CA PHE A 1046 38.69 20.49 19.06
C PHE A 1046 39.77 21.52 18.70
N ARG A 1047 39.70 22.10 17.49
CA ARG A 1047 40.65 23.11 17.01
C ARG A 1047 40.48 24.45 17.71
N TYR A 1048 39.25 24.88 17.97
CA TYR A 1048 38.92 26.13 18.66
C TYR A 1048 38.96 25.98 20.19
N LYS A 1049 39.00 24.75 20.69
CA LYS A 1049 38.98 24.34 22.11
C LYS A 1049 37.68 24.68 22.81
N THR A 1050 36.61 24.64 22.04
CA THR A 1050 35.23 24.64 22.52
C THR A 1050 34.85 23.22 22.96
N ASP A 1051 33.71 23.08 23.62
CA ASP A 1051 33.25 21.82 24.20
C ASP A 1051 32.20 21.18 23.30
N ILE A 1052 32.53 20.02 22.72
CA ILE A 1052 31.74 19.26 21.73
C ILE A 1052 30.32 18.85 22.13
N ALA A 1053 29.87 19.27 23.30
CA ALA A 1053 28.54 18.95 23.83
C ALA A 1053 27.85 20.22 24.35
N SER A 1054 28.33 21.39 23.97
CA SER A 1054 27.95 22.68 24.53
C SER A 1054 28.05 23.81 23.51
N VAL A 1055 26.90 24.09 22.88
CA VAL A 1055 26.62 25.20 21.95
C VAL A 1055 27.21 26.57 22.34
N ASP A 1056 27.45 26.82 23.63
CA ASP A 1056 28.02 28.07 24.17
C ASP A 1056 29.04 27.72 25.26
N THR A 1057 30.33 27.59 24.88
CA THR A 1057 31.40 27.13 25.77
C THR A 1057 31.62 28.10 26.95
N ASP A 1058 31.51 29.41 26.72
CA ASP A 1058 31.85 30.41 27.73
C ASP A 1058 30.65 31.00 28.50
N ASN A 1059 29.45 30.61 28.10
CA ASN A 1059 28.15 30.95 28.66
C ASN A 1059 27.80 32.44 28.59
N ASP A 1060 28.16 33.12 27.49
CA ASP A 1060 27.81 34.52 27.25
C ASP A 1060 26.57 34.76 26.40
N LYS A 1061 25.98 33.67 25.89
CA LYS A 1061 24.78 33.57 25.05
C LYS A 1061 24.99 33.83 23.57
N ILE A 1062 26.24 33.89 23.10
CA ILE A 1062 26.56 33.74 21.69
C ILE A 1062 27.04 32.29 21.51
N ALA A 1063 26.59 31.62 20.45
CA ALA A 1063 27.05 30.26 20.18
C ALA A 1063 28.50 30.28 19.69
N ASP A 1064 29.28 29.23 19.96
CA ASP A 1064 30.70 29.24 19.61
C ASP A 1064 30.90 29.36 18.09
N GLY A 1065 30.06 28.68 17.30
CA GLY A 1065 29.99 28.83 15.85
C GLY A 1065 29.69 30.27 15.37
N ASP A 1066 28.78 30.97 16.04
CA ASP A 1066 28.45 32.37 15.72
C ASP A 1066 29.58 33.33 16.10
N GLU A 1067 30.27 33.08 17.21
CA GLU A 1067 31.43 33.88 17.61
C GLU A 1067 32.58 33.75 16.62
N ILE A 1068 32.91 32.52 16.20
CA ILE A 1068 33.96 32.27 15.21
C ILE A 1068 33.62 32.94 13.87
N LYS A 1069 32.36 32.84 13.43
CA LYS A 1069 31.89 33.46 12.19
C LYS A 1069 31.99 34.99 12.23
N ASN A 1070 31.75 35.60 13.39
CA ASN A 1070 31.79 37.06 13.60
C ASN A 1070 33.14 37.57 14.12
N ASN A 1071 34.20 36.73 14.14
CA ASN A 1071 35.54 37.05 14.67
C ASN A 1071 35.55 37.48 16.16
N LEU A 1072 34.56 37.04 16.93
CA LEU A 1072 34.55 37.10 18.38
C LEU A 1072 35.33 35.90 18.96
N ASN A 1073 35.30 35.71 20.27
CA ASN A 1073 36.17 34.74 20.92
C ASN A 1073 35.36 33.79 21.84
N PRO A 1074 35.12 32.54 21.41
CA PRO A 1074 34.20 31.58 22.06
C PRO A 1074 34.64 31.06 23.43
N LEU A 1075 35.67 31.68 24.00
CA LEU A 1075 36.26 31.30 25.28
C LEU A 1075 36.26 32.49 26.26
N VAL A 1076 35.73 33.65 25.87
CA VAL A 1076 35.65 34.86 26.69
C VAL A 1076 34.35 35.64 26.45
N ASN A 1077 33.50 35.61 27.48
CA ASN A 1077 32.30 36.44 27.58
C ASN A 1077 32.53 37.91 27.18
N ASP A 1078 32.11 38.24 25.95
CA ASP A 1078 32.26 39.55 25.33
C ASP A 1078 30.98 40.11 24.70
N ALA A 1079 29.85 39.38 24.80
CA ALA A 1079 28.51 39.78 24.36
C ALA A 1079 28.08 41.23 24.68
N ASP A 1080 28.50 41.79 25.83
CA ASP A 1080 28.15 43.15 26.27
C ASP A 1080 29.10 44.26 25.75
N GLN A 1081 30.13 43.91 24.96
CA GLN A 1081 31.07 44.89 24.40
C GLN A 1081 30.48 45.57 23.15
N ASP A 1082 30.82 46.84 22.94
CA ASP A 1082 30.45 47.67 21.78
C ASP A 1082 31.77 48.16 21.16
N PRO A 1083 32.41 47.34 20.31
CA PRO A 1083 33.78 47.60 19.84
C PRO A 1083 33.89 48.82 18.94
N ASP A 1084 32.85 49.13 18.16
CA ASP A 1084 32.86 50.21 17.18
C ASP A 1084 32.20 51.53 17.67
N SER A 1085 31.55 51.48 18.83
CA SER A 1085 30.90 52.60 19.52
C SER A 1085 29.80 53.25 18.67
N ASP A 1086 29.00 52.45 17.99
CA ASP A 1086 27.83 52.89 17.26
C ASP A 1086 26.53 52.88 18.08
N GLY A 1087 26.54 52.14 19.18
CA GLY A 1087 25.43 52.01 20.11
C GLY A 1087 24.81 50.61 20.15
N LEU A 1088 25.30 49.64 19.37
CA LEU A 1088 25.00 48.23 19.48
C LEU A 1088 26.15 47.48 20.20
N ASN A 1089 25.84 46.38 20.88
CA ASN A 1089 26.86 45.49 21.46
C ASN A 1089 26.95 44.22 20.61
N ASN A 1090 28.03 43.44 20.77
CA ASN A 1090 28.31 42.21 20.00
C ASN A 1090 27.07 41.32 19.84
N LEU A 1091 26.33 41.06 20.94
CA LEU A 1091 25.11 40.26 20.90
C LEU A 1091 24.01 40.90 20.05
N SER A 1092 23.78 42.21 20.19
CA SER A 1092 22.79 42.93 19.38
C SER A 1092 23.18 43.00 17.90
N GLU A 1093 24.47 43.07 17.60
CA GLU A 1093 24.98 43.12 16.23
C GLU A 1093 24.81 41.76 15.55
N ILE A 1094 25.12 40.67 16.25
CA ILE A 1094 24.84 39.31 15.76
C ILE A 1094 23.34 39.09 15.54
N ASP A 1095 22.49 39.52 16.48
CA ASP A 1095 21.02 39.45 16.34
C ASP A 1095 20.49 40.23 15.13
N LEU A 1096 21.16 41.33 14.76
CA LEU A 1096 20.80 42.18 13.61
C LEU A 1096 21.51 41.78 12.31
N GLY A 1097 22.51 40.90 12.38
CA GLY A 1097 23.37 40.51 11.25
C GLY A 1097 24.34 41.62 10.81
N THR A 1098 24.60 42.61 11.66
CA THR A 1098 25.58 43.69 11.44
C THR A 1098 26.97 43.27 11.93
N ASP A 1099 28.04 43.92 11.46
CA ASP A 1099 29.42 43.54 11.82
C ASP A 1099 29.84 44.22 13.14
N PRO A 1100 30.20 43.47 14.21
CA PRO A 1100 30.59 44.00 15.52
C PRO A 1100 31.73 45.02 15.57
N PHE A 1101 32.44 45.19 14.46
CA PHE A 1101 33.59 46.07 14.32
C PHE A 1101 33.39 47.16 13.26
N LEU A 1102 32.20 47.26 12.64
CA LEU A 1102 31.88 48.26 11.62
C LEU A 1102 30.62 49.05 11.95
N LYS A 1103 30.87 50.33 12.29
CA LYS A 1103 29.84 51.32 12.65
C LYS A 1103 28.68 51.48 11.65
N ASP A 1104 28.87 51.07 10.42
CA ASP A 1104 28.04 51.33 9.24
C ASP A 1104 28.27 50.16 8.29
N THR A 1105 27.48 49.10 8.47
CA THR A 1105 27.65 47.79 7.82
C THR A 1105 27.38 47.87 6.32
N ASP A 1106 26.38 48.64 5.90
CA ASP A 1106 26.03 48.80 4.48
C ASP A 1106 26.76 49.95 3.76
N SER A 1107 27.49 50.78 4.51
CA SER A 1107 28.31 51.89 4.04
C SER A 1107 27.52 53.04 3.40
N ASP A 1108 26.28 53.28 3.81
CA ASP A 1108 25.43 54.34 3.27
C ASP A 1108 25.64 55.72 3.94
N GLY A 1109 26.37 55.73 5.05
CA GLY A 1109 26.75 56.92 5.82
C GLY A 1109 25.90 57.16 7.07
N MET A 1110 24.97 56.26 7.39
CA MET A 1110 24.25 56.19 8.66
C MET A 1110 24.82 55.05 9.51
N PRO A 1111 24.96 55.21 10.84
CA PRO A 1111 25.44 54.12 11.68
C PRO A 1111 24.35 53.08 11.98
N ASP A 1112 24.72 51.80 12.08
CA ASP A 1112 23.79 50.69 12.33
C ASP A 1112 22.97 50.93 13.62
N GLY A 1113 23.63 51.35 14.69
CA GLY A 1113 22.99 51.72 15.95
C GLY A 1113 22.07 52.94 15.86
N TRP A 1114 22.29 53.86 14.91
CA TRP A 1114 21.35 54.96 14.65
C TRP A 1114 20.16 54.48 13.83
N GLU A 1115 20.38 53.68 12.79
CA GLU A 1115 19.32 53.14 11.94
C GLU A 1115 18.41 52.21 12.73
N SER A 1116 18.98 51.29 13.50
CA SER A 1116 18.25 50.41 14.41
C SER A 1116 17.38 51.21 15.39
N LYS A 1117 17.92 52.31 15.93
CA LYS A 1117 17.17 53.21 16.83
C LYS A 1117 16.01 53.93 16.13
N ASN A 1118 16.15 54.24 14.85
CA ASN A 1118 15.12 54.91 14.05
C ASN A 1118 14.29 53.93 13.18
N ARG A 1119 14.44 52.61 13.42
CA ARG A 1119 13.74 51.53 12.71
C ARG A 1119 13.99 51.50 11.20
N MET A 1120 15.19 51.91 10.81
CA MET A 1120 15.72 51.80 9.45
C MET A 1120 16.57 50.52 9.34
N ASN A 1121 16.96 50.15 8.12
CA ASN A 1121 17.60 48.88 7.84
C ASN A 1121 19.11 49.03 7.64
N ALA A 1122 19.89 48.76 8.68
CA ALA A 1122 21.36 48.84 8.71
C ALA A 1122 22.12 47.89 7.74
N LEU A 1123 21.40 47.08 6.96
CA LEU A 1123 21.96 46.16 5.97
C LEU A 1123 21.68 46.58 4.53
N SER A 1124 21.10 47.77 4.30
CA SER A 1124 20.63 48.21 3.00
C SER A 1124 20.74 49.72 2.81
N ASP A 1125 21.63 50.16 1.90
CA ASP A 1125 21.81 51.57 1.51
C ASP A 1125 20.48 52.27 1.15
N ASP A 1126 19.91 52.94 2.15
CA ASP A 1126 18.63 53.65 2.11
C ASP A 1126 18.79 55.16 2.42
N ALA A 1127 20.02 55.63 2.58
CA ALA A 1127 20.40 57.03 2.80
C ALA A 1127 19.71 58.09 1.92
N LEU A 1128 19.37 57.74 0.67
CA LEU A 1128 18.69 58.64 -0.28
C LEU A 1128 17.17 58.50 -0.31
N GLU A 1129 16.63 57.51 0.39
CA GLU A 1129 15.20 57.38 0.62
C GLU A 1129 14.71 58.49 1.56
N ASP A 1130 13.39 58.64 1.61
CA ASP A 1130 12.67 59.70 2.31
C ASP A 1130 11.56 58.99 3.07
N PHE A 1131 11.90 58.52 4.27
CA PHE A 1131 11.14 57.52 5.00
C PHE A 1131 9.77 58.04 5.46
N ASP A 1132 9.65 59.34 5.76
CA ASP A 1132 8.39 59.98 6.16
C ASP A 1132 7.71 60.79 5.05
N PHE A 1133 8.30 60.78 3.86
CA PHE A 1133 7.81 61.43 2.64
C PHE A 1133 7.69 62.96 2.76
N ASP A 1134 8.46 63.60 3.66
CA ASP A 1134 8.49 65.04 3.83
C ASP A 1134 9.37 65.77 2.78
N SER A 1135 9.99 65.00 1.88
CA SER A 1135 10.94 65.42 0.84
C SER A 1135 12.37 65.72 1.32
N ILE A 1136 12.73 65.30 2.54
CA ILE A 1136 14.10 65.29 3.07
C ILE A 1136 14.58 63.83 3.12
N SER A 1137 15.82 63.56 2.70
CA SER A 1137 16.31 62.17 2.69
C SER A 1137 16.76 61.70 4.07
N ASN A 1138 16.67 60.40 4.37
CA ASN A 1138 17.09 59.78 5.64
C ASN A 1138 18.47 60.28 6.10
N LEU A 1139 19.46 60.28 5.19
CA LEU A 1139 20.80 60.80 5.48
C LEU A 1139 20.81 62.31 5.78
N SER A 1140 19.99 63.09 5.08
CA SER A 1140 19.85 64.52 5.36
C SER A 1140 19.21 64.75 6.72
N GLU A 1141 18.32 63.87 7.17
CA GLU A 1141 17.66 63.96 8.46
C GLU A 1141 18.58 63.55 9.60
N TYR A 1142 19.33 62.45 9.45
CA TYR A 1142 20.43 62.07 10.34
C TYR A 1142 21.43 63.23 10.53
N VAL A 1143 21.86 63.85 9.42
CA VAL A 1143 22.83 64.95 9.43
C VAL A 1143 22.25 66.22 10.07
N ASN A 1144 20.96 66.51 9.86
CA ASN A 1144 20.33 67.74 10.34
C ASN A 1144 19.61 67.58 11.70
N GLY A 1145 19.51 66.36 12.22
CA GLY A 1145 18.80 66.06 13.47
C GLY A 1145 17.31 66.38 13.40
N THR A 1146 16.71 66.26 12.21
CA THR A 1146 15.25 66.23 12.04
C THR A 1146 14.76 64.80 12.29
N ASP A 1147 13.46 64.67 12.53
CA ASP A 1147 12.86 63.40 12.90
C ASP A 1147 12.36 62.73 11.62
N PRO A 1148 13.01 61.64 11.15
CA PRO A 1148 12.71 61.01 9.85
C PRO A 1148 11.41 60.23 9.82
N ILE A 1149 10.47 60.60 10.71
CA ILE A 1149 9.16 59.96 10.96
C ILE A 1149 8.06 60.99 11.35
N GLU A 1150 8.18 62.31 11.09
CA GLU A 1150 7.25 63.37 11.59
C GLU A 1150 6.11 63.76 10.60
N TRP A 1151 4.82 63.72 11.02
CA TRP A 1151 3.60 63.88 10.18
C TRP A 1151 2.80 65.20 10.44
N ILE A 1152 2.52 66.03 9.42
CA ILE A 1152 1.83 67.36 9.55
C ILE A 1152 0.35 67.38 9.06
N ASP A 1153 -0.61 67.73 9.95
CA ASP A 1153 -2.07 67.87 9.72
C ASP A 1153 -2.62 69.10 10.50
N ILE A 1154 -2.96 70.21 9.81
CA ILE A 1154 -3.24 71.52 10.44
C ILE A 1154 -4.63 71.66 11.04
N ASP A 1155 -5.65 71.06 10.44
CA ASP A 1155 -7.03 71.14 10.94
C ASP A 1155 -7.48 69.91 11.73
N GLU A 1156 -6.55 68.97 11.95
CA GLU A 1156 -6.66 67.79 12.80
C GLU A 1156 -7.73 66.81 12.32
N ASP A 1157 -7.93 66.73 10.99
CA ASP A 1157 -8.92 65.83 10.40
C ASP A 1157 -8.34 64.49 9.91
N GLY A 1158 -7.03 64.30 10.14
CA GLY A 1158 -6.28 63.08 9.84
C GLY A 1158 -5.60 63.12 8.48
N MET A 1159 -5.82 64.15 7.66
CA MET A 1159 -5.21 64.28 6.33
C MET A 1159 -4.00 65.20 6.33
N HIS A 1160 -2.97 64.85 5.56
CA HIS A 1160 -1.78 65.69 5.43
C HIS A 1160 -2.05 66.87 4.49
N ASP A 1161 -1.77 68.08 4.96
CA ASP A 1161 -2.01 69.35 4.26
C ASP A 1161 -1.54 69.40 2.80
N LEU A 1162 -0.41 68.76 2.49
CA LEU A 1162 0.14 68.76 1.13
C LEU A 1162 -0.74 67.95 0.17
N TRP A 1163 -1.30 66.83 0.62
CA TRP A 1163 -2.16 65.99 -0.20
C TRP A 1163 -3.49 66.68 -0.46
N GLU A 1164 -4.12 67.23 0.57
CA GLU A 1164 -5.37 67.99 0.43
C GLU A 1164 -5.23 69.10 -0.60
N ARG A 1165 -4.11 69.85 -0.57
CA ARG A 1165 -3.84 70.92 -1.53
C ARG A 1165 -3.64 70.40 -2.96
N GLN A 1166 -3.07 69.22 -3.13
CA GLN A 1166 -2.86 68.59 -4.44
C GLN A 1166 -4.16 67.98 -5.00
N SER A 1167 -4.99 67.39 -4.15
CA SER A 1167 -6.29 66.80 -4.47
C SER A 1167 -7.40 67.85 -4.63
N GLY A 1168 -7.13 69.10 -4.27
CA GLY A 1168 -8.05 70.23 -4.46
C GLY A 1168 -9.00 70.51 -3.30
N LEU A 1169 -8.76 69.87 -2.14
CA LEU A 1169 -9.41 70.12 -0.85
C LEU A 1169 -8.80 71.35 -0.16
N ARG A 1170 -9.35 71.73 1.00
CA ARG A 1170 -8.93 72.94 1.72
C ARG A 1170 -8.35 72.58 3.08
N VAL A 1171 -7.03 72.68 3.16
CA VAL A 1171 -6.09 72.51 4.32
C VAL A 1171 -6.40 73.22 5.66
N ASN A 1172 -7.58 73.77 5.84
CA ASN A 1172 -7.97 74.47 7.06
C ASN A 1172 -9.47 74.30 7.36
N VAL A 1173 -10.05 73.24 6.82
CA VAL A 1173 -11.45 72.85 6.87
C VAL A 1173 -11.50 71.34 7.08
N VAL A 1174 -11.91 70.92 8.28
CA VAL A 1174 -12.17 69.51 8.62
C VAL A 1174 -13.19 68.91 7.65
N ASP A 1175 -12.70 68.23 6.63
CA ASP A 1175 -13.47 67.62 5.55
C ASP A 1175 -13.06 66.17 5.24
N GLY A 1176 -12.20 65.58 6.07
CA GLY A 1176 -11.80 64.16 6.04
C GLY A 1176 -12.96 63.15 6.03
N ASP A 1177 -14.09 63.49 6.63
CA ASP A 1177 -15.31 62.65 6.64
C ASP A 1177 -16.26 62.92 5.46
N GLU A 1178 -16.00 63.94 4.62
CA GLU A 1178 -16.84 64.25 3.46
C GLU A 1178 -16.55 63.30 2.28
N ASP A 1179 -17.58 63.05 1.48
CA ASP A 1179 -17.55 62.18 0.29
C ASP A 1179 -18.13 62.96 -0.90
N PRO A 1180 -17.28 63.75 -1.60
CA PRO A 1180 -17.73 64.70 -2.61
C PRO A 1180 -18.22 64.04 -3.91
N ASP A 1181 -17.66 62.91 -4.29
CA ASP A 1181 -17.99 62.18 -5.52
C ASP A 1181 -18.98 61.02 -5.34
N GLN A 1182 -19.37 60.78 -4.09
CA GLN A 1182 -20.47 59.92 -3.63
C GLN A 1182 -20.22 58.45 -3.90
N ASP A 1183 -19.01 57.98 -3.63
CA ASP A 1183 -18.66 56.56 -3.68
C ASP A 1183 -18.66 55.85 -2.33
N ASN A 1184 -18.96 56.60 -1.26
CA ASN A 1184 -18.96 56.22 0.15
C ASN A 1184 -17.57 56.00 0.75
N VAL A 1185 -16.52 56.55 0.14
CA VAL A 1185 -15.20 56.62 0.74
C VAL A 1185 -14.92 58.08 1.15
N PRO A 1186 -14.79 58.36 2.46
CA PRO A 1186 -14.48 59.71 2.91
C PRO A 1186 -13.08 60.16 2.47
N ASN A 1187 -12.89 61.47 2.31
CA ASN A 1187 -11.61 62.07 1.87
C ASN A 1187 -10.39 61.55 2.66
N LEU A 1188 -10.52 61.31 3.97
CA LEU A 1188 -9.45 60.78 4.81
C LEU A 1188 -9.03 59.37 4.40
N ILE A 1189 -10.00 58.56 4.02
CA ILE A 1189 -9.77 57.19 3.54
C ILE A 1189 -9.19 57.24 2.12
N GLU A 1190 -9.68 58.14 1.26
CA GLU A 1190 -9.06 58.42 -0.05
C GLU A 1190 -7.59 58.87 0.09
N PHE A 1191 -7.27 59.72 1.07
CA PHE A 1191 -5.91 60.16 1.36
C PHE A 1191 -4.97 59.02 1.74
N ILE A 1192 -5.37 58.24 2.74
CA ILE A 1192 -4.58 57.16 3.31
C ILE A 1192 -4.32 56.07 2.25
N LEU A 1193 -5.29 55.85 1.37
CA LEU A 1193 -5.27 54.74 0.42
C LEU A 1193 -4.84 55.13 -1.01
N GLY A 1194 -4.57 56.42 -1.27
CA GLY A 1194 -4.07 56.91 -2.57
C GLY A 1194 -5.16 57.12 -3.65
N GLY A 1195 -6.38 57.40 -3.22
CA GLY A 1195 -7.54 57.68 -4.06
C GLY A 1195 -7.65 59.14 -4.52
N ASP A 1196 -8.80 59.49 -5.11
CA ASP A 1196 -9.09 60.84 -5.60
C ASP A 1196 -10.47 61.28 -5.11
N PRO A 1197 -10.56 62.26 -4.18
CA PRO A 1197 -11.80 62.66 -3.51
C PRO A 1197 -12.86 63.29 -4.42
N TYR A 1198 -12.57 63.44 -5.71
CA TYR A 1198 -13.52 63.91 -6.72
C TYR A 1198 -13.66 62.95 -7.92
N ASP A 1199 -12.95 61.82 -7.93
CA ASP A 1199 -13.00 60.81 -8.98
C ASP A 1199 -13.11 59.39 -8.41
N LYS A 1200 -14.35 59.02 -8.09
CA LYS A 1200 -14.82 57.70 -7.66
C LYS A 1200 -14.39 56.47 -8.42
N THR A 1201 -13.69 56.64 -9.55
CA THR A 1201 -13.07 55.53 -10.26
C THR A 1201 -11.70 55.15 -9.67
N LYS A 1202 -11.25 55.84 -8.61
CA LYS A 1202 -9.95 55.64 -7.95
C LYS A 1202 -10.01 55.28 -6.46
N ALA A 1203 -11.20 54.99 -5.92
CA ALA A 1203 -11.39 54.70 -4.50
C ALA A 1203 -10.64 53.45 -4.00
N PRO A 1204 -9.90 53.51 -2.88
CA PRO A 1204 -9.21 52.35 -2.31
C PRO A 1204 -9.73 52.01 -0.89
N GLY A 1205 -9.69 50.74 -0.43
CA GLY A 1205 -10.55 50.28 0.69
C GLY A 1205 -9.84 49.70 1.94
N MET A 1206 -10.03 50.27 3.15
CA MET A 1206 -9.72 49.71 4.50
C MET A 1206 -10.93 49.82 5.46
N GLY A 1207 -11.15 48.86 6.38
CA GLY A 1207 -12.11 48.94 7.50
C GLY A 1207 -11.61 48.35 8.86
N VAL A 1208 -12.08 48.90 10.00
CA VAL A 1208 -11.76 48.48 11.40
C VAL A 1208 -13.02 48.47 12.27
N GLN A 1209 -13.20 47.49 13.16
CA GLN A 1209 -14.38 47.36 14.04
C GLN A 1209 -14.06 46.84 15.45
N GLU A 1210 -14.44 47.60 16.48
CA GLU A 1210 -14.33 47.21 17.90
C GLU A 1210 -15.55 46.38 18.35
N MET A 1211 -15.34 45.20 18.93
CA MET A 1211 -16.41 44.23 19.16
C MET A 1211 -16.96 44.27 20.60
N ASN A 1212 -16.10 44.43 21.62
CA ASN A 1212 -16.48 44.60 23.03
C ASN A 1212 -15.24 44.84 23.93
N SER A 1213 -15.44 44.97 25.26
CA SER A 1213 -14.40 45.32 26.25
C SER A 1213 -13.25 44.30 26.42
N LYS A 1214 -13.19 43.25 25.59
CA LYS A 1214 -12.13 42.23 25.55
C LYS A 1214 -11.63 41.89 24.12
N SER A 1215 -12.14 42.53 23.06
CA SER A 1215 -11.78 42.19 21.65
C SER A 1215 -12.02 43.31 20.62
N THR A 1216 -11.07 43.50 19.68
CA THR A 1216 -11.08 44.50 18.56
C THR A 1216 -10.58 43.88 17.24
N GLU A 1217 -11.08 44.29 16.06
CA GLU A 1217 -10.78 43.72 14.72
C GLU A 1217 -10.42 44.80 13.66
N ILE A 1218 -9.45 44.58 12.73
CA ILE A 1218 -8.88 45.57 11.76
C ILE A 1218 -8.59 44.94 10.35
N TRP A 1219 -8.78 45.63 9.19
CA TRP A 1219 -8.42 45.15 7.81
C TRP A 1219 -8.18 46.21 6.67
N TYR A 1220 -7.22 46.02 5.71
CA TYR A 1220 -6.82 46.95 4.59
C TYR A 1220 -6.68 46.29 3.18
N ASN A 1221 -6.82 47.03 2.06
CA ASN A 1221 -6.62 46.54 0.67
C ASN A 1221 -5.74 47.48 -0.21
N VAL A 1222 -4.62 46.98 -0.78
CA VAL A 1222 -3.80 47.71 -1.78
C VAL A 1222 -3.47 46.86 -3.01
N LEU A 1223 -3.58 47.49 -4.19
CA LEU A 1223 -3.26 46.96 -5.51
C LEU A 1223 -1.74 46.76 -5.71
N LYS A 1224 -1.36 45.49 -5.99
CA LYS A 1224 -0.03 44.89 -6.30
C LYS A 1224 0.66 44.24 -5.08
N SER A 1225 0.73 42.89 -5.14
CA SER A 1225 1.31 41.94 -4.17
C SER A 1225 0.45 41.74 -2.89
N ARG A 1226 -0.01 40.49 -2.65
CA ARG A 1226 -1.12 40.11 -1.74
C ARG A 1226 -0.82 40.34 -0.24
N HIS A 1227 -1.85 40.66 0.56
CA HIS A 1227 -1.86 40.88 2.03
C HIS A 1227 -2.90 39.96 2.74
N TYR A 1228 -2.79 39.78 4.09
CA TYR A 1228 -3.54 38.88 5.00
C TYR A 1228 -4.37 39.61 6.10
N PHE A 1229 -5.38 38.97 6.73
CA PHE A 1229 -6.21 39.51 7.84
C PHE A 1229 -6.09 38.70 9.16
N TYR A 1230 -6.17 39.34 10.34
CA TYR A 1230 -6.11 38.66 11.66
C TYR A 1230 -7.06 39.31 12.68
N ARG A 1231 -7.69 38.50 13.55
CA ARG A 1231 -8.51 38.91 14.71
C ARG A 1231 -7.75 38.55 15.98
N ILE A 1232 -7.63 39.49 16.92
CA ILE A 1232 -6.80 39.30 18.10
C ILE A 1232 -7.63 39.51 19.38
N ASN A 1233 -7.65 38.50 20.24
CA ASN A 1233 -8.38 38.43 21.51
C ASN A 1233 -7.41 38.37 22.70
N LEU A 1234 -7.66 39.16 23.75
CA LEU A 1234 -6.77 39.27 24.92
C LEU A 1234 -7.51 38.93 26.22
N GLU A 1235 -7.05 37.92 26.96
CA GLU A 1235 -7.65 37.43 28.21
C GLU A 1235 -6.66 37.45 29.38
N ARG A 1236 -7.03 37.98 30.56
CA ARG A 1236 -6.11 38.16 31.71
C ARG A 1236 -6.13 36.98 32.70
N LEU A 1237 -4.97 36.41 33.04
CA LEU A 1237 -4.78 35.23 33.91
C LEU A 1237 -4.46 35.60 35.39
N ASN A 1238 -4.74 34.67 36.33
CA ASN A 1238 -4.65 34.91 37.78
C ASN A 1238 -3.30 34.45 38.38
N PRO A 1239 -2.51 35.34 39.02
CA PRO A 1239 -1.08 35.10 39.29
C PRO A 1239 -0.72 34.11 40.42
N ASN A 1240 -1.66 33.54 41.17
CA ASN A 1240 -1.36 32.61 42.29
C ASN A 1240 -1.40 31.12 41.90
N ASN A 1241 -1.92 30.78 40.71
CA ASN A 1241 -2.01 29.40 40.17
C ASN A 1241 -1.29 29.26 38.82
N SER A 1242 -0.51 30.28 38.41
CA SER A 1242 0.11 30.33 37.07
C SER A 1242 1.01 29.14 36.76
N TRP A 1243 1.60 28.48 37.78
CA TRP A 1243 2.42 27.27 37.64
C TRP A 1243 1.63 25.95 37.42
N GLU A 1244 0.37 25.85 37.88
CA GLU A 1244 -0.50 24.68 37.65
C GLU A 1244 -1.34 24.81 36.36
N GLU A 1245 -1.49 26.03 35.81
CA GLU A 1245 -2.03 26.26 34.45
C GLU A 1245 -0.95 26.24 33.34
N LEU A 1246 0.35 26.35 33.70
CA LEU A 1246 1.50 26.20 32.78
C LEU A 1246 1.84 24.73 32.47
N LEU A 1247 1.44 23.78 33.34
CA LEU A 1247 1.59 22.32 33.16
C LEU A 1247 0.54 21.69 32.21
N ASN A 1248 -0.33 22.50 31.61
CA ASN A 1248 -1.35 22.10 30.62
C ASN A 1248 -1.20 22.92 29.32
N PHE A 1249 0.03 23.31 28.95
CA PHE A 1249 0.26 24.11 27.75
C PHE A 1249 1.11 23.35 26.72
N ASP A 1250 0.38 22.79 25.76
CA ASP A 1250 0.81 22.43 24.42
C ASP A 1250 1.38 23.68 23.70
N GLN A 1251 2.60 23.56 23.18
CA GLN A 1251 3.25 24.57 22.32
C GLN A 1251 3.84 23.90 21.08
N GLY A 1252 3.29 24.23 19.92
CA GLY A 1252 4.10 24.77 18.83
C GLY A 1252 3.37 25.79 17.94
N VAL A 1253 3.33 27.06 18.35
CA VAL A 1253 3.58 28.17 17.41
C VAL A 1253 4.57 29.14 18.07
N ARG A 1254 5.75 29.27 17.47
CA ARG A 1254 6.49 30.54 17.42
C ARG A 1254 6.89 30.83 15.98
N ALA A 1255 6.17 31.78 15.39
CA ALA A 1255 6.81 32.86 14.66
C ALA A 1255 7.14 33.97 15.68
N LEU A 1256 8.35 34.53 15.63
CA LEU A 1256 8.69 35.81 16.27
C LEU A 1256 8.09 36.95 15.42
N ASP A 1257 7.17 37.76 15.99
CA ASP A 1257 7.21 39.26 15.94
C ASP A 1257 6.00 39.99 16.64
N LEU A 1258 4.89 39.32 16.99
CA LEU A 1258 3.65 40.04 17.40
C LEU A 1258 3.47 40.34 18.91
N SER A 1259 4.32 39.81 19.80
CA SER A 1259 4.11 39.87 21.26
C SER A 1259 4.48 41.22 21.90
N SER A 1260 5.36 42.00 21.27
CA SER A 1260 5.91 43.25 21.85
C SER A 1260 4.95 44.45 21.76
N LYS A 1261 4.18 44.61 20.66
CA LYS A 1261 3.31 45.79 20.42
C LYS A 1261 1.99 45.77 21.23
N ILE A 1262 1.51 44.60 21.65
CA ILE A 1262 0.26 44.46 22.42
C ILE A 1262 0.45 44.88 23.89
N LEU A 1263 1.67 44.77 24.43
CA LEU A 1263 1.97 45.04 25.84
C LEU A 1263 2.00 46.55 26.18
N ASP A 1264 2.33 47.43 25.22
CA ASP A 1264 2.37 48.89 25.45
C ASP A 1264 0.98 49.55 25.55
N GLY A 1265 -0.06 48.98 24.92
CA GLY A 1265 -1.42 49.55 24.88
C GLY A 1265 -2.30 49.29 26.11
N LEU A 1266 -1.96 48.31 26.96
CA LEU A 1266 -2.85 47.89 28.07
C LEU A 1266 -2.50 48.46 29.46
N HIS A 1267 -1.34 49.12 29.62
CA HIS A 1267 -0.91 49.80 30.85
C HIS A 1267 -1.14 49.01 32.18
N ASP A 1268 -1.02 47.68 32.19
CA ASP A 1268 -1.26 46.84 33.38
C ASP A 1268 -0.28 45.66 33.48
N LYS A 1269 0.29 45.42 34.67
CA LYS A 1269 1.26 44.35 34.94
C LYS A 1269 0.56 43.07 35.38
N ALA A 1270 -0.06 42.37 34.45
CA ALA A 1270 -0.58 41.01 34.64
C ALA A 1270 -0.24 40.11 33.47
N VAL A 1271 -0.33 38.79 33.67
CA VAL A 1271 -0.17 37.80 32.61
C VAL A 1271 -1.47 37.74 31.81
N TYR A 1272 -1.40 37.91 30.50
CA TYR A 1272 -2.54 37.78 29.59
C TYR A 1272 -2.30 36.61 28.64
N ARG A 1273 -3.33 35.80 28.41
CA ARG A 1273 -3.46 34.84 27.32
C ARG A 1273 -3.89 35.60 26.06
N ILE A 1274 -3.06 35.58 25.03
CA ILE A 1274 -3.34 36.17 23.71
C ILE A 1274 -3.85 35.05 22.80
N ARG A 1275 -4.97 35.27 22.10
CA ARG A 1275 -5.43 34.39 21.02
C ARG A 1275 -5.51 35.20 19.74
N MET A 1276 -4.68 34.84 18.77
CA MET A 1276 -4.73 35.38 17.42
C MET A 1276 -5.42 34.36 16.55
N GLU A 1277 -6.40 34.81 15.80
CA GLU A 1277 -7.16 34.00 14.86
C GLU A 1277 -6.89 34.62 13.50
N ARG A 1278 -6.18 33.90 12.63
CA ARG A 1278 -6.03 34.34 11.24
C ARG A 1278 -7.41 34.34 10.65
N LEU A 1279 -7.86 35.54 10.35
CA LEU A 1279 -9.08 35.66 9.63
C LEU A 1279 -8.76 35.35 8.19
N PRO A 1280 -9.63 34.60 7.53
CA PRO A 1280 -9.21 33.99 6.31
C PRO A 1280 -8.89 35.02 5.22
#